data_AF-A0A817SER5-F1
#
_entry.id   AF-A0A817SER5-F1
#
_cell.length_a   1.000
_cell.length_b   1.000
_cell.length_c   1.000
_cell.angle_alpha   90.00
_cell.angle_beta   90.00
_cell.angle_gamma   90.00
#
_symmetry.space_group_name_H-M   'P 1'
#
loop_
_entity.id
_entity.type
_entity.pdbx_description
1 polymer ?
#
loop_
_entity_poly.entity_id
_entity_poly.type
_entity_poly.pdbx_seq_one_letter_code
_entity_poly.pdbx_strand_id
1 'polypeptide(L)'
;MGRLQVAIDRGGTFTDVVARTSDGKIVTMKLLSEDPGKYKDAPTEAIRRLLQQNCFPLDPTDIEWIRMGTTVATNALLERKGERVALLVTDGFRDLLHIGNQSRPKLFDLSVRIPDVVYEEVVEVQERVVLFRDDCKLTDEIRGRIQQTTATTGEKIEIWKAVDEEQLRKDLRSIKEKGISSIAVALLHSYCFPDHELRVGEIARDMGFTNVSLSHQIIAMQKYVPRAHTACTDAYLTPCLKLYIDTFSNAFERSKLHGLNVLFMQSDGGLTSVEKFSGSRAILSGPAGGVIGYSITSYIDSQPVIGFDMGGTSTDVSRFDGSLDHVLESTIASVTIQAPQLDINTVAAGGGSILTFRSGLFRVGPESAGAQPGPACYRKGGPLTVTDANLILGRLIPDHFPALFGPQGNEPLDFEASLTKFQELAATINSFLKENEKKTLSIEEIAVGFVRVANESMSRPIRALTEGKGFDLRDHVLACFGGAGGQHACAIARALGMKTVFISRFAGVLSALGLALADVVHEMQEPSGKVISSENWSNINDRLKYLSNFGIEELHKQGHDRKSVVVEKYLNLRYEGTDCALMCASTEGTADSFINIFLKKYKDQFGFILPGRPIIVDDIRIRALAKSAMTIDRKIDVRQQENPVKELKKVKCYFEQGLIETPVYAVEELYANDRISGPAIIIDPSCTIVVEPNCEATVTDCGDIRIAIEHMKEDTKSTELDLIKLSIFQNRFMSIAEQCGRVLQLTAISTNIKERLDFSCAVFGPDGGLVANAPHIPVHLGAMQEAVQYQLRHLGVELRDGDVILSNHPSAGGSHLPDLTIITPVFHDDDKEKPVFFVASRGHHADIGGLTPGSMPPNSTSLLQEGAQFISFKIVEQGQFKETELIERLNEPGKQENCSGTRTLMHNIADLKAQIAANLKGVKLVQELIDIYSLKLVQAYMGYIQDNAETAVKDLLQTIVHSLSKKENQEKVRLQAVDYMDDGSKICLCIDIDGQERKAKFDFTGTSEQVWYNWNAPRSITYSAIIYCLRAMIAHEIPLNQGCMRPIEVILPRGSLLDPHEDAAVVGGNVLTSQRVVDVILRAFHACAASQGCMNNITWGDNQATSYYETVAGGAGAGPNWRGRSGVHTHMTNTRITDPEILEKRFPVVLLKFCLRPSSGGKGQFHGGDGVDRRILFRRSMTLSILTERRVYQPYGLCGGENGQCGKNLLKRVDGRVINLGGKSSVPMKPGDTFILLTPGGGGYGKVHEEQENPSERTEFQTFTEHGSLFDYKLTQEGS
;
A
#
# COMPACT_ATOMS: atom_id res chain seq x y z
N MET A 1 -11.11 -26.02 -43.30
CA MET A 1 -11.16 -24.55 -43.40
C MET A 1 -11.19 -24.02 -41.98
N GLY A 2 -10.27 -23.12 -41.61
CA GLY A 2 -10.21 -22.58 -40.25
C GLY A 2 -11.46 -21.76 -39.92
N ARG A 3 -11.84 -21.69 -38.65
CA ARG A 3 -12.85 -20.75 -38.14
C ARG A 3 -12.15 -19.53 -37.54
N LEU A 4 -12.86 -18.42 -37.42
CA LEU A 4 -12.36 -17.16 -36.86
C LEU A 4 -12.05 -17.35 -35.37
N GLN A 5 -10.88 -16.87 -34.94
CA GLN A 5 -10.47 -16.85 -33.54
C GLN A 5 -10.35 -15.40 -33.10
N VAL A 6 -11.02 -14.99 -32.01
CA VAL A 6 -11.11 -13.57 -31.64
C VAL A 6 -10.71 -13.37 -30.18
N ALA A 7 -9.74 -12.48 -29.95
CA ALA A 7 -9.33 -12.01 -28.63
C ALA A 7 -9.58 -10.50 -28.50
N ILE A 8 -10.19 -10.07 -27.40
CA ILE A 8 -10.61 -8.68 -27.18
C ILE A 8 -10.22 -8.25 -25.77
N ASP A 9 -9.43 -7.18 -25.66
CA ASP A 9 -9.18 -6.51 -24.39
C ASP A 9 -9.94 -5.19 -24.34
N ARG A 10 -10.91 -5.09 -23.43
CA ARG A 10 -11.67 -3.86 -23.22
C ARG A 10 -11.00 -3.02 -22.12
N GLY A 11 -10.10 -2.12 -22.54
CA GLY A 11 -9.45 -1.13 -21.68
C GLY A 11 -10.34 0.08 -21.37
N GLY A 12 -9.82 1.04 -20.59
CA GLY A 12 -10.56 2.24 -20.18
C GLY A 12 -10.74 3.28 -21.29
N THR A 13 -9.73 3.49 -22.13
CA THR A 13 -9.80 4.46 -23.25
C THR A 13 -10.12 3.77 -24.59
N PHE A 14 -9.44 2.66 -24.88
CA PHE A 14 -9.59 1.92 -26.12
C PHE A 14 -9.87 0.44 -25.86
N THR A 15 -10.57 -0.18 -26.81
CA THR A 15 -10.78 -1.62 -26.91
C THR A 15 -9.87 -2.16 -28.01
N ASP A 16 -8.98 -3.07 -27.64
CA ASP A 16 -7.98 -3.67 -28.50
C ASP A 16 -8.44 -5.06 -28.94
N VAL A 17 -8.35 -5.34 -30.23
CA VAL A 17 -8.87 -6.57 -30.83
C VAL A 17 -7.77 -7.22 -31.66
N VAL A 18 -7.58 -8.53 -31.44
CA VAL A 18 -6.72 -9.39 -32.24
C VAL A 18 -7.57 -10.56 -32.74
N ALA A 19 -7.60 -10.75 -34.05
CA ALA A 19 -8.31 -11.86 -34.68
C ALA A 19 -7.40 -12.67 -35.59
N ARG A 20 -7.54 -13.99 -35.57
CA ARG A 20 -6.92 -14.89 -36.55
C ARG A 20 -7.99 -15.36 -37.54
N THR A 21 -7.82 -15.00 -38.80
CA THR A 21 -8.73 -15.37 -39.88
C THR A 21 -8.55 -16.82 -40.31
N SER A 22 -9.50 -17.34 -41.08
CA SER A 22 -9.51 -18.73 -41.56
C SER A 22 -8.32 -19.11 -42.46
N ASP A 23 -7.67 -18.12 -43.08
CA ASP A 23 -6.42 -18.25 -43.86
C ASP A 23 -5.15 -18.09 -42.99
N GLY A 24 -5.31 -17.94 -41.67
CA GLY A 24 -4.22 -17.92 -40.69
C GLY A 24 -3.60 -16.54 -40.44
N LYS A 25 -4.06 -15.47 -41.10
CA LYS A 25 -3.57 -14.11 -40.90
C LYS A 25 -4.05 -13.51 -39.58
N ILE A 26 -3.22 -12.64 -39.01
CA ILE A 26 -3.57 -11.84 -37.82
C ILE A 26 -4.07 -10.48 -38.29
N VAL A 27 -5.26 -10.10 -37.81
CA VAL A 27 -5.89 -8.79 -38.02
C VAL A 27 -6.01 -8.11 -36.67
N THR A 28 -5.62 -6.83 -36.60
CA THR A 28 -5.73 -6.01 -35.40
C THR A 28 -6.73 -4.88 -35.63
N MET A 29 -7.45 -4.47 -34.57
CA MET A 29 -8.39 -3.35 -34.63
C MET A 29 -8.40 -2.62 -33.28
N LYS A 30 -8.57 -1.29 -33.31
CA LYS A 30 -8.69 -0.44 -32.13
C LYS A 30 -9.96 0.40 -32.22
N LEU A 31 -10.77 0.36 -31.17
CA LEU A 31 -12.02 1.13 -31.05
C LEU A 31 -11.99 1.97 -29.78
N LEU A 32 -12.74 3.07 -29.72
CA LEU A 32 -12.98 3.75 -28.45
C LEU A 32 -13.83 2.84 -27.56
N SER A 33 -13.44 2.68 -26.30
CA SER A 33 -14.18 1.79 -25.37
C SER A 33 -15.60 2.24 -25.11
N GLU A 34 -15.87 3.55 -25.22
CA GLU A 34 -17.19 4.15 -25.12
C GLU A 34 -17.39 5.20 -26.22
N ASP A 35 -18.32 4.95 -27.14
CA ASP A 35 -18.77 5.92 -28.16
C ASP A 35 -20.28 5.70 -28.44
N PRO A 36 -21.16 6.09 -27.50
CA PRO A 36 -22.60 5.81 -27.58
C PRO A 36 -23.27 6.47 -28.79
N GLY A 37 -22.63 7.45 -29.42
CA GLY A 37 -23.09 8.06 -30.66
C GLY A 37 -22.93 7.17 -31.89
N LYS A 38 -22.07 6.13 -31.83
CA LYS A 38 -21.78 5.24 -32.96
C LYS A 38 -22.13 3.77 -32.71
N TYR A 39 -21.87 3.24 -31.52
CA TYR A 39 -22.15 1.84 -31.17
C TYR A 39 -22.45 1.67 -29.68
N LYS A 40 -23.23 0.61 -29.34
CA LYS A 40 -23.62 0.33 -27.95
C LYS A 40 -22.51 -0.33 -27.13
N ASP A 41 -21.74 -1.22 -27.75
CA ASP A 41 -20.71 -2.01 -27.10
C ASP A 41 -19.57 -2.30 -28.09
N ALA A 42 -18.33 -1.97 -27.70
CA ALA A 42 -17.17 -2.04 -28.58
C ALA A 42 -16.76 -3.49 -28.94
N PRO A 43 -16.72 -4.47 -28.01
CA PRO A 43 -16.46 -5.86 -28.32
C PRO A 43 -17.40 -6.46 -29.37
N THR A 44 -18.72 -6.28 -29.21
CA THR A 44 -19.70 -6.81 -30.16
C THR A 44 -19.64 -6.11 -31.51
N GLU A 45 -19.37 -4.81 -31.54
CA GLU A 45 -19.11 -4.05 -32.77
C GLU A 45 -17.86 -4.54 -33.50
N ALA A 46 -16.78 -4.84 -32.79
CA ALA A 46 -15.56 -5.40 -33.38
C ALA A 46 -15.83 -6.75 -34.06
N ILE A 47 -16.56 -7.64 -33.37
CA ILE A 47 -16.95 -8.95 -33.93
C ILE A 47 -17.85 -8.77 -35.15
N ARG A 48 -18.81 -7.85 -35.10
CA ARG A 48 -19.68 -7.52 -36.25
C ARG A 48 -18.86 -7.11 -37.48
N ARG A 49 -17.85 -6.24 -37.30
CA ARG A 49 -16.95 -5.80 -38.38
C ARG A 49 -16.10 -6.95 -38.93
N LEU A 50 -15.60 -7.83 -38.06
CA LEU A 50 -14.81 -9.01 -38.46
C LEU A 50 -15.65 -10.04 -39.24
N LEU A 51 -16.90 -10.26 -38.82
CA LEU A 51 -17.83 -11.15 -39.52
C LEU A 51 -18.45 -10.51 -40.78
N GLN A 52 -18.24 -9.21 -41.00
CA GLN A 52 -18.87 -8.43 -42.07
C GLN A 52 -20.41 -8.51 -42.06
N GLN A 53 -21.01 -8.61 -40.87
CA GLN A 53 -22.47 -8.69 -40.70
C GLN A 53 -23.09 -7.29 -40.51
N ASN A 54 -24.30 -7.11 -41.06
CA ASN A 54 -24.95 -5.79 -41.13
C ASN A 54 -26.03 -5.55 -40.07
N CYS A 55 -26.40 -6.57 -39.27
CA CYS A 55 -27.45 -6.47 -38.27
C CYS A 55 -27.18 -7.39 -37.06
N PHE A 56 -27.84 -7.08 -35.94
CA PHE A 56 -27.89 -7.93 -34.74
C PHE A 56 -29.22 -8.72 -34.72
N PRO A 57 -29.28 -9.92 -34.11
CA PRO A 57 -28.18 -10.65 -33.47
C PRO A 57 -27.17 -11.22 -34.48
N LEU A 58 -25.92 -11.41 -34.06
CA LEU A 58 -24.84 -11.97 -34.88
C LEU A 58 -24.93 -13.50 -34.94
N ASP A 59 -24.59 -14.08 -36.10
CA ASP A 59 -24.41 -15.53 -36.25
C ASP A 59 -22.96 -15.93 -35.91
N PRO A 60 -22.71 -16.68 -34.83
CA PRO A 60 -21.36 -17.06 -34.40
C PRO A 60 -20.80 -18.33 -35.08
N THR A 61 -21.49 -18.91 -36.06
CA THR A 61 -21.13 -20.24 -36.64
C THR A 61 -19.69 -20.30 -37.19
N ASP A 62 -19.19 -19.19 -37.72
CA ASP A 62 -17.85 -19.07 -38.28
C ASP A 62 -16.77 -18.78 -37.23
N ILE A 63 -17.11 -18.73 -35.94
CA ILE A 63 -16.19 -18.49 -34.82
C ILE A 63 -15.81 -19.82 -34.16
N GLU A 64 -14.52 -20.00 -33.87
CA GLU A 64 -14.01 -21.13 -33.09
C GLU A 64 -14.09 -20.86 -31.59
N TRP A 65 -13.59 -19.69 -31.17
CA TRP A 65 -13.59 -19.24 -29.79
C TRP A 65 -13.54 -17.71 -29.72
N ILE A 66 -14.02 -17.18 -28.59
CA ILE A 66 -13.92 -15.76 -28.22
C ILE A 66 -13.22 -15.69 -26.86
N ARG A 67 -12.14 -14.93 -26.76
CA ARG A 67 -11.41 -14.70 -25.50
C ARG A 67 -11.47 -13.23 -25.13
N MET A 68 -11.81 -12.92 -23.89
CA MET A 68 -12.05 -11.54 -23.46
C MET A 68 -11.34 -11.19 -22.16
N GLY A 69 -10.70 -10.02 -22.16
CA GLY A 69 -10.29 -9.28 -20.97
C GLY A 69 -11.22 -8.10 -20.74
N THR A 70 -11.52 -7.77 -19.49
CA THR A 70 -12.46 -6.69 -19.19
C THR A 70 -12.06 -5.90 -17.95
N THR A 71 -12.13 -4.57 -18.06
CA THR A 71 -11.96 -3.65 -16.94
C THR A 71 -13.27 -3.38 -16.18
N VAL A 72 -14.38 -4.02 -16.55
CA VAL A 72 -15.71 -3.78 -15.93
C VAL A 72 -15.71 -4.00 -14.42
N ALA A 73 -15.12 -5.09 -13.92
CA ALA A 73 -15.05 -5.35 -12.48
C ALA A 73 -14.22 -4.28 -11.75
N THR A 74 -13.04 -3.97 -12.29
CA THR A 74 -12.15 -2.94 -11.73
C THR A 74 -12.84 -1.58 -11.71
N ASN A 75 -13.48 -1.16 -12.82
CA ASN A 75 -14.16 0.13 -12.91
C ASN A 75 -15.40 0.18 -12.01
N ALA A 76 -16.20 -0.89 -11.93
CA ALA A 76 -17.35 -0.95 -11.03
C ALA A 76 -16.94 -0.81 -9.56
N LEU A 77 -15.80 -1.41 -9.17
CA LEU A 77 -15.23 -1.25 -7.83
C LEU A 77 -14.74 0.18 -7.58
N LEU A 78 -13.99 0.76 -8.53
CA LEU A 78 -13.44 2.11 -8.44
C LEU A 78 -14.53 3.20 -8.41
N GLU A 79 -15.54 3.06 -9.27
CA GLU A 79 -16.65 4.01 -9.42
C GLU A 79 -17.77 3.79 -8.40
N ARG A 80 -17.67 2.74 -7.57
CA ARG A 80 -18.71 2.31 -6.63
C ARG A 80 -20.07 2.08 -7.32
N LYS A 81 -20.04 1.40 -8.47
CA LYS A 81 -21.20 1.03 -9.30
C LYS A 81 -21.44 -0.48 -9.35
N GLY A 82 -21.23 -1.17 -8.24
CA GLY A 82 -21.59 -2.59 -8.07
C GLY A 82 -23.02 -2.81 -7.57
N GLU A 83 -23.33 -4.06 -7.27
CA GLU A 83 -24.64 -4.49 -6.74
C GLU A 83 -24.82 -4.07 -5.27
N ARG A 84 -26.07 -3.90 -4.82
CA ARG A 84 -26.36 -3.64 -3.40
C ARG A 84 -26.10 -4.90 -2.58
N VAL A 85 -25.28 -4.82 -1.54
CA VAL A 85 -24.83 -6.00 -0.76
C VAL A 85 -25.16 -5.85 0.72
N ALA A 86 -25.63 -6.94 1.34
CA ALA A 86 -25.62 -7.11 2.79
C ALA A 86 -24.52 -8.10 3.23
N LEU A 87 -23.85 -7.78 4.34
CA LEU A 87 -22.80 -8.60 4.92
C LEU A 87 -23.32 -9.36 6.15
N LEU A 88 -23.10 -10.67 6.18
CA LEU A 88 -23.38 -11.52 7.33
C LEU A 88 -22.07 -11.86 8.05
N VAL A 89 -21.98 -11.51 9.33
CA VAL A 89 -20.79 -11.70 10.17
C VAL A 89 -21.13 -12.43 11.46
N THR A 90 -20.12 -12.99 12.13
CA THR A 90 -20.28 -13.50 13.51
C THR A 90 -20.74 -12.37 14.45
N ASP A 91 -21.63 -12.67 15.39
CA ASP A 91 -22.11 -11.73 16.41
C ASP A 91 -20.96 -11.03 17.16
N GLY A 92 -21.07 -9.70 17.32
CA GLY A 92 -20.08 -8.85 17.97
C GLY A 92 -19.09 -8.17 17.02
N PHE A 93 -19.17 -8.40 15.71
CA PHE A 93 -18.17 -7.94 14.73
C PHE A 93 -18.76 -7.06 13.61
N ARG A 94 -19.94 -6.46 13.81
CA ARG A 94 -20.66 -5.73 12.74
C ARG A 94 -19.85 -4.66 12.01
N ASP A 95 -18.99 -3.93 12.74
CA ASP A 95 -18.23 -2.79 12.19
C ASP A 95 -16.77 -3.18 11.86
N LEU A 96 -16.42 -4.47 11.92
CA LEU A 96 -15.02 -4.88 11.84
C LEU A 96 -14.38 -4.52 10.48
N LEU A 97 -15.12 -4.63 9.38
CA LEU A 97 -14.61 -4.22 8.05
C LEU A 97 -14.54 -2.70 7.88
N HIS A 98 -15.36 -1.93 8.61
CA HIS A 98 -15.27 -0.47 8.64
C HIS A 98 -14.03 0.01 9.42
N ILE A 99 -13.72 -0.67 10.53
CA ILE A 99 -12.49 -0.44 11.30
C ILE A 99 -11.27 -0.93 10.50
N GLY A 100 -11.42 -2.04 9.79
CA GLY A 100 -10.38 -2.67 8.99
C GLY A 100 -9.17 -3.03 9.86
N ASN A 101 -8.01 -2.50 9.50
CA ASN A 101 -6.78 -2.65 10.27
C ASN A 101 -6.45 -1.44 11.16
N GLN A 102 -7.43 -0.56 11.43
CA GLN A 102 -7.38 0.68 12.22
C GLN A 102 -6.36 1.76 11.79
N SER A 103 -5.53 1.51 10.78
CA SER A 103 -4.50 2.44 10.32
C SER A 103 -5.09 3.50 9.38
N ARG A 104 -4.52 4.71 9.40
CA ARG A 104 -4.82 5.78 8.45
C ARG A 104 -3.92 5.66 7.21
N PRO A 105 -4.48 5.84 5.99
CA PRO A 105 -3.70 5.80 4.74
C PRO A 105 -2.62 6.89 4.67
N LYS A 106 -2.95 8.11 5.11
CA LYS A 106 -2.04 9.27 5.09
C LYS A 106 -1.78 9.76 6.50
N LEU A 107 -0.51 9.66 6.94
CA LEU A 107 -0.14 9.92 8.33
C LEU A 107 -0.38 11.36 8.81
N PHE A 108 -0.30 12.34 7.91
CA PHE A 108 -0.36 13.76 8.28
C PHE A 108 -1.68 14.43 7.92
N ASP A 109 -2.64 13.70 7.36
CA ASP A 109 -3.97 14.25 7.07
C ASP A 109 -4.83 14.24 8.35
N LEU A 110 -5.26 15.44 8.78
CA LEU A 110 -6.15 15.60 9.94
C LEU A 110 -7.60 15.19 9.64
N SER A 111 -8.01 15.18 8.37
CA SER A 111 -9.37 14.82 7.96
C SER A 111 -9.60 13.31 7.84
N VAL A 112 -8.52 12.52 7.86
CA VAL A 112 -8.48 11.04 7.78
C VAL A 112 -9.54 10.49 6.81
N ARG A 113 -9.28 10.64 5.52
CA ARG A 113 -10.17 10.12 4.47
C ARG A 113 -9.84 8.66 4.19
N ILE A 114 -10.87 7.82 4.26
CA ILE A 114 -10.80 6.40 3.94
C ILE A 114 -12.05 6.09 3.11
N PRO A 115 -11.91 5.48 1.92
CA PRO A 115 -13.08 5.05 1.16
C PRO A 115 -13.98 4.14 2.01
N ASP A 116 -15.29 4.34 1.92
CA ASP A 116 -16.24 3.53 2.70
C ASP A 116 -16.29 2.07 2.23
N VAL A 117 -16.94 1.26 3.05
CA VAL A 117 -17.20 -0.16 2.78
C VAL A 117 -18.12 -0.35 1.56
N VAL A 118 -18.04 -1.52 0.91
CA VAL A 118 -18.87 -1.85 -0.27
C VAL A 118 -20.27 -2.37 0.08
N TYR A 119 -20.55 -2.70 1.35
CA TYR A 119 -21.85 -3.20 1.80
C TYR A 119 -22.73 -2.08 2.37
N GLU A 120 -24.05 -2.26 2.29
CA GLU A 120 -25.05 -1.31 2.82
C GLU A 120 -25.56 -1.72 4.21
N GLU A 121 -25.66 -3.02 4.46
CA GLU A 121 -26.28 -3.57 5.66
C GLU A 121 -25.42 -4.68 6.26
N VAL A 122 -25.50 -4.84 7.59
CA VAL A 122 -24.79 -5.90 8.31
C VAL A 122 -25.75 -6.67 9.21
N VAL A 123 -25.70 -8.00 9.10
CA VAL A 123 -26.44 -8.93 9.95
C VAL A 123 -25.44 -9.72 10.80
N GLU A 124 -25.65 -9.68 12.12
CA GLU A 124 -24.87 -10.44 13.09
C GLU A 124 -25.48 -11.83 13.29
N VAL A 125 -24.87 -12.83 12.67
CA VAL A 125 -25.26 -14.23 12.77
C VAL A 125 -24.94 -14.73 14.18
N GLN A 126 -25.97 -15.22 14.85
CA GLN A 126 -25.91 -15.74 16.21
C GLN A 126 -25.28 -17.14 16.21
N GLU A 127 -23.96 -17.20 16.06
CA GLU A 127 -23.14 -18.41 16.06
C GLU A 127 -21.76 -18.12 16.69
N ARG A 128 -21.04 -19.16 17.14
CA ARG A 128 -19.67 -19.00 17.60
C ARG A 128 -18.85 -20.28 17.52
N VAL A 129 -17.78 -20.23 16.74
CA VAL A 129 -16.71 -21.25 16.67
C VAL A 129 -15.43 -20.68 17.28
N VAL A 130 -14.67 -21.50 18.01
CA VAL A 130 -13.41 -21.14 18.66
C VAL A 130 -12.39 -22.27 18.48
N LEU A 131 -11.11 -21.93 18.29
CA LEU A 131 -10.03 -22.92 18.23
C LEU A 131 -9.83 -23.62 19.59
N PHE A 132 -9.76 -24.94 19.58
CA PHE A 132 -9.44 -25.72 20.78
C PHE A 132 -8.00 -25.45 21.21
N ARG A 133 -7.75 -25.41 22.51
CA ARG A 133 -6.39 -25.28 23.06
C ARG A 133 -6.22 -26.14 24.30
N ASP A 134 -5.12 -26.87 24.36
CA ASP A 134 -4.75 -27.73 25.50
C ASP A 134 -4.48 -26.93 26.79
N ASP A 135 -4.06 -25.67 26.63
CA ASP A 135 -3.77 -24.77 27.75
C ASP A 135 -5.01 -24.01 28.28
N CYS A 136 -6.20 -24.26 27.71
CA CYS A 136 -7.45 -23.63 28.13
C CYS A 136 -7.89 -24.11 29.52
N LYS A 137 -8.12 -23.18 30.45
CA LYS A 137 -8.52 -23.44 31.85
C LYS A 137 -9.95 -22.98 32.18
N LEU A 138 -10.77 -22.70 31.17
CA LEU A 138 -12.20 -22.45 31.37
C LEU A 138 -12.90 -23.72 31.89
N THR A 139 -13.77 -23.58 32.89
CA THR A 139 -14.58 -24.70 33.43
C THR A 139 -15.77 -24.99 32.50
N ASP A 140 -16.34 -26.19 32.60
CA ASP A 140 -17.51 -26.58 31.79
C ASP A 140 -18.73 -25.69 32.07
N GLU A 141 -18.88 -25.20 33.31
CA GLU A 141 -19.92 -24.22 33.68
C GLU A 141 -19.79 -22.89 32.93
N ILE A 142 -18.55 -22.45 32.66
CA ILE A 142 -18.27 -21.20 31.91
C ILE A 142 -18.37 -21.44 30.40
N ARG A 143 -17.93 -22.62 29.96
CA ARG A 143 -17.90 -23.04 28.55
C ARG A 143 -19.30 -23.33 27.99
N GLY A 144 -20.25 -23.74 28.82
CA GLY A 144 -21.58 -24.16 28.36
C GLY A 144 -21.54 -25.48 27.59
N ARG A 145 -22.59 -25.76 26.80
CA ARG A 145 -22.65 -26.96 25.94
C ARG A 145 -21.76 -26.76 24.71
N ILE A 146 -20.51 -27.17 24.81
CA ILE A 146 -19.57 -27.15 23.68
C ILE A 146 -19.61 -28.49 22.96
N GLN A 147 -19.77 -28.44 21.64
CA GLN A 147 -19.47 -29.57 20.77
C GLN A 147 -18.05 -29.45 20.24
N GLN A 148 -17.23 -30.48 20.42
CA GLN A 148 -15.91 -30.55 19.82
C GLN A 148 -15.96 -31.29 18.49
N THR A 149 -15.20 -30.81 17.52
CA THR A 149 -15.01 -31.47 16.23
C THR A 149 -13.60 -31.17 15.70
N THR A 150 -13.24 -31.79 14.58
CA THR A 150 -11.97 -31.58 13.89
C THR A 150 -12.22 -30.74 12.65
N ALA A 151 -11.50 -29.63 12.52
CA ALA A 151 -11.52 -28.76 11.36
C ALA A 151 -10.93 -29.45 10.12
N THR A 152 -11.17 -28.89 8.93
CA THR A 152 -10.63 -29.41 7.65
C THR A 152 -9.10 -29.41 7.63
N THR A 153 -8.45 -28.51 8.37
CA THR A 153 -7.00 -28.42 8.54
C THR A 153 -6.42 -29.50 9.48
N GLY A 154 -7.28 -30.25 10.19
CA GLY A 154 -6.90 -31.20 11.24
C GLY A 154 -6.80 -30.58 12.63
N GLU A 155 -6.93 -29.26 12.76
CA GLU A 155 -6.98 -28.58 14.06
C GLU A 155 -8.28 -28.94 14.81
N LYS A 156 -8.21 -29.09 16.13
CA LYS A 156 -9.42 -29.28 16.96
C LYS A 156 -10.13 -27.95 17.15
N ILE A 157 -11.45 -27.97 17.14
CA ILE A 157 -12.29 -26.78 17.35
C ILE A 157 -13.44 -27.04 18.32
N GLU A 158 -13.93 -25.97 18.92
CA GLU A 158 -15.03 -25.92 19.86
C GLU A 158 -16.17 -25.07 19.28
N ILE A 159 -17.36 -25.66 19.11
CA ILE A 159 -18.59 -24.96 18.73
C ILE A 159 -19.26 -24.51 20.03
N TRP A 160 -19.15 -23.22 20.33
CA TRP A 160 -19.75 -22.61 21.52
C TRP A 160 -21.22 -22.26 21.31
N LYS A 161 -21.59 -21.92 20.08
CA LYS A 161 -22.98 -21.64 19.68
C LYS A 161 -23.20 -22.05 18.22
N ALA A 162 -24.18 -22.91 17.97
CA ALA A 162 -24.62 -23.25 16.61
C ALA A 162 -25.42 -22.09 15.99
N VAL A 163 -25.60 -22.10 14.67
CA VAL A 163 -26.38 -21.08 13.95
C VAL A 163 -27.83 -21.05 14.42
N ASP A 164 -28.29 -19.89 14.88
CA ASP A 164 -29.71 -19.64 15.16
C ASP A 164 -30.49 -19.41 13.84
N GLU A 165 -31.06 -20.48 13.30
CA GLU A 165 -31.75 -20.44 12.01
C GLU A 165 -33.03 -19.60 12.01
N GLU A 166 -33.75 -19.55 13.14
CA GLU A 166 -35.02 -18.82 13.24
C GLU A 166 -34.76 -17.31 13.18
N GLN A 167 -33.81 -16.84 14.00
CA GLN A 167 -33.39 -15.45 14.01
C GLN A 167 -32.78 -15.06 12.66
N LEU A 168 -31.92 -15.91 12.08
CA LEU A 168 -31.33 -15.68 10.75
C LEU A 168 -32.40 -15.48 9.66
N ARG A 169 -33.44 -16.33 9.62
CA ARG A 169 -34.53 -16.19 8.65
C ARG A 169 -35.31 -14.89 8.82
N LYS A 170 -35.47 -14.41 10.05
CA LYS A 170 -36.10 -13.11 10.34
C LYS A 170 -35.23 -11.96 9.83
N ASP A 171 -33.94 -11.99 10.09
CA ASP A 171 -33.01 -10.93 9.67
C ASP A 171 -32.86 -10.90 8.14
N LEU A 172 -32.73 -12.05 7.49
CA LEU A 172 -32.69 -12.16 6.03
C LEU A 172 -33.97 -11.65 5.36
N ARG A 173 -35.14 -11.78 6.00
CA ARG A 173 -36.40 -11.22 5.49
C ARG A 173 -36.36 -9.70 5.47
N SER A 174 -35.86 -9.08 6.55
CA SER A 174 -35.66 -7.62 6.63
C SER A 174 -34.72 -7.11 5.54
N ILE A 175 -33.64 -7.84 5.24
CA ILE A 175 -32.72 -7.49 4.13
C ILE A 175 -33.44 -7.52 2.77
N LYS A 176 -34.26 -8.53 2.51
CA LYS A 176 -35.06 -8.59 1.28
C LYS A 176 -36.08 -7.46 1.17
N GLU A 177 -36.72 -7.08 2.26
CA GLU A 177 -37.67 -5.96 2.31
C GLU A 177 -37.00 -4.62 1.95
N LYS A 178 -35.69 -4.48 2.19
CA LYS A 178 -34.86 -3.34 1.75
C LYS A 178 -34.42 -3.41 0.27
N GLY A 179 -34.83 -4.45 -0.46
CA GLY A 179 -34.50 -4.64 -1.88
C GLY A 179 -33.06 -5.12 -2.15
N ILE A 180 -32.38 -5.70 -1.15
CA ILE A 180 -31.04 -6.26 -1.30
C ILE A 180 -31.16 -7.75 -1.62
N SER A 181 -30.56 -8.18 -2.74
CA SER A 181 -30.61 -9.57 -3.21
C SER A 181 -29.24 -10.26 -3.34
N SER A 182 -28.15 -9.52 -3.15
CA SER A 182 -26.79 -10.07 -3.07
C SER A 182 -26.30 -10.04 -1.62
N ILE A 183 -25.73 -11.15 -1.15
CA ILE A 183 -25.16 -11.22 0.21
C ILE A 183 -23.76 -11.82 0.21
N ALA A 184 -22.94 -11.33 1.14
CA ALA A 184 -21.66 -11.91 1.49
C ALA A 184 -21.74 -12.51 2.90
N VAL A 185 -21.18 -13.70 3.10
CA VAL A 185 -21.15 -14.38 4.41
C VAL A 185 -19.70 -14.61 4.80
N ALA A 186 -19.28 -14.06 5.94
CA ALA A 186 -17.94 -14.22 6.50
C ALA A 186 -18.03 -14.47 8.01
N LEU A 187 -17.83 -15.71 8.44
CA LEU A 187 -17.85 -16.11 9.85
C LEU A 187 -16.43 -16.39 10.37
N LEU A 188 -16.20 -16.18 11.67
CA LEU A 188 -14.90 -16.42 12.29
C LEU A 188 -14.53 -17.91 12.22
N HIS A 189 -13.27 -18.18 11.85
CA HIS A 189 -12.70 -19.50 11.64
C HIS A 189 -13.36 -20.32 10.52
N SER A 190 -14.15 -19.70 9.64
CA SER A 190 -14.80 -20.38 8.52
C SER A 190 -13.83 -20.97 7.49
N TYR A 191 -12.58 -20.49 7.46
CA TYR A 191 -11.52 -21.04 6.62
C TYR A 191 -11.19 -22.51 6.94
N CYS A 192 -11.38 -22.94 8.19
CA CYS A 192 -11.15 -24.32 8.64
C CYS A 192 -12.42 -25.05 9.08
N PHE A 193 -13.50 -24.31 9.37
CA PHE A 193 -14.82 -24.88 9.69
C PHE A 193 -15.94 -24.20 8.87
N PRO A 194 -16.21 -24.69 7.65
CA PRO A 194 -17.13 -24.03 6.72
C PRO A 194 -18.62 -24.29 7.03
N ASP A 195 -18.95 -25.26 7.88
CA ASP A 195 -20.32 -25.78 8.05
C ASP A 195 -21.35 -24.70 8.40
N HIS A 196 -20.99 -23.75 9.29
CA HIS A 196 -21.89 -22.64 9.63
C HIS A 196 -22.14 -21.72 8.43
N GLU A 197 -21.12 -21.38 7.64
CA GLU A 197 -21.29 -20.55 6.44
C GLU A 197 -22.12 -21.28 5.37
N LEU A 198 -21.87 -22.58 5.17
CA LEU A 198 -22.65 -23.41 4.26
C LEU A 198 -24.13 -23.37 4.63
N ARG A 199 -24.44 -23.55 5.92
CA ARG A 199 -25.82 -23.53 6.42
C ARG A 199 -26.50 -22.18 6.23
N VAL A 200 -25.80 -21.08 6.53
CA VAL A 200 -26.29 -19.72 6.27
C VAL A 200 -26.57 -19.52 4.77
N GLY A 201 -25.65 -19.99 3.91
CA GLY A 201 -25.77 -19.89 2.47
C GLY A 201 -26.96 -20.68 1.89
N GLU A 202 -27.21 -21.89 2.38
CA GLU A 202 -28.39 -22.68 2.03
C GLU A 202 -29.69 -21.93 2.35
N ILE A 203 -29.82 -21.43 3.59
CA ILE A 203 -31.00 -20.69 4.05
C ILE A 203 -31.24 -19.45 3.20
N ALA A 204 -30.19 -18.71 2.85
CA ALA A 204 -30.32 -17.54 1.99
C ALA A 204 -30.76 -17.91 0.56
N ARG A 205 -30.20 -18.98 -0.02
CA ARG A 205 -30.63 -19.46 -1.35
C ARG A 205 -32.10 -19.90 -1.34
N ASP A 206 -32.52 -20.64 -0.31
CA ASP A 206 -33.93 -21.07 -0.12
C ASP A 206 -34.88 -19.87 0.01
N MET A 207 -34.41 -18.78 0.61
CA MET A 207 -35.18 -17.54 0.72
C MET A 207 -35.18 -16.72 -0.58
N GLY A 208 -34.43 -17.13 -1.61
CA GLY A 208 -34.43 -16.57 -2.96
C GLY A 208 -33.49 -15.37 -3.16
N PHE A 209 -32.38 -15.30 -2.44
CA PHE A 209 -31.30 -14.35 -2.78
C PHE A 209 -30.65 -14.74 -4.11
N THR A 210 -30.39 -13.78 -4.99
CA THR A 210 -29.92 -14.03 -6.36
C THR A 210 -28.42 -14.31 -6.42
N ASN A 211 -27.66 -13.78 -5.46
CA ASN A 211 -26.23 -14.03 -5.32
C ASN A 211 -25.85 -14.22 -3.85
N VAL A 212 -25.11 -15.28 -3.56
CA VAL A 212 -24.64 -15.63 -2.20
C VAL A 212 -23.16 -16.00 -2.29
N SER A 213 -22.31 -15.13 -1.77
CA SER A 213 -20.85 -15.28 -1.76
C SER A 213 -20.40 -15.73 -0.36
N LEU A 214 -19.95 -16.99 -0.24
CA LEU A 214 -19.45 -17.56 1.02
C LEU A 214 -17.93 -17.42 1.09
N SER A 215 -17.42 -16.87 2.19
CA SER A 215 -16.01 -16.50 2.29
C SER A 215 -15.07 -17.70 2.17
N HIS A 216 -15.41 -18.85 2.77
CA HIS A 216 -14.62 -20.06 2.66
C HIS A 216 -14.60 -20.68 1.25
N GLN A 217 -15.65 -20.47 0.44
CA GLN A 217 -15.71 -20.99 -0.94
C GLN A 217 -14.90 -20.13 -1.91
N ILE A 218 -14.83 -18.83 -1.63
CA ILE A 218 -14.08 -17.88 -2.45
C ILE A 218 -12.58 -17.99 -2.14
N ILE A 219 -12.22 -17.93 -0.85
CA ILE A 219 -10.85 -18.07 -0.39
C ILE A 219 -10.80 -18.68 1.02
N ALA A 220 -10.40 -19.94 1.12
CA ALA A 220 -10.29 -20.68 2.38
C ALA A 220 -8.96 -20.38 3.11
N MET A 221 -8.62 -19.10 3.29
CA MET A 221 -7.38 -18.67 3.95
C MET A 221 -7.64 -18.06 5.33
N GLN A 222 -6.65 -18.21 6.22
CA GLN A 222 -6.66 -17.59 7.53
C GLN A 222 -6.54 -16.05 7.42
N LYS A 223 -7.09 -15.34 8.42
CA LYS A 223 -7.29 -13.88 8.57
C LYS A 223 -8.70 -13.47 8.16
N TYR A 224 -9.48 -13.03 9.13
CA TYR A 224 -10.89 -12.72 8.96
C TYR A 224 -11.13 -11.49 8.08
N VAL A 225 -10.43 -10.37 8.36
CA VAL A 225 -10.73 -9.08 7.69
C VAL A 225 -10.48 -9.14 6.18
N PRO A 226 -9.32 -9.60 5.67
CA PRO A 226 -9.08 -9.70 4.24
C PRO A 226 -10.00 -10.72 3.54
N ARG A 227 -10.28 -11.86 4.19
CA ARG A 227 -11.21 -12.87 3.66
C ARG A 227 -12.64 -12.31 3.55
N ALA A 228 -13.11 -11.59 4.55
CA ALA A 228 -14.41 -10.94 4.54
C ALA A 228 -14.51 -9.84 3.47
N HIS A 229 -13.46 -9.00 3.31
CA HIS A 229 -13.40 -8.02 2.23
C HIS A 229 -13.48 -8.67 0.83
N THR A 230 -12.81 -9.80 0.65
CA THR A 230 -12.84 -10.57 -0.61
C THR A 230 -14.24 -11.10 -0.90
N ALA A 231 -14.89 -11.72 0.09
CA ALA A 231 -16.27 -12.21 -0.05
C ALA A 231 -17.25 -11.09 -0.36
N CYS A 232 -17.09 -9.93 0.28
CA CYS A 232 -17.92 -8.76 0.05
C CYS A 232 -17.72 -8.16 -1.34
N THR A 233 -16.47 -8.11 -1.81
CA THR A 233 -16.12 -7.63 -3.16
C THR A 233 -16.69 -8.55 -4.23
N ASP A 234 -16.64 -9.86 -4.01
CA ASP A 234 -17.24 -10.83 -4.91
C ASP A 234 -18.77 -10.67 -4.99
N ALA A 235 -19.45 -10.53 -3.84
CA ALA A 235 -20.89 -10.28 -3.80
C ALA A 235 -21.29 -8.98 -4.50
N TYR A 236 -20.42 -7.98 -4.45
CA TYR A 236 -20.62 -6.67 -5.06
C TYR A 236 -20.45 -6.69 -6.58
N LEU A 237 -19.46 -7.44 -7.09
CA LEU A 237 -19.06 -7.40 -8.50
C LEU A 237 -19.65 -8.53 -9.35
N THR A 238 -19.84 -9.72 -8.80
CA THR A 238 -20.32 -10.90 -9.55
C THR A 238 -21.65 -10.65 -10.28
N PRO A 239 -22.67 -10.00 -9.67
CA PRO A 239 -23.91 -9.68 -10.38
C PRO A 239 -23.72 -8.75 -11.58
N CYS A 240 -22.85 -7.74 -11.46
CA CYS A 240 -22.53 -6.80 -12.55
C CYS A 240 -21.84 -7.52 -13.72
N LEU A 241 -20.94 -8.45 -13.41
CA LEU A 241 -20.28 -9.27 -14.43
C LEU A 241 -21.27 -10.18 -15.15
N LYS A 242 -22.18 -10.83 -14.43
CA LYS A 242 -23.24 -11.65 -15.02
C LYS A 242 -24.11 -10.84 -15.97
N LEU A 243 -24.49 -9.63 -15.60
CA LEU A 243 -25.27 -8.73 -16.48
C LEU A 243 -24.48 -8.33 -17.75
N TYR A 244 -23.18 -8.03 -17.60
CA TYR A 244 -22.31 -7.72 -18.75
C TYR A 244 -22.20 -8.90 -19.71
N ILE A 245 -21.96 -10.10 -19.16
CA ILE A 245 -21.94 -11.36 -19.90
C ILE A 245 -23.27 -11.58 -20.61
N ASP A 246 -24.41 -11.45 -19.93
CA ASP A 246 -25.73 -11.64 -20.52
C ASP A 246 -25.99 -10.65 -21.66
N THR A 247 -25.55 -9.40 -21.50
CA THR A 247 -25.64 -8.36 -22.54
C THR A 247 -24.80 -8.72 -23.76
N PHE A 248 -23.57 -9.17 -23.54
CA PHE A 248 -22.69 -9.66 -24.61
C PHE A 248 -23.31 -10.86 -25.33
N SER A 249 -23.79 -11.87 -24.58
CA SER A 249 -24.44 -13.06 -25.14
C SER A 249 -25.73 -12.73 -25.91
N ASN A 250 -26.46 -11.69 -25.53
CA ASN A 250 -27.66 -11.23 -26.25
C ASN A 250 -27.37 -10.60 -27.61
N ALA A 251 -26.13 -10.21 -27.88
CA ALA A 251 -25.73 -9.70 -29.19
C ALA A 251 -25.66 -10.79 -30.27
N PHE A 252 -25.82 -12.06 -29.90
CA PHE A 252 -25.70 -13.22 -30.79
C PHE A 252 -26.97 -14.07 -30.81
N GLU A 253 -27.12 -14.90 -31.84
CA GLU A 253 -28.19 -15.90 -31.91
C GLU A 253 -28.00 -16.96 -30.81
N ARG A 254 -28.73 -16.82 -29.69
CA ARG A 254 -28.58 -17.68 -28.48
C ARG A 254 -28.60 -19.18 -28.77
N SER A 255 -29.42 -19.64 -29.71
CA SER A 255 -29.51 -21.06 -30.08
C SER A 255 -28.21 -21.63 -30.69
N LYS A 256 -27.35 -20.76 -31.22
CA LYS A 256 -26.07 -21.11 -31.84
C LYS A 256 -24.86 -20.77 -30.96
N LEU A 257 -25.07 -20.11 -29.82
CA LEU A 257 -24.01 -19.82 -28.85
C LEU A 257 -23.62 -21.06 -28.04
N HIS A 258 -24.55 -22.01 -27.90
CA HIS A 258 -24.36 -23.19 -27.07
C HIS A 258 -23.28 -24.09 -27.69
N GLY A 259 -22.11 -24.17 -27.04
CA GLY A 259 -20.93 -24.91 -27.52
C GLY A 259 -19.82 -24.04 -28.14
N LEU A 260 -20.01 -22.72 -28.22
CA LEU A 260 -18.93 -21.79 -28.53
C LEU A 260 -18.08 -21.53 -27.27
N ASN A 261 -16.76 -21.65 -27.40
CA ASN A 261 -15.85 -21.38 -26.29
C ASN A 261 -15.68 -19.87 -26.09
N VAL A 262 -16.52 -19.28 -25.22
CA VAL A 262 -16.36 -17.91 -24.74
C VAL A 262 -15.61 -17.96 -23.41
N LEU A 263 -14.40 -17.43 -23.39
CA LEU A 263 -13.48 -17.50 -22.26
C LEU A 263 -13.12 -16.11 -21.76
N PHE A 264 -13.00 -15.97 -20.45
CA PHE A 264 -12.63 -14.73 -19.78
C PHE A 264 -11.29 -14.87 -19.06
N MET A 265 -10.46 -13.85 -19.17
CA MET A 265 -9.20 -13.75 -18.45
C MET A 265 -9.45 -13.50 -16.97
N GLN A 266 -8.75 -14.25 -16.13
CA GLN A 266 -8.71 -14.06 -14.69
C GLN A 266 -7.48 -13.25 -14.29
N SER A 267 -7.50 -12.69 -13.08
CA SER A 267 -6.40 -11.88 -12.51
C SER A 267 -5.06 -12.62 -12.44
N ASP A 268 -5.06 -13.95 -12.48
CA ASP A 268 -3.90 -14.82 -12.38
C ASP A 268 -3.26 -15.16 -13.74
N GLY A 269 -3.76 -14.58 -14.84
CA GLY A 269 -3.30 -14.81 -16.21
C GLY A 269 -3.90 -16.03 -16.91
N GLY A 270 -4.81 -16.77 -16.25
CA GLY A 270 -5.50 -17.91 -16.82
C GLY A 270 -6.85 -17.56 -17.47
N LEU A 271 -7.26 -18.33 -18.47
CA LEU A 271 -8.60 -18.25 -19.05
C LEU A 271 -9.57 -19.21 -18.34
N THR A 272 -10.81 -18.75 -18.11
CA THR A 272 -11.89 -19.55 -17.54
C THR A 272 -13.20 -19.39 -18.32
N SER A 273 -14.13 -20.32 -18.14
CA SER A 273 -15.45 -20.23 -18.75
C SER A 273 -16.34 -19.20 -18.06
N VAL A 274 -17.35 -18.73 -18.79
CA VAL A 274 -18.32 -17.74 -18.32
C VAL A 274 -18.96 -18.12 -16.99
N GLU A 275 -19.29 -19.39 -16.78
CA GLU A 275 -19.99 -19.89 -15.60
C GLU A 275 -19.13 -19.87 -14.34
N LYS A 276 -17.80 -19.91 -14.50
CA LYS A 276 -16.82 -19.93 -13.41
C LYS A 276 -16.18 -18.56 -13.15
N PHE A 277 -16.54 -17.55 -13.94
CA PHE A 277 -16.01 -16.20 -13.80
C PHE A 277 -16.68 -15.46 -12.64
N SER A 278 -15.88 -14.99 -11.68
CA SER A 278 -16.37 -14.33 -10.45
C SER A 278 -15.72 -12.96 -10.25
N GLY A 279 -16.38 -12.12 -9.44
CA GLY A 279 -15.97 -10.75 -9.17
C GLY A 279 -14.55 -10.62 -8.62
N SER A 280 -14.21 -11.44 -7.62
CA SER A 280 -12.88 -11.40 -6.98
C SER A 280 -11.72 -11.78 -7.91
N ARG A 281 -11.98 -12.58 -8.95
CA ARG A 281 -10.99 -13.07 -9.92
C ARG A 281 -10.98 -12.31 -11.25
N ALA A 282 -11.85 -11.31 -11.40
CA ALA A 282 -11.98 -10.50 -12.62
C ALA A 282 -11.18 -9.19 -12.56
N ILE A 283 -10.77 -8.79 -11.35
CA ILE A 283 -10.08 -7.51 -11.11
C ILE A 283 -8.68 -7.55 -11.72
N LEU A 284 -8.28 -6.52 -12.47
CA LEU A 284 -7.02 -6.49 -13.24
C LEU A 284 -6.87 -7.58 -14.31
N SER A 285 -7.97 -8.16 -14.81
CA SER A 285 -7.90 -9.16 -15.90
C SER A 285 -7.34 -8.63 -17.22
N GLY A 286 -7.53 -7.34 -17.54
CA GLY A 286 -6.95 -6.71 -18.74
C GLY A 286 -5.42 -6.69 -18.71
N PRO A 287 -4.80 -6.02 -17.70
CA PRO A 287 -3.34 -6.01 -17.52
C PRO A 287 -2.70 -7.40 -17.46
N ALA A 288 -3.40 -8.41 -16.90
CA ALA A 288 -2.95 -9.79 -16.91
C ALA A 288 -2.71 -10.33 -18.33
N GLY A 289 -3.54 -9.95 -19.31
CA GLY A 289 -3.31 -10.25 -20.72
C GLY A 289 -1.99 -9.66 -21.23
N GLY A 290 -1.66 -8.42 -20.85
CA GLY A 290 -0.38 -7.78 -21.17
C GLY A 290 0.81 -8.58 -20.64
N VAL A 291 0.70 -9.10 -19.41
CA VAL A 291 1.74 -9.95 -18.80
C VAL A 291 1.99 -11.23 -19.59
N ILE A 292 0.92 -11.93 -19.98
CA ILE A 292 1.04 -13.10 -20.84
C ILE A 292 1.67 -12.72 -22.18
N GLY A 293 1.23 -11.61 -22.79
CA GLY A 293 1.76 -11.09 -24.04
C GLY A 293 3.29 -10.94 -24.01
N TYR A 294 3.83 -10.09 -23.12
CA TYR A 294 5.27 -9.84 -23.10
C TYR A 294 6.08 -11.06 -22.63
N SER A 295 5.52 -11.91 -21.76
CA SER A 295 6.21 -13.12 -21.32
C SER A 295 6.49 -14.09 -22.48
N ILE A 296 5.65 -14.08 -23.52
CA ILE A 296 5.80 -14.95 -24.69
C ILE A 296 6.58 -14.25 -25.83
N THR A 297 6.40 -12.93 -25.99
CA THR A 297 7.02 -12.18 -27.10
C THR A 297 8.42 -11.68 -26.78
N SER A 298 8.75 -11.43 -25.51
CA SER A 298 9.96 -10.69 -25.12
C SER A 298 10.92 -11.49 -24.25
N TYR A 299 10.51 -12.66 -23.74
CA TYR A 299 11.40 -13.59 -23.04
C TYR A 299 12.24 -14.40 -24.04
N ILE A 300 13.37 -13.81 -24.45
CA ILE A 300 14.31 -14.39 -25.42
C ILE A 300 15.58 -14.81 -24.66
N ASP A 301 16.19 -15.93 -25.06
CA ASP A 301 17.46 -16.45 -24.52
C ASP A 301 17.51 -16.65 -22.99
N SER A 302 16.34 -16.89 -22.36
CA SER A 302 16.20 -17.02 -20.90
C SER A 302 16.62 -15.79 -20.10
N GLN A 303 16.60 -14.60 -20.71
CA GLN A 303 16.88 -13.35 -20.00
C GLN A 303 15.62 -12.85 -19.28
N PRO A 304 15.68 -12.50 -17.97
CA PRO A 304 14.55 -11.93 -17.25
C PRO A 304 14.03 -10.63 -17.88
N VAL A 305 12.72 -10.41 -17.78
CA VAL A 305 12.02 -9.30 -18.45
C VAL A 305 11.12 -8.56 -17.46
N ILE A 306 11.12 -7.23 -17.57
CA ILE A 306 10.17 -6.35 -16.90
C ILE A 306 9.16 -5.85 -17.93
N GLY A 307 7.88 -6.18 -17.72
CA GLY A 307 6.79 -5.62 -18.49
C GLY A 307 6.52 -4.18 -18.07
N PHE A 308 6.35 -3.30 -19.05
CA PHE A 308 6.03 -1.89 -18.86
C PHE A 308 4.90 -1.51 -19.82
N ASP A 309 3.65 -1.53 -19.33
CA ASP A 309 2.47 -1.13 -20.08
C ASP A 309 2.09 0.30 -19.71
N MET A 310 2.30 1.26 -20.61
CA MET A 310 1.91 2.64 -20.37
C MET A 310 0.74 3.04 -21.26
N GLY A 311 -0.40 3.27 -20.61
CA GLY A 311 -1.64 3.76 -21.22
C GLY A 311 -1.83 5.27 -21.07
N GLY A 312 -3.08 5.71 -21.29
CA GLY A 312 -3.49 7.10 -21.09
C GLY A 312 -3.66 7.47 -19.62
N THR A 313 -4.07 6.55 -18.76
CA THR A 313 -4.43 6.88 -17.37
C THR A 313 -3.37 6.41 -16.36
N SER A 314 -2.79 5.25 -16.61
CA SER A 314 -1.91 4.54 -15.69
C SER A 314 -0.80 3.81 -16.43
N THR A 315 0.16 3.31 -15.65
CA THR A 315 1.20 2.39 -16.09
C THR A 315 1.17 1.14 -15.24
N ASP A 316 1.13 -0.04 -15.87
CA ASP A 316 1.19 -1.33 -15.21
C ASP A 316 2.57 -1.97 -15.41
N VAL A 317 3.19 -2.41 -14.32
CA VAL A 317 4.51 -3.06 -14.37
C VAL A 317 4.50 -4.42 -13.70
N SER A 318 5.26 -5.36 -14.25
CA SER A 318 5.37 -6.74 -13.75
C SER A 318 6.72 -7.36 -14.15
N ARG A 319 7.06 -8.52 -13.56
CA ARG A 319 8.31 -9.25 -13.83
C ARG A 319 8.04 -10.66 -14.34
N PHE A 320 8.91 -11.15 -15.22
CA PHE A 320 8.91 -12.54 -15.70
C PHE A 320 10.34 -13.06 -15.90
N ASP A 321 10.63 -14.27 -15.44
CA ASP A 321 11.94 -14.94 -15.57
C ASP A 321 11.83 -16.42 -15.99
N GLY A 322 10.78 -16.74 -16.74
CA GLY A 322 10.42 -18.10 -17.12
C GLY A 322 9.29 -18.69 -16.28
N SER A 323 8.87 -18.00 -15.21
CA SER A 323 7.65 -18.31 -14.45
C SER A 323 6.85 -17.03 -14.14
N LEU A 324 5.53 -17.16 -14.05
CA LEU A 324 4.64 -16.06 -13.66
C LEU A 324 4.69 -15.88 -12.14
N ASP A 325 4.95 -14.65 -11.69
CA ASP A 325 4.88 -14.29 -10.28
C ASP A 325 3.42 -14.05 -9.89
N HIS A 326 2.91 -14.82 -8.92
CA HIS A 326 1.60 -14.58 -8.31
C HIS A 326 1.71 -14.02 -6.89
N VAL A 327 0.83 -13.06 -6.58
CA VAL A 327 0.53 -12.58 -5.23
C VAL A 327 -0.83 -13.09 -4.80
N LEU A 328 -0.99 -13.33 -3.48
CA LEU A 328 -2.26 -13.80 -2.91
C LEU A 328 -3.07 -12.69 -2.26
N GLU A 329 -2.46 -11.55 -1.96
CA GLU A 329 -3.11 -10.43 -1.28
C GLU A 329 -2.71 -9.13 -1.98
N SER A 330 -3.70 -8.38 -2.44
CA SER A 330 -3.54 -7.06 -3.06
C SER A 330 -4.55 -6.08 -2.45
N THR A 331 -4.31 -4.77 -2.59
CA THR A 331 -5.26 -3.75 -2.13
C THR A 331 -5.63 -2.85 -3.29
N ILE A 332 -6.92 -2.84 -3.66
CA ILE A 332 -7.47 -2.09 -4.79
C ILE A 332 -8.67 -1.30 -4.28
N ALA A 333 -8.74 -0.01 -4.59
CA ALA A 333 -9.78 0.89 -4.08
C ALA A 333 -9.91 0.88 -2.53
N SER A 334 -8.79 0.73 -1.81
CA SER A 334 -8.73 0.57 -0.35
C SER A 334 -9.42 -0.69 0.20
N VAL A 335 -9.76 -1.65 -0.67
CA VAL A 335 -10.27 -2.96 -0.30
C VAL A 335 -9.17 -4.00 -0.48
N THR A 336 -8.84 -4.72 0.59
CA THR A 336 -7.89 -5.84 0.53
C THR A 336 -8.57 -7.07 -0.05
N ILE A 337 -8.03 -7.59 -1.14
CA ILE A 337 -8.52 -8.76 -1.85
C ILE A 337 -7.51 -9.88 -1.69
N GLN A 338 -7.96 -11.02 -1.17
CA GLN A 338 -7.21 -12.26 -1.08
C GLN A 338 -7.63 -13.20 -2.20
N ALA A 339 -6.94 -13.09 -3.33
CA ALA A 339 -7.10 -13.98 -4.46
C ALA A 339 -5.74 -14.12 -5.17
N PRO A 340 -5.45 -15.26 -5.81
CA PRO A 340 -4.32 -15.38 -6.70
C PRO A 340 -4.42 -14.37 -7.85
N GLN A 341 -3.42 -13.51 -7.98
CA GLN A 341 -3.30 -12.50 -9.03
C GLN A 341 -1.86 -12.46 -9.51
N LEU A 342 -1.64 -12.08 -10.77
CA LEU A 342 -0.29 -11.74 -11.22
C LEU A 342 0.23 -10.54 -10.43
N ASP A 343 1.52 -10.54 -10.11
CA ASP A 343 2.16 -9.44 -9.39
C ASP A 343 2.35 -8.22 -10.31
N ILE A 344 1.26 -7.46 -10.45
CA ILE A 344 1.17 -6.27 -11.27
C ILE A 344 1.08 -5.07 -10.32
N ASN A 345 2.06 -4.17 -10.42
CA ASN A 345 2.01 -2.88 -9.74
C ASN A 345 1.55 -1.81 -10.72
N THR A 346 0.43 -1.17 -10.42
CA THR A 346 -0.10 -0.03 -11.19
C THR A 346 0.37 1.27 -10.57
N VAL A 347 0.82 2.21 -11.41
CA VAL A 347 1.09 3.60 -11.03
C VAL A 347 0.13 4.53 -11.75
N ALA A 348 -0.39 5.52 -11.02
CA ALA A 348 -1.23 6.61 -11.53
C ALA A 348 -0.43 7.64 -12.35
N ALA A 349 0.44 7.15 -13.23
CA ALA A 349 1.23 7.92 -14.18
C ALA A 349 1.00 7.33 -15.56
N GLY A 350 0.46 8.11 -16.49
CA GLY A 350 0.20 7.74 -17.89
C GLY A 350 0.24 8.98 -18.78
N GLY A 351 -0.11 8.84 -20.06
CA GLY A 351 -0.10 9.99 -20.99
C GLY A 351 -1.01 11.16 -20.57
N GLY A 352 -2.12 10.86 -19.92
CA GLY A 352 -3.12 11.81 -19.43
C GLY A 352 -2.84 12.35 -18.03
N SER A 353 -1.74 11.98 -17.36
CA SER A 353 -1.42 12.49 -16.03
C SER A 353 -1.16 13.99 -16.07
N ILE A 354 -1.80 14.73 -15.16
CA ILE A 354 -1.84 16.18 -15.15
C ILE A 354 -0.51 16.76 -14.65
N LEU A 355 -0.05 17.85 -15.28
CA LEU A 355 1.18 18.56 -14.94
C LEU A 355 0.88 19.76 -14.03
N THR A 356 1.55 19.84 -12.87
CA THR A 356 1.38 20.98 -11.94
C THR A 356 2.70 21.44 -11.33
N PHE A 357 2.79 22.73 -11.00
CA PHE A 357 3.95 23.32 -10.32
C PHE A 357 3.49 24.02 -9.03
N ARG A 358 4.06 23.62 -7.87
CA ARG A 358 3.70 24.19 -6.56
C ARG A 358 4.91 24.22 -5.62
N SER A 359 5.07 25.31 -4.88
CA SER A 359 6.17 25.50 -3.90
C SER A 359 7.56 25.17 -4.46
N GLY A 360 7.84 25.55 -5.72
CA GLY A 360 9.14 25.28 -6.36
C GLY A 360 9.34 23.85 -6.90
N LEU A 361 8.34 22.97 -6.79
CA LEU A 361 8.44 21.57 -7.22
C LEU A 361 7.55 21.27 -8.44
N PHE A 362 8.08 20.45 -9.35
CA PHE A 362 7.36 19.88 -10.49
C PHE A 362 6.62 18.62 -10.03
N ARG A 363 5.33 18.49 -10.37
CA ARG A 363 4.50 17.31 -10.08
C ARG A 363 3.78 16.79 -11.32
N VAL A 364 3.67 15.47 -11.41
CA VAL A 364 2.96 14.75 -12.47
C VAL A 364 2.01 13.75 -11.83
N GLY A 365 0.71 13.86 -12.15
CA GLY A 365 -0.32 13.05 -11.53
C GLY A 365 -0.50 13.37 -10.03
N PRO A 366 -1.22 12.52 -9.29
CA PRO A 366 -1.85 11.26 -9.72
C PRO A 366 -3.16 11.45 -10.51
N GLU A 367 -3.69 12.68 -10.55
CA GLU A 367 -4.84 13.03 -11.38
C GLU A 367 -4.57 12.77 -12.87
N SER A 368 -5.58 12.26 -13.57
CA SER A 368 -5.53 12.02 -15.00
C SER A 368 -6.69 12.71 -15.71
N ALA A 369 -6.43 13.28 -16.88
CA ALA A 369 -7.45 13.86 -17.74
C ALA A 369 -8.28 12.79 -18.49
N GLY A 370 -7.87 11.51 -18.46
CA GLY A 370 -8.52 10.41 -19.17
C GLY A 370 -8.67 10.66 -20.68
N ALA A 371 -9.77 10.21 -21.27
CA ALA A 371 -10.15 10.51 -22.65
C ALA A 371 -11.13 11.70 -22.78
N GLN A 372 -11.73 12.09 -21.64
CA GLN A 372 -12.75 13.12 -21.51
C GLN A 372 -12.59 13.84 -20.15
N PRO A 373 -12.20 15.12 -20.12
CA PRO A 373 -11.92 15.99 -21.27
C PRO A 373 -10.63 15.62 -22.02
N GLY A 374 -9.77 14.77 -21.46
CA GLY A 374 -8.50 14.38 -22.07
C GLY A 374 -7.41 15.46 -22.02
N PRO A 375 -6.21 15.19 -22.52
CA PRO A 375 -5.14 16.18 -22.68
C PRO A 375 -5.58 17.46 -23.40
N ALA A 376 -4.87 18.56 -23.20
CA ALA A 376 -5.20 19.84 -23.84
C ALA A 376 -5.23 19.71 -25.38
N CYS A 377 -4.30 18.93 -25.95
CA CYS A 377 -4.23 18.60 -27.37
C CYS A 377 -5.41 17.78 -27.93
N TYR A 378 -6.34 17.25 -27.11
CA TYR A 378 -7.47 16.44 -27.59
C TYR A 378 -8.65 17.27 -28.11
N ARG A 379 -8.54 18.62 -28.10
CA ARG A 379 -9.59 19.56 -28.58
C ARG A 379 -10.88 19.57 -27.77
N LYS A 380 -10.82 19.23 -26.48
CA LYS A 380 -12.01 19.20 -25.59
C LYS A 380 -11.85 20.00 -24.29
N GLY A 381 -10.88 20.92 -24.26
CA GLY A 381 -10.70 21.88 -23.15
C GLY A 381 -10.00 21.33 -21.90
N GLY A 382 -9.37 20.15 -21.96
CA GLY A 382 -8.72 19.55 -20.80
C GLY A 382 -7.35 20.16 -20.43
N PRO A 383 -6.75 19.75 -19.28
CA PRO A 383 -5.53 20.34 -18.70
C PRO A 383 -4.24 19.91 -19.42
N LEU A 384 -3.08 20.49 -19.05
CA LEU A 384 -1.78 20.01 -19.51
C LEU A 384 -1.45 18.62 -18.94
N THR A 385 -1.03 17.70 -19.80
CA THR A 385 -0.63 16.33 -19.41
C THR A 385 0.73 15.90 -19.97
N VAL A 386 1.19 14.70 -19.62
CA VAL A 386 2.41 14.09 -20.17
C VAL A 386 2.38 13.99 -21.71
N THR A 387 1.21 13.69 -22.30
CA THR A 387 1.00 13.71 -23.75
C THR A 387 1.22 15.10 -24.34
N ASP A 388 0.73 16.16 -23.68
CA ASP A 388 1.01 17.54 -24.11
C ASP A 388 2.51 17.87 -24.05
N ALA A 389 3.20 17.41 -23.01
CA ALA A 389 4.66 17.58 -22.91
C ALA A 389 5.38 16.88 -24.07
N ASN A 390 5.07 15.61 -24.35
CA ASN A 390 5.68 14.89 -25.48
C ASN A 390 5.35 15.53 -26.83
N LEU A 391 4.17 16.12 -26.99
CA LEU A 391 3.79 16.88 -28.18
C LEU A 391 4.65 18.15 -28.35
N ILE A 392 4.80 18.95 -27.28
CA ILE A 392 5.65 20.15 -27.28
C ILE A 392 7.12 19.83 -27.57
N LEU A 393 7.61 18.69 -27.05
CA LEU A 393 8.98 18.23 -27.28
C LEU A 393 9.22 17.68 -28.70
N GLY A 394 8.20 17.64 -29.56
CA GLY A 394 8.28 17.09 -30.92
C GLY A 394 8.33 15.57 -30.99
N ARG A 395 8.12 14.88 -29.86
CA ARG A 395 8.19 13.41 -29.76
C ARG A 395 6.94 12.73 -30.31
N LEU A 396 5.81 13.45 -30.36
CA LEU A 396 4.57 13.03 -31.00
C LEU A 396 4.38 13.80 -32.31
N ILE A 397 3.98 13.08 -33.36
CA ILE A 397 3.79 13.67 -34.69
C ILE A 397 2.30 13.69 -35.04
N PRO A 398 1.62 14.86 -35.02
CA PRO A 398 0.18 14.97 -35.24
C PRO A 398 -0.33 14.30 -36.52
N ASP A 399 0.41 14.43 -37.62
CA ASP A 399 0.04 13.87 -38.94
C ASP A 399 -0.08 12.34 -38.97
N HIS A 400 0.59 11.66 -38.04
CA HIS A 400 0.64 10.21 -37.94
C HIS A 400 -0.08 9.68 -36.69
N PHE A 401 -0.69 10.57 -35.91
CA PHE A 401 -1.58 10.20 -34.82
C PHE A 401 -2.99 9.96 -35.40
N PRO A 402 -3.75 8.94 -34.92
CA PRO A 402 -5.11 8.70 -35.40
C PRO A 402 -5.98 9.96 -35.29
N ALA A 403 -6.54 10.40 -36.42
CA ALA A 403 -7.41 11.56 -36.47
C ALA A 403 -8.79 11.22 -35.88
N LEU A 404 -8.89 11.28 -34.55
CA LEU A 404 -10.06 10.86 -33.77
C LEU A 404 -10.69 12.01 -32.98
N PHE A 405 -10.16 13.24 -33.12
CA PHE A 405 -10.53 14.38 -32.29
C PHE A 405 -11.43 15.37 -33.03
N GLY A 406 -11.87 16.41 -32.31
CA GLY A 406 -12.77 17.43 -32.84
C GLY A 406 -14.25 16.99 -32.87
N PRO A 407 -15.18 17.90 -33.21
CA PRO A 407 -16.63 17.64 -33.12
C PRO A 407 -17.12 16.48 -34.01
N GLN A 408 -16.40 16.20 -35.11
CA GLN A 408 -16.72 15.13 -36.07
C GLN A 408 -15.85 13.87 -35.86
N GLY A 409 -14.87 13.90 -34.92
CA GLY A 409 -14.00 12.77 -34.60
C GLY A 409 -13.06 12.36 -35.74
N ASN A 410 -12.53 13.35 -36.47
CA ASN A 410 -11.68 13.16 -37.66
C ASN A 410 -10.52 14.17 -37.75
N GLU A 411 -10.20 14.88 -36.66
CA GLU A 411 -9.14 15.89 -36.60
C GLU A 411 -7.89 15.37 -35.85
N PRO A 412 -6.68 15.87 -36.17
CA PRO A 412 -5.44 15.52 -35.47
C PRO A 412 -5.31 16.26 -34.11
N LEU A 413 -4.26 15.93 -33.36
CA LEU A 413 -3.89 16.62 -32.12
C LEU A 413 -3.74 18.14 -32.31
N ASP A 414 -4.08 18.91 -31.29
CA ASP A 414 -3.98 20.38 -31.28
C ASP A 414 -2.70 20.85 -30.58
N PHE A 415 -1.68 21.19 -31.37
CA PHE A 415 -0.41 21.71 -30.86
C PHE A 415 -0.55 23.10 -30.20
N GLU A 416 -1.39 23.97 -30.77
CA GLU A 416 -1.54 25.35 -30.29
C GLU A 416 -2.23 25.40 -28.92
N ALA A 417 -3.18 24.50 -28.67
CA ALA A 417 -3.81 24.34 -27.37
C ALA A 417 -2.80 24.00 -26.26
N SER A 418 -1.89 23.05 -26.53
CA SER A 418 -0.82 22.69 -25.58
C SER A 418 0.18 23.84 -25.40
N LEU A 419 0.58 24.51 -26.49
CA LEU A 419 1.55 25.59 -26.46
C LEU A 419 1.06 26.77 -25.61
N THR A 420 -0.19 27.19 -25.80
CA THR A 420 -0.81 28.30 -25.06
C THR A 420 -0.79 28.04 -23.55
N LYS A 421 -1.19 26.84 -23.12
CA LYS A 421 -1.19 26.50 -21.68
C LYS A 421 0.23 26.38 -21.11
N PHE A 422 1.19 25.87 -21.89
CA PHE A 422 2.59 25.84 -21.45
C PHE A 422 3.19 27.24 -21.31
N GLN A 423 2.79 28.21 -22.13
CA GLN A 423 3.20 29.60 -21.97
C GLN A 423 2.71 30.20 -20.64
N GLU A 424 1.45 29.92 -20.27
CA GLU A 424 0.87 30.33 -18.98
C GLU A 424 1.62 29.70 -17.79
N LEU A 425 1.89 28.40 -17.86
CA LEU A 425 2.63 27.69 -16.83
C LEU A 425 4.09 28.18 -16.73
N ALA A 426 4.74 28.42 -17.86
CA ALA A 426 6.10 28.96 -17.91
C ALA A 426 6.19 30.36 -17.30
N ALA A 427 5.19 31.22 -17.51
CA ALA A 427 5.12 32.54 -16.86
C ALA A 427 5.06 32.40 -15.32
N THR A 428 4.29 31.44 -14.82
CA THR A 428 4.17 31.15 -13.38
C THR A 428 5.51 30.66 -12.80
N ILE A 429 6.12 29.65 -13.43
CA ILE A 429 7.40 29.07 -13.00
C ILE A 429 8.52 30.13 -13.04
N ASN A 430 8.62 30.89 -14.13
CA ASN A 430 9.66 31.89 -14.30
C ASN A 430 9.49 33.10 -13.35
N SER A 431 8.27 33.40 -12.92
CA SER A 431 8.05 34.42 -11.88
C SER A 431 8.62 33.95 -10.54
N PHE A 432 8.31 32.71 -10.13
CA PHE A 432 8.88 32.09 -8.92
C PHE A 432 10.42 32.00 -8.98
N LEU A 433 10.99 31.64 -10.14
CA LEU A 433 12.44 31.56 -10.31
C LEU A 433 13.12 32.94 -10.18
N LYS A 434 12.52 33.99 -10.75
CA LYS A 434 13.04 35.37 -10.63
C LYS A 434 13.01 35.88 -9.19
N GLU A 435 11.94 35.61 -8.45
CA GLU A 435 11.82 35.96 -7.03
C GLU A 435 12.91 35.30 -6.16
N ASN A 436 13.45 34.17 -6.62
CA ASN A 436 14.49 33.41 -5.94
C ASN A 436 15.88 33.57 -6.60
N GLU A 437 16.07 34.60 -7.44
CA GLU A 437 17.34 34.91 -8.14
C GLU A 437 17.90 33.75 -8.99
N LYS A 438 17.02 32.93 -9.57
CA LYS A 438 17.38 31.79 -10.43
C LYS A 438 17.17 32.07 -11.91
N LYS A 439 17.89 31.29 -12.75
CA LYS A 439 17.75 31.31 -14.21
C LYS A 439 16.33 30.93 -14.62
N THR A 440 15.76 31.66 -15.58
CA THR A 440 14.49 31.32 -16.21
C THR A 440 14.62 30.11 -17.14
N LEU A 441 13.56 29.30 -17.20
CA LEU A 441 13.47 28.12 -18.04
C LEU A 441 12.65 28.39 -19.32
N SER A 442 13.03 27.75 -20.42
CA SER A 442 12.23 27.69 -21.65
C SER A 442 11.03 26.75 -21.49
N ILE A 443 10.09 26.82 -22.44
CA ILE A 443 8.91 25.92 -22.45
C ILE A 443 9.36 24.47 -22.60
N GLU A 444 10.35 24.21 -23.45
CA GLU A 444 10.91 22.89 -23.69
C GLU A 444 11.65 22.36 -22.46
N GLU A 445 12.43 23.21 -21.77
CA GLU A 445 13.08 22.84 -20.49
C GLU A 445 12.05 22.45 -19.42
N ILE A 446 10.93 23.18 -19.34
CA ILE A 446 9.81 22.88 -18.43
C ILE A 446 9.14 21.55 -18.83
N ALA A 447 8.85 21.34 -20.11
CA ALA A 447 8.24 20.12 -20.62
C ALA A 447 9.13 18.88 -20.40
N VAL A 448 10.44 18.97 -20.68
CA VAL A 448 11.41 17.92 -20.33
C VAL A 448 11.43 17.66 -18.83
N GLY A 449 11.38 18.71 -18.00
CA GLY A 449 11.32 18.59 -16.55
C GLY A 449 10.16 17.74 -16.06
N PHE A 450 8.95 17.98 -16.60
CA PHE A 450 7.79 17.15 -16.29
C PHE A 450 7.94 15.71 -16.78
N VAL A 451 8.47 15.47 -17.98
CA VAL A 451 8.73 14.11 -18.49
C VAL A 451 9.73 13.36 -17.60
N ARG A 452 10.79 14.04 -17.10
CA ARG A 452 11.76 13.45 -16.17
C ARG A 452 11.11 13.06 -14.84
N VAL A 453 10.26 13.93 -14.28
CA VAL A 453 9.50 13.62 -13.06
C VAL A 453 8.56 12.44 -13.29
N ALA A 454 7.86 12.39 -14.42
CA ALA A 454 6.99 11.26 -14.80
C ALA A 454 7.78 9.94 -14.87
N ASN A 455 8.95 9.94 -15.52
CA ASN A 455 9.81 8.77 -15.66
C ASN A 455 10.35 8.27 -14.32
N GLU A 456 10.76 9.17 -13.42
CA GLU A 456 11.23 8.78 -12.08
C GLU A 456 10.07 8.21 -11.24
N SER A 457 8.87 8.80 -11.33
CA SER A 457 7.66 8.25 -10.68
C SER A 457 7.32 6.84 -11.18
N MET A 458 7.39 6.60 -12.49
CA MET A 458 7.17 5.27 -13.11
C MET A 458 8.31 4.27 -12.83
N SER A 459 9.51 4.73 -12.46
CA SER A 459 10.65 3.87 -12.11
C SER A 459 10.56 3.26 -10.71
N ARG A 460 9.88 3.92 -9.78
CA ARG A 460 9.67 3.46 -8.40
C ARG A 460 9.01 2.08 -8.27
N PRO A 461 7.85 1.79 -8.90
CA PRO A 461 7.22 0.47 -8.80
C PRO A 461 8.10 -0.63 -9.41
N ILE A 462 8.91 -0.31 -10.42
CA ILE A 462 9.83 -1.27 -11.06
C ILE A 462 10.91 -1.68 -10.05
N ARG A 463 11.53 -0.73 -9.35
CA ARG A 463 12.49 -1.03 -8.26
C ARG A 463 11.85 -1.82 -7.12
N ALA A 464 10.61 -1.50 -6.77
CA ALA A 464 9.86 -2.24 -5.75
C ALA A 464 9.62 -3.71 -6.14
N LEU A 465 9.32 -3.99 -7.42
CA LEU A 465 9.13 -5.34 -7.94
C LEU A 465 10.46 -6.14 -8.07
N THR A 466 11.59 -5.46 -8.28
CA THR A 466 12.88 -6.09 -8.56
C THR A 466 13.83 -6.04 -7.37
N GLU A 467 14.45 -4.89 -7.11
CA GLU A 467 15.43 -4.67 -6.05
C GLU A 467 14.86 -5.01 -4.67
N GLY A 468 13.57 -4.72 -4.47
CA GLY A 468 12.83 -5.05 -3.24
C GLY A 468 12.66 -6.56 -2.99
N LYS A 469 12.87 -7.39 -4.01
CA LYS A 469 12.88 -8.87 -3.93
C LYS A 469 14.27 -9.49 -4.14
N GLY A 470 15.32 -8.66 -4.21
CA GLY A 470 16.70 -9.12 -4.35
C GLY A 470 17.19 -9.28 -5.79
N PHE A 471 16.43 -8.83 -6.80
CA PHE A 471 16.82 -8.93 -8.21
C PHE A 471 17.63 -7.71 -8.68
N ASP A 472 18.66 -7.93 -9.51
CA ASP A 472 19.44 -6.86 -10.15
C ASP A 472 18.78 -6.43 -11.46
N LEU A 473 18.41 -5.14 -11.56
CA LEU A 473 17.77 -4.57 -12.75
C LEU A 473 18.67 -4.62 -13.99
N ARG A 474 20.00 -4.60 -13.84
CA ARG A 474 20.95 -4.58 -14.96
C ARG A 474 20.93 -5.86 -15.79
N ASP A 475 20.43 -6.94 -15.21
CA ASP A 475 20.28 -8.24 -15.87
C ASP A 475 18.96 -8.37 -16.64
N HIS A 476 18.03 -7.43 -16.45
CA HIS A 476 16.70 -7.49 -17.04
C HIS A 476 16.61 -6.72 -18.37
N VAL A 477 15.69 -7.16 -19.22
CA VAL A 477 15.21 -6.42 -20.40
C VAL A 477 13.93 -5.67 -20.04
N LEU A 478 13.79 -4.41 -20.48
CA LEU A 478 12.54 -3.67 -20.33
C LEU A 478 11.64 -3.91 -21.54
N ALA A 479 10.61 -4.75 -21.40
CA ALA A 479 9.58 -4.97 -22.42
C ALA A 479 8.51 -3.89 -22.34
N CYS A 480 8.60 -2.90 -23.22
CA CYS A 480 7.67 -1.76 -23.25
C CYS A 480 6.53 -2.01 -24.25
N PHE A 481 5.32 -1.72 -23.81
CA PHE A 481 4.11 -1.79 -24.62
C PHE A 481 3.07 -0.76 -24.14
N GLY A 482 1.88 -0.80 -24.74
CA GLY A 482 0.88 0.25 -24.58
C GLY A 482 1.14 1.45 -25.50
N GLY A 483 0.13 2.31 -25.65
CA GLY A 483 0.16 3.39 -26.63
C GLY A 483 1.20 4.50 -26.34
N ALA A 484 1.58 4.67 -25.07
CA ALA A 484 2.53 5.71 -24.64
C ALA A 484 3.91 5.16 -24.22
N GLY A 485 4.07 3.85 -24.03
CA GLY A 485 5.28 3.28 -23.44
C GLY A 485 6.55 3.54 -24.25
N GLY A 486 6.48 3.44 -25.57
CA GLY A 486 7.60 3.68 -26.48
C GLY A 486 8.18 5.10 -26.40
N GLN A 487 7.43 6.08 -25.87
CA GLN A 487 7.87 7.47 -25.73
C GLN A 487 8.82 7.67 -24.53
N HIS A 488 8.78 6.75 -23.56
CA HIS A 488 9.48 6.85 -22.27
C HIS A 488 10.51 5.74 -22.03
N ALA A 489 10.46 4.67 -22.84
CA ALA A 489 11.22 3.44 -22.64
C ALA A 489 12.73 3.64 -22.46
N CYS A 490 13.39 4.40 -23.35
CA CYS A 490 14.84 4.62 -23.27
C CYS A 490 15.26 5.34 -21.98
N ALA A 491 14.52 6.38 -21.60
CA ALA A 491 14.82 7.16 -20.40
C ALA A 491 14.62 6.35 -19.12
N ILE A 492 13.56 5.54 -19.04
CA ILE A 492 13.29 4.66 -17.89
C ILE A 492 14.37 3.57 -17.79
N ALA A 493 14.69 2.90 -18.89
CA ALA A 493 15.75 1.89 -18.90
C ALA A 493 17.09 2.48 -18.45
N ARG A 494 17.44 3.69 -18.92
CA ARG A 494 18.66 4.39 -18.49
C ARG A 494 18.64 4.71 -17.00
N ALA A 495 17.53 5.22 -16.47
CA ALA A 495 17.36 5.57 -15.05
C ALA A 495 17.38 4.36 -14.10
N LEU A 496 17.12 3.16 -14.64
CA LEU A 496 17.14 1.88 -13.94
C LEU A 496 18.43 1.07 -14.17
N GLY A 497 19.38 1.58 -14.97
CA GLY A 497 20.63 0.85 -15.26
C GLY A 497 20.46 -0.33 -16.23
N MET A 498 19.34 -0.40 -16.96
CA MET A 498 19.05 -1.49 -17.90
C MET A 498 19.72 -1.24 -19.25
N LYS A 499 20.25 -2.30 -19.87
CA LYS A 499 21.01 -2.22 -21.13
C LYS A 499 20.16 -2.35 -22.38
N THR A 500 18.95 -2.92 -22.23
CA THR A 500 18.13 -3.32 -23.38
C THR A 500 16.66 -2.98 -23.13
N VAL A 501 16.06 -2.31 -24.10
CA VAL A 501 14.61 -2.17 -24.24
C VAL A 501 14.14 -3.08 -25.37
N PHE A 502 12.98 -3.70 -25.19
CA PHE A 502 12.34 -4.53 -26.20
C PHE A 502 10.90 -4.06 -26.41
N ILE A 503 10.50 -3.83 -27.66
CA ILE A 503 9.15 -3.38 -28.02
C ILE A 503 8.61 -4.36 -29.05
N SER A 504 7.52 -5.04 -28.73
CA SER A 504 6.92 -5.99 -29.67
C SER A 504 6.30 -5.26 -30.86
N ARG A 505 6.29 -5.89 -32.04
CA ARG A 505 5.52 -5.40 -33.20
C ARG A 505 4.02 -5.28 -32.95
N PHE A 506 3.51 -5.91 -31.89
CA PHE A 506 2.12 -5.82 -31.45
C PHE A 506 1.96 -4.96 -30.19
N ALA A 507 2.92 -4.10 -29.85
CA ALA A 507 2.96 -3.34 -28.61
C ALA A 507 1.66 -2.59 -28.27
N GLY A 508 0.98 -1.98 -29.25
CA GLY A 508 -0.26 -1.25 -29.00
C GLY A 508 -1.52 -2.10 -28.80
N VAL A 509 -1.44 -3.43 -28.99
CA VAL A 509 -2.53 -4.41 -28.78
C VAL A 509 -2.04 -5.66 -28.03
N LEU A 510 -0.93 -5.56 -27.30
CA LEU A 510 -0.21 -6.71 -26.74
C LEU A 510 -1.06 -7.46 -25.71
N SER A 511 -1.90 -6.75 -24.95
CA SER A 511 -2.83 -7.36 -24.00
C SER A 511 -3.85 -8.27 -24.68
N ALA A 512 -4.43 -7.82 -25.80
CA ALA A 512 -5.32 -8.65 -26.62
C ALA A 512 -4.60 -9.85 -27.26
N LEU A 513 -3.34 -9.69 -27.64
CA LEU A 513 -2.52 -10.81 -28.12
C LEU A 513 -2.24 -11.82 -27.00
N GLY A 514 -1.93 -11.35 -25.80
CA GLY A 514 -1.72 -12.21 -24.64
C GLY A 514 -2.97 -13.01 -24.28
N LEU A 515 -4.17 -12.43 -24.38
CA LEU A 515 -5.44 -13.17 -24.27
C LEU A 515 -5.52 -14.32 -25.30
N ALA A 516 -5.13 -14.06 -26.55
CA ALA A 516 -5.13 -15.06 -27.61
C ALA A 516 -4.14 -16.21 -27.36
N LEU A 517 -3.04 -15.93 -26.67
CA LEU A 517 -1.97 -16.88 -26.36
C LEU A 517 -2.15 -17.59 -25.00
N ALA A 518 -2.97 -17.06 -24.11
CA ALA A 518 -3.15 -17.57 -22.75
C ALA A 518 -3.69 -19.01 -22.71
N ASP A 519 -3.28 -19.73 -21.68
CA ASP A 519 -3.72 -21.10 -21.40
C ASP A 519 -5.08 -21.09 -20.66
N VAL A 520 -5.86 -22.15 -20.86
CA VAL A 520 -7.06 -22.39 -20.04
C VAL A 520 -6.62 -23.02 -18.74
N VAL A 521 -7.02 -22.42 -17.61
CA VAL A 521 -6.53 -22.80 -16.29
C VAL A 521 -7.67 -23.28 -15.42
N HIS A 522 -7.44 -24.38 -14.70
CA HIS A 522 -8.24 -24.76 -13.55
C HIS A 522 -7.36 -24.83 -12.31
N GLU A 523 -7.69 -24.00 -11.33
CA GLU A 523 -6.92 -23.86 -10.10
C GLU A 523 -7.69 -24.34 -8.89
N MET A 524 -6.97 -25.03 -8.00
CA MET A 524 -7.48 -25.49 -6.72
C MET A 524 -6.51 -25.17 -5.60
N GLN A 525 -7.05 -24.89 -4.43
CA GLN A 525 -6.28 -24.58 -3.25
C GLN A 525 -6.98 -25.15 -2.01
N GLU A 526 -6.18 -25.70 -1.09
CA GLU A 526 -6.67 -26.22 0.20
C GLU A 526 -5.75 -25.80 1.35
N PRO A 527 -6.29 -25.29 2.47
CA PRO A 527 -5.49 -24.93 3.62
C PRO A 527 -4.85 -26.16 4.28
N SER A 528 -3.67 -25.95 4.85
CA SER A 528 -2.91 -26.94 5.61
C SER A 528 -2.28 -26.29 6.83
N GLY A 529 -2.00 -27.09 7.86
CA GLY A 529 -1.27 -26.65 9.06
C GLY A 529 -0.08 -27.56 9.39
N LYS A 530 0.36 -28.39 8.42
CA LYS A 530 1.31 -29.47 8.68
C LYS A 530 2.75 -29.03 8.49
N VAL A 531 3.65 -29.56 9.33
CA VAL A 531 5.09 -29.43 9.15
C VAL A 531 5.53 -30.31 7.98
N ILE A 532 6.33 -29.78 7.06
CA ILE A 532 6.93 -30.57 5.98
C ILE A 532 8.04 -31.46 6.57
N SER A 533 7.71 -32.72 6.77
CA SER A 533 8.58 -33.74 7.37
C SER A 533 8.34 -35.10 6.72
N SER A 534 9.24 -36.05 6.94
CA SER A 534 9.08 -37.43 6.47
C SER A 534 7.78 -38.09 6.96
N GLU A 535 7.32 -37.75 8.17
CA GLU A 535 6.08 -38.24 8.77
C GLU A 535 4.82 -37.70 8.06
N ASN A 536 4.79 -36.39 7.76
CA ASN A 536 3.61 -35.74 7.18
C ASN A 536 3.58 -35.77 5.65
N TRP A 537 4.72 -36.03 5.00
CA TRP A 537 4.85 -35.93 3.54
C TRP A 537 3.87 -36.83 2.78
N SER A 538 3.61 -38.05 3.25
CA SER A 538 2.65 -38.95 2.56
C SER A 538 1.29 -38.28 2.42
N ASN A 539 0.81 -37.63 3.49
CA ASN A 539 -0.48 -36.98 3.47
C ASN A 539 -0.51 -35.75 2.55
N ILE A 540 0.53 -34.92 2.59
CA ILE A 540 0.66 -33.75 1.71
C ILE A 540 0.70 -34.20 0.24
N ASN A 541 1.47 -35.24 -0.07
CA ASN A 541 1.60 -35.80 -1.40
C ASN A 541 0.28 -36.41 -1.91
N ASP A 542 -0.48 -37.06 -1.04
CA ASP A 542 -1.80 -37.61 -1.39
C ASP A 542 -2.81 -36.49 -1.74
N ARG A 543 -2.79 -35.37 -1.01
CA ARG A 543 -3.58 -34.19 -1.37
C ARG A 543 -3.13 -33.57 -2.69
N LEU A 544 -1.82 -33.40 -2.91
CA LEU A 544 -1.27 -32.93 -4.19
C LEU A 544 -1.75 -33.80 -5.37
N LYS A 545 -1.73 -35.13 -5.22
CA LYS A 545 -2.23 -36.07 -6.26
C LYS A 545 -3.72 -35.96 -6.47
N TYR A 546 -4.51 -35.90 -5.40
CA TYR A 546 -5.96 -35.76 -5.48
C TYR A 546 -6.36 -34.50 -6.24
N LEU A 547 -5.80 -33.34 -5.85
CA LEU A 547 -6.05 -32.06 -6.49
C LEU A 547 -5.56 -32.03 -7.95
N SER A 548 -4.41 -32.64 -8.23
CA SER A 548 -3.90 -32.79 -9.61
C SER A 548 -4.88 -33.53 -10.51
N ASN A 549 -5.38 -34.69 -10.06
CA ASN A 549 -6.33 -35.49 -10.83
C ASN A 549 -7.67 -34.77 -11.02
N PHE A 550 -8.15 -34.08 -9.99
CA PHE A 550 -9.38 -33.29 -10.10
C PHE A 550 -9.25 -32.18 -11.14
N GLY A 551 -8.14 -31.41 -11.13
CA GLY A 551 -7.90 -30.36 -12.12
C GLY A 551 -7.83 -30.89 -13.56
N ILE A 552 -7.22 -32.06 -13.77
CA ILE A 552 -7.19 -32.73 -15.08
C ILE A 552 -8.61 -33.11 -15.53
N GLU A 553 -9.43 -33.67 -14.65
CA GLU A 553 -10.81 -34.05 -14.99
C GLU A 553 -11.70 -32.83 -15.29
N GLU A 554 -11.51 -31.71 -14.59
CA GLU A 554 -12.26 -30.48 -14.84
C GLU A 554 -11.92 -29.83 -16.19
N LEU A 555 -10.66 -29.87 -16.62
CA LEU A 555 -10.29 -29.43 -17.97
C LEU A 555 -10.75 -30.42 -19.04
N HIS A 556 -10.78 -31.72 -18.73
CA HIS A 556 -11.33 -32.73 -19.64
C HIS A 556 -12.83 -32.53 -19.87
N LYS A 557 -13.61 -32.18 -18.84
CA LYS A 557 -15.03 -31.80 -18.99
C LYS A 557 -15.25 -30.58 -19.88
N GLN A 558 -14.25 -29.71 -20.01
CA GLN A 558 -14.26 -28.54 -20.89
C GLN A 558 -13.79 -28.85 -22.32
N GLY A 559 -13.53 -30.14 -22.63
CA GLY A 559 -13.19 -30.59 -23.99
C GLY A 559 -11.69 -30.71 -24.28
N HIS A 560 -10.82 -30.60 -23.27
CA HIS A 560 -9.37 -30.76 -23.44
C HIS A 560 -8.92 -32.21 -23.22
N ASP A 561 -7.92 -32.69 -23.98
CA ASP A 561 -7.35 -34.03 -23.77
C ASP A 561 -6.55 -34.08 -22.47
N ARG A 562 -6.77 -35.11 -21.64
CA ARG A 562 -6.03 -35.34 -20.38
C ARG A 562 -4.53 -35.33 -20.59
N LYS A 563 -4.04 -35.87 -21.72
CA LYS A 563 -2.60 -35.93 -22.03
C LYS A 563 -1.99 -34.57 -22.38
N SER A 564 -2.82 -33.59 -22.73
CA SER A 564 -2.39 -32.23 -23.07
C SER A 564 -2.36 -31.29 -21.86
N VAL A 565 -2.89 -31.73 -20.72
CA VAL A 565 -2.93 -30.95 -19.48
C VAL A 565 -1.59 -31.04 -18.75
N VAL A 566 -1.01 -29.87 -18.46
CA VAL A 566 0.17 -29.74 -17.58
C VAL A 566 -0.32 -29.38 -16.19
N VAL A 567 0.29 -29.95 -15.15
CA VAL A 567 -0.06 -29.65 -13.76
C VAL A 567 1.13 -29.06 -13.02
N GLU A 568 0.96 -27.85 -12.52
CA GLU A 568 1.92 -27.16 -11.67
C GLU A 568 1.51 -27.33 -10.20
N LYS A 569 2.50 -27.67 -9.37
CA LYS A 569 2.32 -27.99 -7.95
C LYS A 569 3.01 -26.95 -7.09
N TYR A 570 2.25 -26.36 -6.17
CA TYR A 570 2.72 -25.32 -5.27
C TYR A 570 2.46 -25.71 -3.82
N LEU A 571 3.45 -25.45 -2.97
CA LEU A 571 3.29 -25.41 -1.53
C LEU A 571 3.61 -24.00 -1.05
N ASN A 572 2.71 -23.41 -0.28
CA ASN A 572 2.99 -22.16 0.43
C ASN A 572 3.70 -22.50 1.74
N LEU A 573 5.00 -22.23 1.77
CA LEU A 573 5.90 -22.66 2.84
C LEU A 573 6.36 -21.47 3.68
N ARG A 574 6.42 -21.66 5.00
CA ARG A 574 7.00 -20.68 5.93
C ARG A 574 7.71 -21.35 7.08
N TYR A 575 8.59 -20.63 7.75
CA TYR A 575 9.10 -21.07 9.05
C TYR A 575 8.01 -20.97 10.13
N GLU A 576 7.98 -21.92 11.05
CA GLU A 576 7.13 -21.86 12.24
C GLU A 576 7.33 -20.55 13.01
N GLY A 577 6.24 -19.93 13.47
CA GLY A 577 6.26 -18.63 14.14
C GLY A 577 6.49 -17.43 13.21
N THR A 578 6.70 -17.66 11.91
CA THR A 578 6.61 -16.61 10.88
C THR A 578 5.23 -16.66 10.20
N ASP A 579 4.97 -15.72 9.30
CA ASP A 579 3.71 -15.47 8.54
C ASP A 579 3.98 -15.08 7.08
N CYS A 580 5.25 -15.13 6.67
CA CYS A 580 5.59 -14.89 5.28
C CYS A 580 5.67 -16.26 4.64
N ALA A 581 4.56 -16.70 4.06
CA ALA A 581 4.54 -17.87 3.22
C ALA A 581 5.14 -17.52 1.86
N LEU A 582 6.14 -18.28 1.44
CA LEU A 582 6.71 -18.21 0.12
C LEU A 582 6.08 -19.32 -0.73
N MET A 583 5.50 -18.92 -1.85
CA MET A 583 4.97 -19.86 -2.81
C MET A 583 6.10 -20.60 -3.52
N CYS A 584 6.22 -21.88 -3.24
CA CYS A 584 7.28 -22.74 -3.75
C CYS A 584 6.68 -23.69 -4.79
N ALA A 585 7.08 -23.52 -6.05
CA ALA A 585 6.69 -24.40 -7.15
C ALA A 585 7.76 -25.48 -7.33
N SER A 586 7.38 -26.75 -7.51
CA SER A 586 8.36 -27.82 -7.79
C SER A 586 7.91 -28.75 -8.90
N THR A 587 8.80 -28.96 -9.89
CA THR A 587 8.61 -29.90 -11.00
C THR A 587 8.85 -31.35 -10.57
N GLU A 588 9.83 -31.59 -9.69
CA GLU A 588 10.14 -32.91 -9.11
C GLU A 588 9.04 -33.37 -8.14
N GLY A 589 8.43 -32.43 -7.41
CA GLY A 589 7.33 -32.69 -6.49
C GLY A 589 7.71 -33.60 -5.32
N THR A 590 8.93 -33.48 -4.79
CA THR A 590 9.40 -34.18 -3.59
C THR A 590 9.48 -33.22 -2.39
N ALA A 591 9.54 -33.73 -1.16
CA ALA A 591 9.67 -32.87 0.02
C ALA A 591 10.94 -32.01 -0.05
N ASP A 592 12.07 -32.63 -0.40
CA ASP A 592 13.38 -31.96 -0.47
C ASP A 592 13.41 -30.89 -1.56
N SER A 593 12.76 -31.12 -2.70
CA SER A 593 12.70 -30.13 -3.78
C SER A 593 11.94 -28.87 -3.35
N PHE A 594 10.81 -29.01 -2.65
CA PHE A 594 10.10 -27.86 -2.10
C PHE A 594 10.90 -27.13 -1.00
N ILE A 595 11.55 -27.87 -0.10
CA ILE A 595 12.37 -27.30 0.98
C ILE A 595 13.54 -26.51 0.39
N ASN A 596 14.27 -27.06 -0.59
CA ASN A 596 15.42 -26.38 -1.19
C ASN A 596 15.00 -25.09 -1.93
N ILE A 597 13.86 -25.11 -2.62
CA ILE A 597 13.31 -23.93 -3.28
C ILE A 597 12.90 -22.87 -2.26
N PHE A 598 12.25 -23.28 -1.16
CA PHE A 598 11.92 -22.39 -0.06
C PHE A 598 13.18 -21.74 0.54
N LEU A 599 14.20 -22.52 0.89
CA LEU A 599 15.43 -22.01 1.47
C LEU A 599 16.16 -21.03 0.55
N LYS A 600 16.21 -21.34 -0.75
CA LYS A 600 16.79 -20.45 -1.76
C LYS A 600 16.01 -19.14 -1.86
N LYS A 601 14.69 -19.20 -2.10
CA LYS A 601 13.83 -18.01 -2.19
C LYS A 601 13.89 -17.17 -0.91
N TYR A 602 13.87 -17.80 0.25
CA TYR A 602 13.97 -17.13 1.54
C TYR A 602 15.31 -16.40 1.69
N LYS A 603 16.43 -17.03 1.31
CA LYS A 603 17.75 -16.39 1.33
C LYS A 603 17.88 -15.26 0.31
N ASP A 604 17.38 -15.44 -0.91
CA ASP A 604 17.45 -14.42 -1.96
C ASP A 604 16.63 -13.18 -1.59
N GLN A 605 15.45 -13.38 -1.00
CA GLN A 605 14.56 -12.29 -0.61
C GLN A 605 14.98 -11.59 0.70
N PHE A 606 15.53 -12.33 1.66
CA PHE A 606 15.78 -11.84 3.03
C PHE A 606 17.26 -11.76 3.44
N GLY A 607 18.17 -12.32 2.63
CA GLY A 607 19.61 -12.33 2.89
C GLY A 607 20.11 -13.40 3.86
N PHE A 608 19.24 -14.14 4.54
CA PHE A 608 19.59 -15.18 5.52
C PHE A 608 18.57 -16.33 5.55
N ILE A 609 18.86 -17.40 6.30
CA ILE A 609 17.94 -18.51 6.60
C ILE A 609 17.82 -18.71 8.12
N LEU A 610 16.77 -19.40 8.59
CA LEU A 610 16.56 -19.73 10.00
C LEU A 610 16.87 -21.22 10.26
N PRO A 611 18.14 -21.59 10.53
CA PRO A 611 18.52 -22.99 10.70
C PRO A 611 17.81 -23.63 11.90
N GLY A 612 17.38 -24.89 11.74
CA GLY A 612 16.77 -25.69 12.82
C GLY A 612 15.29 -25.39 13.11
N ARG A 613 14.68 -24.41 12.44
CA ARG A 613 13.27 -24.07 12.62
C ARG A 613 12.37 -24.90 11.68
N PRO A 614 11.25 -25.49 12.18
CA PRO A 614 10.33 -26.25 11.33
C PRO A 614 9.74 -25.40 10.20
N ILE A 615 9.48 -26.02 9.04
CA ILE A 615 8.81 -25.40 7.89
C ILE A 615 7.37 -25.91 7.84
N ILE A 616 6.40 -25.01 7.83
CA ILE A 616 4.96 -25.29 7.80
C ILE A 616 4.43 -25.08 6.38
N VAL A 617 3.55 -25.99 5.95
CA VAL A 617 2.73 -25.87 4.73
C VAL A 617 1.41 -25.19 5.12
N ASP A 618 1.25 -23.92 4.76
CA ASP A 618 0.03 -23.14 5.02
C ASP A 618 -1.12 -23.53 4.10
N ASP A 619 -0.81 -23.88 2.85
CA ASP A 619 -1.78 -24.41 1.90
C ASP A 619 -1.10 -25.14 0.73
N ILE A 620 -1.91 -25.96 0.06
CA ILE A 620 -1.55 -26.76 -1.09
C ILE A 620 -2.32 -26.19 -2.29
N ARG A 621 -1.60 -25.73 -3.31
CA ARG A 621 -2.18 -25.14 -4.52
C ARG A 621 -1.76 -25.94 -5.75
N ILE A 622 -2.74 -26.24 -6.60
CA ILE A 622 -2.55 -26.92 -7.88
C ILE A 622 -3.11 -26.04 -8.99
N ARG A 623 -2.32 -25.89 -10.06
CA ARG A 623 -2.74 -25.19 -11.28
C ARG A 623 -2.66 -26.17 -12.45
N ALA A 624 -3.81 -26.56 -12.99
CA ALA A 624 -3.90 -27.39 -14.19
C ALA A 624 -4.05 -26.49 -15.41
N LEU A 625 -3.22 -26.67 -16.44
CA LEU A 625 -3.17 -25.82 -17.63
C LEU A 625 -3.43 -26.66 -18.89
N ALA A 626 -4.38 -26.25 -19.71
CA ALA A 626 -4.53 -26.72 -21.08
C ALA A 626 -3.90 -25.71 -22.03
N LYS A 627 -2.80 -26.12 -22.69
CA LYS A 627 -1.99 -25.22 -23.52
C LYS A 627 -2.75 -24.69 -24.73
N SER A 628 -2.61 -23.38 -25.01
CA SER A 628 -3.17 -22.79 -26.22
C SER A 628 -2.44 -23.30 -27.48
N ALA A 629 -3.21 -23.63 -28.53
CA ALA A 629 -2.68 -24.12 -29.81
C ALA A 629 -2.30 -22.99 -30.79
N MET A 630 -2.53 -21.73 -30.44
CA MET A 630 -2.27 -20.58 -31.32
C MET A 630 -0.77 -20.26 -31.34
N THR A 631 -0.16 -20.42 -32.51
CA THR A 631 1.21 -19.99 -32.80
C THR A 631 1.19 -18.77 -33.72
N ILE A 632 2.12 -17.85 -33.51
CA ILE A 632 2.31 -16.67 -34.35
C ILE A 632 3.49 -16.96 -35.28
N ASP A 633 3.31 -16.77 -36.58
CA ASP A 633 4.42 -16.88 -37.52
C ASP A 633 5.34 -15.65 -37.37
N ARG A 634 6.64 -15.94 -37.23
CA ARG A 634 7.62 -15.07 -36.58
C ARG A 634 8.69 -14.54 -37.52
N LYS A 635 8.54 -14.65 -38.84
CA LYS A 635 9.58 -14.16 -39.77
C LYS A 635 9.06 -13.05 -40.66
N ILE A 636 9.71 -11.90 -40.59
CA ILE A 636 9.62 -10.86 -41.60
C ILE A 636 10.79 -10.99 -42.58
N ASP A 637 10.65 -10.43 -43.77
CA ASP A 637 11.69 -10.51 -44.79
C ASP A 637 12.95 -9.73 -44.37
N VAL A 638 14.10 -10.20 -44.86
CA VAL A 638 15.36 -9.45 -44.81
C VAL A 638 15.45 -8.57 -46.06
N ARG A 639 15.91 -7.33 -45.91
CA ARG A 639 16.06 -6.38 -47.02
C ARG A 639 16.94 -6.98 -48.13
N GLN A 640 16.41 -7.08 -49.35
CA GLN A 640 17.09 -7.78 -50.45
C GLN A 640 18.09 -6.94 -51.28
N GLN A 641 18.44 -5.70 -50.88
CA GLN A 641 19.41 -4.82 -51.57
C GLN A 641 20.09 -3.83 -50.59
N GLU A 642 21.28 -3.31 -50.94
CA GLU A 642 22.04 -2.26 -50.20
C GLU A 642 21.36 -0.86 -50.15
N ASN A 643 20.04 -0.77 -50.28
CA ASN A 643 19.34 0.52 -50.17
C ASN A 643 19.23 0.92 -48.69
N PRO A 644 19.59 2.18 -48.33
CA PRO A 644 19.49 2.65 -46.95
C PRO A 644 18.04 2.65 -46.45
N VAL A 645 17.86 2.55 -45.13
CA VAL A 645 16.55 2.64 -44.48
C VAL A 645 15.90 3.97 -44.86
N LYS A 646 14.65 3.92 -45.35
CA LYS A 646 13.94 5.08 -45.88
C LYS A 646 13.43 5.97 -44.75
N GLU A 647 13.95 7.19 -44.68
CA GLU A 647 13.42 8.26 -43.82
C GLU A 647 12.12 8.81 -44.43
N LEU A 648 11.05 8.90 -43.64
CA LEU A 648 9.79 9.55 -44.06
C LEU A 648 9.92 11.07 -44.08
N LYS A 649 10.46 11.63 -42.99
CA LYS A 649 10.69 13.07 -42.80
C LYS A 649 11.67 13.29 -41.64
N LYS A 650 12.08 14.54 -41.46
CA LYS A 650 12.81 15.01 -40.28
C LYS A 650 11.95 16.00 -39.50
N VAL A 651 11.96 15.90 -38.19
CA VAL A 651 11.27 16.81 -37.27
C VAL A 651 12.25 17.35 -36.24
N LYS A 652 11.94 18.49 -35.63
CA LYS A 652 12.76 19.03 -34.54
C LYS A 652 12.24 18.48 -33.22
N CYS A 653 13.08 17.72 -32.53
CA CYS A 653 12.76 17.16 -31.21
C CYS A 653 13.69 17.75 -30.16
N TYR A 654 13.15 18.00 -28.97
CA TYR A 654 13.94 18.49 -27.85
C TYR A 654 14.32 17.33 -26.91
N PHE A 655 15.62 17.15 -26.72
CA PHE A 655 16.23 16.19 -25.79
C PHE A 655 17.07 16.94 -24.74
N GLU A 656 17.73 16.23 -23.84
CA GLU A 656 18.57 16.86 -22.80
C GLU A 656 19.73 17.68 -23.39
N GLN A 657 20.23 17.30 -24.56
CA GLN A 657 21.28 18.03 -25.29
C GLN A 657 20.73 19.26 -26.04
N GLY A 658 19.43 19.54 -25.95
CA GLY A 658 18.74 20.62 -26.64
C GLY A 658 17.94 20.13 -27.85
N LEU A 659 17.69 21.05 -28.78
CA LEU A 659 16.90 20.81 -29.99
C LEU A 659 17.74 20.09 -31.06
N ILE A 660 17.28 18.93 -31.54
CA ILE A 660 17.98 18.09 -32.52
C ILE A 660 17.03 17.73 -33.68
N GLU A 661 17.51 17.83 -34.91
CA GLU A 661 16.78 17.27 -36.07
C GLU A 661 16.78 15.74 -36.00
N THR A 662 15.58 15.18 -35.97
CA THR A 662 15.33 13.77 -35.67
C THR A 662 14.60 13.12 -36.86
N PRO A 663 15.19 12.11 -37.53
CA PRO A 663 14.54 11.38 -38.60
C PRO A 663 13.38 10.53 -38.07
N VAL A 664 12.38 10.37 -38.95
CA VAL A 664 11.14 9.63 -38.68
C VAL A 664 11.08 8.44 -39.63
N TYR A 665 10.81 7.25 -39.09
CA TYR A 665 10.69 5.99 -39.81
C TYR A 665 9.29 5.40 -39.59
N ALA A 666 8.74 4.74 -40.62
CA ALA A 666 7.54 3.91 -40.50
C ALA A 666 7.96 2.46 -40.26
N VAL A 667 7.33 1.78 -39.30
CA VAL A 667 7.64 0.38 -38.99
C VAL A 667 7.44 -0.54 -40.19
N GLU A 668 6.51 -0.23 -41.08
CA GLU A 668 6.17 -1.02 -42.27
C GLU A 668 7.25 -0.99 -43.37
N GLU A 669 8.16 -0.01 -43.30
CA GLU A 669 9.28 0.17 -44.24
C GLU A 669 10.59 -0.43 -43.70
N LEU A 670 10.55 -1.03 -42.50
CA LEU A 670 11.69 -1.66 -41.83
C LEU A 670 11.69 -3.18 -42.06
N TYR A 671 12.88 -3.74 -42.25
CA TYR A 671 13.10 -5.17 -42.48
C TYR A 671 13.94 -5.78 -41.35
N ALA A 672 13.97 -7.11 -41.27
CA ALA A 672 14.81 -7.80 -40.29
C ALA A 672 16.28 -7.36 -40.40
N ASN A 673 16.90 -7.09 -39.25
CA ASN A 673 18.29 -6.63 -39.06
C ASN A 673 18.57 -5.16 -39.46
N ASP A 674 17.57 -4.37 -39.85
CA ASP A 674 17.75 -2.93 -40.00
C ASP A 674 18.17 -2.29 -38.66
N ARG A 675 19.12 -1.34 -38.72
CA ARG A 675 19.64 -0.61 -37.56
C ARG A 675 19.38 0.88 -37.69
N ILE A 676 18.92 1.50 -36.61
CA ILE A 676 18.57 2.91 -36.55
C ILE A 676 19.27 3.53 -35.34
N SER A 677 20.21 4.44 -35.58
CA SER A 677 20.89 5.19 -34.54
C SER A 677 20.02 6.34 -34.03
N GLY A 678 19.98 6.53 -32.72
CA GLY A 678 19.29 7.65 -32.09
C GLY A 678 20.05 8.98 -32.22
N PRO A 679 19.36 10.14 -32.16
CA PRO A 679 17.92 10.28 -31.95
C PRO A 679 17.11 9.90 -33.20
N ALA A 680 16.04 9.14 -33.02
CA ALA A 680 15.10 8.77 -34.09
C ALA A 680 13.68 8.55 -33.54
N ILE A 681 12.67 8.74 -34.39
CA ILE A 681 11.27 8.37 -34.09
C ILE A 681 10.87 7.24 -35.03
N ILE A 682 10.37 6.14 -34.47
CA ILE A 682 9.77 5.05 -35.24
C ILE A 682 8.27 5.07 -34.97
N ILE A 683 7.48 5.21 -36.02
CA ILE A 683 6.03 5.30 -35.97
C ILE A 683 5.45 3.93 -36.30
N ASP A 684 4.58 3.47 -35.42
CA ASP A 684 3.68 2.36 -35.63
C ASP A 684 2.23 2.89 -35.61
N PRO A 685 1.27 2.31 -36.35
CA PRO A 685 -0.12 2.76 -36.34
C PRO A 685 -0.76 2.78 -34.93
N SER A 686 -0.20 2.02 -33.99
CA SER A 686 -0.71 1.86 -32.63
C SER A 686 0.16 2.49 -31.54
N CYS A 687 1.41 2.91 -31.82
CA CYS A 687 2.28 3.59 -30.85
C CYS A 687 3.39 4.44 -31.50
N THR A 688 4.06 5.27 -30.70
CA THR A 688 5.23 6.05 -31.12
C THR A 688 6.44 5.66 -30.28
N ILE A 689 7.54 5.29 -30.94
CA ILE A 689 8.77 4.83 -30.30
C ILE A 689 9.84 5.90 -30.46
N VAL A 690 10.36 6.39 -29.35
CA VAL A 690 11.44 7.38 -29.31
C VAL A 690 12.75 6.67 -29.00
N VAL A 691 13.63 6.60 -29.99
CA VAL A 691 15.03 6.16 -29.81
C VAL A 691 15.82 7.40 -29.43
N GLU A 692 16.21 7.51 -28.17
CA GLU A 692 16.93 8.69 -27.66
C GLU A 692 18.37 8.76 -28.17
N PRO A 693 19.04 9.94 -28.08
CA PRO A 693 20.47 10.05 -28.36
C PRO A 693 21.30 8.99 -27.63
N ASN A 694 22.35 8.49 -28.29
CA ASN A 694 23.22 7.41 -27.77
C ASN A 694 22.48 6.10 -27.47
N CYS A 695 21.47 5.79 -28.27
CA CYS A 695 20.80 4.49 -28.30
C CYS A 695 20.78 3.98 -29.75
N GLU A 696 20.75 2.66 -29.94
CA GLU A 696 20.63 2.04 -31.27
C GLU A 696 19.47 1.05 -31.26
N ALA A 697 18.50 1.27 -32.14
CA ALA A 697 17.40 0.34 -32.38
C ALA A 697 17.78 -0.67 -33.47
N THR A 698 17.45 -1.94 -33.26
CA THR A 698 17.61 -3.04 -34.23
C THR A 698 16.28 -3.75 -34.40
N VAL A 699 15.87 -3.98 -35.64
CA VAL A 699 14.67 -4.76 -35.96
C VAL A 699 15.02 -6.25 -35.93
N THR A 700 14.30 -7.03 -35.12
CA THR A 700 14.52 -8.48 -35.01
C THR A 700 13.98 -9.24 -36.22
N ASP A 701 14.34 -10.52 -36.35
CA ASP A 701 13.77 -11.41 -37.38
C ASP A 701 12.23 -11.52 -37.30
N CYS A 702 11.66 -11.19 -36.14
CA CYS A 702 10.22 -11.20 -35.89
C CYS A 702 9.53 -9.86 -36.19
N GLY A 703 10.30 -8.80 -36.48
CA GLY A 703 9.81 -7.43 -36.65
C GLY A 703 9.62 -6.67 -35.34
N ASP A 704 10.06 -7.22 -34.21
CA ASP A 704 10.12 -6.48 -32.95
C ASP A 704 11.30 -5.50 -32.95
N ILE A 705 11.25 -4.48 -32.10
CA ILE A 705 12.31 -3.47 -32.00
C ILE A 705 13.09 -3.69 -30.70
N ARG A 706 14.39 -3.98 -30.83
CA ARG A 706 15.32 -4.07 -29.71
C ARG A 706 16.19 -2.82 -29.67
N ILE A 707 16.19 -2.08 -28.58
CA ILE A 707 16.99 -0.86 -28.41
C ILE A 707 18.10 -1.13 -27.40
N ALA A 708 19.35 -0.94 -27.83
CA ALA A 708 20.51 -0.93 -26.96
C ALA A 708 20.65 0.45 -26.31
N ILE A 709 20.80 0.47 -24.99
CA ILE A 709 20.94 1.69 -24.18
C ILE A 709 22.41 1.88 -23.81
N GLU A 710 22.98 3.03 -24.19
CA GLU A 710 24.31 3.41 -23.73
C GLU A 710 24.21 4.20 -22.41
N HIS A 711 24.92 3.75 -21.38
CA HIS A 711 25.00 4.47 -20.11
C HIS A 711 26.06 5.56 -20.19
N MET A 712 25.62 6.82 -20.29
CA MET A 712 26.49 7.95 -20.03
C MET A 712 26.61 8.16 -18.52
N LYS A 713 27.83 8.36 -18.01
CA LYS A 713 28.03 8.98 -16.70
C LYS A 713 27.52 10.42 -16.81
N GLU A 714 26.52 10.81 -16.03
CA GLU A 714 26.09 12.22 -15.97
C GLU A 714 27.31 13.11 -15.65
N ASP A 715 27.36 14.32 -16.21
CA ASP A 715 28.41 15.29 -15.89
C ASP A 715 28.18 15.78 -14.44
N THR A 716 28.81 15.10 -13.48
CA THR A 716 28.69 15.25 -12.02
C THR A 716 29.37 16.50 -11.47
N LYS A 717 29.73 17.47 -12.32
CA LYS A 717 30.59 18.61 -11.92
C LYS A 717 29.86 19.77 -11.25
N SER A 718 28.59 20.01 -11.57
CA SER A 718 27.85 21.15 -11.00
C SER A 718 26.99 20.71 -9.81
N THR A 719 27.23 21.33 -8.66
CA THR A 719 26.41 21.21 -7.44
C THR A 719 25.32 22.29 -7.36
N GLU A 720 25.12 23.08 -8.41
CA GLU A 720 24.08 24.11 -8.43
C GLU A 720 22.68 23.50 -8.35
N LEU A 721 21.75 24.23 -7.74
CA LEU A 721 20.37 23.81 -7.52
C LEU A 721 19.57 23.79 -8.83
N ASP A 722 19.28 22.58 -9.31
CA ASP A 722 18.32 22.28 -10.36
C ASP A 722 17.03 21.73 -9.71
N LEU A 723 15.90 22.41 -9.95
CA LEU A 723 14.61 22.04 -9.36
C LEU A 723 14.10 20.65 -9.81
N ILE A 724 14.49 20.20 -11.00
CA ILE A 724 14.14 18.88 -11.51
C ILE A 724 14.95 17.84 -10.72
N LYS A 725 16.26 18.04 -10.59
CA LYS A 725 17.14 17.16 -9.78
C LYS A 725 16.70 17.13 -8.32
N LEU A 726 16.21 18.25 -7.77
CA LEU A 726 15.68 18.31 -6.40
C LEU A 726 14.55 17.30 -6.19
N SER A 727 13.60 17.26 -7.11
CA SER A 727 12.46 16.34 -7.08
C SER A 727 12.93 14.87 -7.20
N ILE A 728 13.94 14.61 -8.05
CA ILE A 728 14.52 13.27 -8.24
C ILE A 728 15.21 12.79 -6.95
N PHE A 729 16.11 13.59 -6.36
CA PHE A 729 16.82 13.21 -5.14
C PHE A 729 15.89 12.99 -3.95
N GLN A 730 14.85 13.82 -3.81
CA GLN A 730 13.81 13.63 -2.80
C GLN A 730 13.16 12.25 -2.94
N ASN A 731 12.80 11.89 -4.18
CA ASN A 731 12.17 10.62 -4.47
C ASN A 731 13.10 9.42 -4.23
N ARG A 732 14.41 9.58 -4.48
CA ARG A 732 15.44 8.56 -4.25
C ARG A 732 15.69 8.32 -2.76
N PHE A 733 15.90 9.36 -1.95
CA PHE A 733 16.12 9.19 -0.51
C PHE A 733 14.91 8.55 0.19
N MET A 734 13.68 8.93 -0.20
CA MET A 734 12.47 8.28 0.33
C MET A 734 12.42 6.79 -0.03
N SER A 735 12.73 6.45 -1.29
CA SER A 735 12.74 5.05 -1.74
C SER A 735 13.75 4.20 -0.95
N ILE A 736 14.91 4.74 -0.58
CA ILE A 736 15.89 4.03 0.27
C ILE A 736 15.26 3.67 1.63
N ALA A 737 14.64 4.65 2.30
CA ALA A 737 14.02 4.43 3.60
C ALA A 737 12.86 3.40 3.51
N GLU A 738 12.03 3.47 2.47
CA GLU A 738 10.93 2.53 2.22
C GLU A 738 11.43 1.10 1.96
N GLN A 739 12.52 0.95 1.18
CA GLN A 739 13.14 -0.35 0.93
C GLN A 739 13.68 -0.97 2.24
N CYS A 740 14.32 -0.17 3.11
CA CYS A 740 14.73 -0.62 4.44
C CYS A 740 13.53 -1.09 5.27
N GLY A 741 12.45 -0.32 5.28
CA GLY A 741 11.22 -0.66 6.00
C GLY A 741 10.59 -1.97 5.51
N ARG A 742 10.59 -2.20 4.19
CA ARG A 742 10.07 -3.44 3.59
C ARG A 742 10.91 -4.65 3.99
N VAL A 743 12.25 -4.53 3.99
CA VAL A 743 13.14 -5.61 4.45
C VAL A 743 12.87 -5.92 5.91
N LEU A 744 12.76 -4.91 6.78
CA LEU A 744 12.47 -5.11 8.20
C LEU A 744 11.12 -5.81 8.42
N GLN A 745 10.06 -5.34 7.76
CA GLN A 745 8.72 -5.93 7.85
C GLN A 745 8.72 -7.43 7.51
N LEU A 746 9.43 -7.83 6.46
CA LEU A 746 9.39 -9.21 5.97
C LEU A 746 10.27 -10.15 6.78
N THR A 747 11.34 -9.64 7.40
CA THR A 747 12.35 -10.44 8.11
C THR A 747 12.15 -10.52 9.61
N ALA A 748 11.40 -9.57 10.19
CA ALA A 748 11.02 -9.59 11.60
C ALA A 748 10.08 -10.77 11.94
N ILE A 749 10.13 -11.18 13.21
CA ILE A 749 9.37 -12.33 13.73
C ILE A 749 8.28 -11.86 14.69
N SER A 750 8.48 -10.79 15.45
CA SER A 750 7.43 -10.32 16.37
C SER A 750 6.22 -9.76 15.63
N THR A 751 5.03 -10.02 16.19
CA THR A 751 3.76 -9.46 15.74
C THR A 751 3.81 -7.93 15.66
N ASN A 752 4.54 -7.28 16.57
CA ASN A 752 4.64 -5.82 16.67
C ASN A 752 5.29 -5.18 15.45
N ILE A 753 6.47 -5.66 15.03
CA ILE A 753 7.18 -5.10 13.88
C ILE A 753 6.49 -5.58 12.60
N LYS A 754 6.16 -6.87 12.53
CA LYS A 754 5.72 -7.50 11.29
C LYS A 754 4.30 -7.17 10.86
N GLU A 755 3.33 -7.35 11.75
CA GLU A 755 1.91 -7.22 11.44
C GLU A 755 1.40 -5.83 11.81
N ARG A 756 1.82 -5.35 12.98
CA ARG A 756 1.37 -4.06 13.50
C ARG A 756 2.15 -2.88 12.92
N LEU A 757 3.30 -3.14 12.29
CA LEU A 757 4.17 -2.13 11.66
C LEU A 757 4.66 -1.05 12.63
N ASP A 758 4.95 -1.45 13.87
CA ASP A 758 5.47 -0.56 14.90
C ASP A 758 6.99 -0.40 14.77
N PHE A 759 7.42 0.17 13.64
CA PHE A 759 8.82 0.46 13.33
C PHE A 759 8.95 1.68 12.41
N SER A 760 10.14 2.24 12.26
CA SER A 760 10.46 3.22 11.22
C SER A 760 11.90 3.09 10.75
N CYS A 761 12.16 3.43 9.50
CA CYS A 761 13.49 3.39 8.87
C CYS A 761 13.77 4.75 8.24
N ALA A 762 14.99 5.26 8.41
CA ALA A 762 15.35 6.60 7.99
C ALA A 762 16.82 6.72 7.56
N VAL A 763 17.08 7.71 6.71
CA VAL A 763 18.41 8.12 6.26
C VAL A 763 18.72 9.49 6.87
N PHE A 764 19.95 9.65 7.36
CA PHE A 764 20.44 10.84 8.03
C PHE A 764 21.73 11.35 7.38
N GLY A 765 21.91 12.66 7.40
CA GLY A 765 23.10 13.32 6.88
C GLY A 765 24.34 13.10 7.75
N PRO A 766 25.50 13.65 7.35
CA PRO A 766 26.76 13.51 8.10
C PRO A 766 26.71 14.17 9.49
N ASP A 767 25.80 15.12 9.71
CA ASP A 767 25.54 15.77 11.00
C ASP A 767 24.48 15.05 11.85
N GLY A 768 23.99 13.88 11.40
CA GLY A 768 22.90 13.14 12.01
C GLY A 768 21.52 13.76 11.79
N GLY A 769 21.40 14.78 10.93
CA GLY A 769 20.14 15.41 10.57
C GLY A 769 19.24 14.50 9.74
N LEU A 770 17.93 14.47 10.01
CA LEU A 770 16.99 13.65 9.25
C LEU A 770 16.94 14.12 7.78
N VAL A 771 17.10 13.20 6.83
CA VAL A 771 17.02 13.46 5.38
C VAL A 771 15.71 12.91 4.80
N ALA A 772 15.42 11.64 5.08
CA ALA A 772 14.20 10.97 4.65
C ALA A 772 13.80 9.90 5.66
N ASN A 773 12.49 9.66 5.81
CA ASN A 773 11.93 8.68 6.72
C ASN A 773 10.75 7.97 6.05
N ALA A 774 10.77 6.63 6.06
CA ALA A 774 9.62 5.83 5.66
C ALA A 774 8.48 6.04 6.68
N PRO A 775 7.38 6.69 6.29
CA PRO A 775 6.43 7.22 7.24
C PRO A 775 5.53 6.07 7.74
N HIS A 776 5.92 5.48 8.87
CA HIS A 776 5.15 4.42 9.53
C HIS A 776 4.56 4.90 10.86
N ILE A 777 5.38 5.46 11.76
CA ILE A 777 4.95 5.91 13.09
C ILE A 777 5.47 7.34 13.38
N PRO A 778 4.60 8.35 13.56
CA PRO A 778 5.04 9.74 13.72
C PRO A 778 5.92 10.03 14.95
N VAL A 779 5.80 9.26 16.02
CA VAL A 779 6.63 9.48 17.23
C VAL A 779 8.11 9.18 17.01
N HIS A 780 8.46 8.42 15.97
CA HIS A 780 9.85 8.11 15.64
C HIS A 780 10.60 9.27 14.97
N LEU A 781 9.88 10.25 14.40
CA LEU A 781 10.44 11.27 13.51
C LEU A 781 11.58 12.07 14.17
N GLY A 782 11.26 12.86 15.19
CA GLY A 782 12.26 13.67 15.92
C GLY A 782 13.16 12.81 16.80
N ALA A 783 12.63 11.70 17.33
CA ALA A 783 13.36 10.88 18.28
C ALA A 783 14.53 10.10 17.66
N MET A 784 14.39 9.59 16.43
CA MET A 784 15.52 8.93 15.75
C MET A 784 16.63 9.92 15.40
N GLN A 785 16.30 11.16 15.01
CA GLN A 785 17.30 12.20 14.76
C GLN A 785 18.12 12.50 16.02
N GLU A 786 17.45 12.71 17.16
CA GLU A 786 18.12 12.91 18.45
C GLU A 786 19.04 11.73 18.81
N ALA A 787 18.62 10.49 18.51
CA ALA A 787 19.42 9.29 18.77
C ALA A 787 20.70 9.26 17.93
N VAL A 788 20.62 9.52 16.61
CA VAL A 788 21.80 9.57 15.74
C VAL A 788 22.74 10.69 16.14
N GLN A 789 22.21 11.89 16.40
CA GLN A 789 23.01 13.03 16.84
C GLN A 789 23.66 12.81 18.21
N TYR A 790 22.99 12.11 19.12
CA TYR A 790 23.58 11.70 20.39
C TYR A 790 24.78 10.78 20.16
N GLN A 791 24.64 9.72 19.35
CA GLN A 791 25.74 8.79 19.09
C GLN A 791 26.91 9.48 18.39
N LEU A 792 26.64 10.41 17.46
CA LEU A 792 27.67 11.21 16.80
C LEU A 792 28.47 12.06 17.81
N ARG A 793 27.79 12.70 18.78
CA ARG A 793 28.45 13.47 19.85
C ARG A 793 29.18 12.57 20.86
N HIS A 794 28.63 11.39 21.15
CA HIS A 794 29.14 10.48 22.18
C HIS A 794 30.35 9.67 21.71
N LEU A 795 30.27 9.08 20.51
CA LEU A 795 31.33 8.22 19.95
C LEU A 795 32.28 9.00 19.03
N GLY A 796 31.77 9.95 18.23
CA GLY A 796 32.57 10.77 17.32
C GLY A 796 33.61 9.98 16.51
N VAL A 797 34.88 10.22 16.81
CA VAL A 797 36.04 9.59 16.14
C VAL A 797 36.23 8.10 16.49
N GLU A 798 35.41 7.50 17.35
CA GLU A 798 35.43 6.06 17.65
C GLU A 798 34.57 5.21 16.71
N LEU A 799 33.77 5.85 15.85
CA LEU A 799 33.00 5.16 14.82
C LEU A 799 33.93 4.59 13.75
N ARG A 800 33.71 3.32 13.37
CA ARG A 800 34.46 2.63 12.32
C ARG A 800 33.49 2.03 11.30
N ASP A 801 33.99 1.81 10.09
CA ASP A 801 33.24 1.06 9.08
C ASP A 801 32.95 -0.37 9.57
N GLY A 802 31.74 -0.86 9.31
CA GLY A 802 31.23 -2.13 9.82
C GLY A 802 30.73 -2.12 11.27
N ASP A 803 30.77 -0.98 11.98
CA ASP A 803 30.12 -0.85 13.30
C ASP A 803 28.60 -0.70 13.15
N VAL A 804 27.85 -1.21 14.12
CA VAL A 804 26.41 -0.98 14.27
C VAL A 804 26.08 -0.73 15.74
N ILE A 805 25.34 0.34 16.02
CA ILE A 805 25.01 0.79 17.38
C ILE A 805 23.55 0.47 17.70
N LEU A 806 23.30 -0.09 18.89
CA LEU A 806 22.00 -0.26 19.52
C LEU A 806 21.82 0.81 20.62
N SER A 807 20.68 1.50 20.59
CA SER A 807 20.28 2.47 21.61
C SER A 807 18.75 2.51 21.81
N ASN A 808 18.31 2.69 23.04
CA ASN A 808 16.90 2.92 23.40
C ASN A 808 16.72 3.84 24.62
N HIS A 809 17.81 4.24 25.28
CA HIS A 809 17.74 5.03 26.50
C HIS A 809 17.17 6.44 26.21
N PRO A 810 16.27 6.98 27.06
CA PRO A 810 15.66 8.30 26.83
C PRO A 810 16.65 9.45 26.66
N SER A 811 17.75 9.45 27.43
CA SER A 811 18.82 10.46 27.31
C SER A 811 19.60 10.35 25.99
N ALA A 812 19.54 9.21 25.32
CA ALA A 812 20.18 8.91 24.04
C ALA A 812 19.18 8.90 22.87
N GLY A 813 18.07 9.66 22.98
CA GLY A 813 17.08 9.81 21.92
C GLY A 813 16.01 8.70 21.87
N GLY A 814 15.96 7.81 22.87
CA GLY A 814 14.87 6.85 23.03
C GLY A 814 13.50 7.52 23.21
N SER A 815 12.46 6.93 22.62
CA SER A 815 11.04 7.31 22.86
C SER A 815 10.52 6.65 24.13
N HIS A 816 10.77 5.36 24.28
CA HIS A 816 10.60 4.53 25.47
C HIS A 816 11.50 3.29 25.33
N LEU A 817 11.66 2.48 26.37
CA LEU A 817 12.61 1.36 26.30
C LEU A 817 12.26 0.27 25.27
N PRO A 818 10.98 -0.13 25.06
CA PRO A 818 10.66 -1.17 24.07
C PRO A 818 11.02 -0.82 22.62
N ASP A 819 11.22 0.47 22.30
CA ASP A 819 11.67 0.92 20.99
C ASP A 819 13.20 0.86 20.88
N LEU A 820 13.72 -0.22 20.31
CA LEU A 820 15.15 -0.40 20.08
C LEU A 820 15.57 0.25 18.76
N THR A 821 16.55 1.15 18.80
CA THR A 821 17.09 1.85 17.63
C THR A 821 18.43 1.24 17.22
N ILE A 822 18.51 0.75 15.98
CA ILE A 822 19.74 0.31 15.33
C ILE A 822 20.24 1.41 14.40
N ILE A 823 21.48 1.84 14.59
CA ILE A 823 22.12 2.95 13.87
C ILE A 823 23.38 2.42 13.18
N THR A 824 23.49 2.63 11.88
CA THR A 824 24.60 2.15 11.05
C THR A 824 25.24 3.35 10.33
N PRO A 825 26.50 3.71 10.66
CA PRO A 825 27.25 4.72 9.92
C PRO A 825 27.57 4.25 8.49
N VAL A 826 27.56 5.18 7.54
CA VAL A 826 27.96 4.95 6.15
C VAL A 826 29.30 5.65 5.92
N PHE A 827 30.33 4.91 5.52
CA PHE A 827 31.63 5.45 5.13
C PHE A 827 31.79 5.44 3.61
N HIS A 828 32.64 6.33 3.09
CA HIS A 828 32.98 6.44 1.67
C HIS A 828 34.50 6.58 1.51
N ASP A 829 35.06 6.16 0.37
CA ASP A 829 36.51 6.19 0.15
C ASP A 829 37.12 7.59 0.21
N ASP A 830 36.36 8.62 -0.20
CA ASP A 830 36.77 10.03 -0.12
C ASP A 830 36.92 10.54 1.33
N ASP A 831 36.27 9.90 2.30
CA ASP A 831 36.29 10.30 3.71
C ASP A 831 36.10 9.10 4.64
N LYS A 832 37.24 8.49 5.03
CA LYS A 832 37.27 7.31 5.91
C LYS A 832 37.31 7.67 7.40
N GLU A 833 37.51 8.95 7.73
CA GLU A 833 37.67 9.39 9.12
C GLU A 833 36.33 9.71 9.78
N LYS A 834 35.30 10.06 8.99
CA LYS A 834 33.94 10.31 9.49
C LYS A 834 32.86 9.69 8.60
N PRO A 835 31.71 9.32 9.17
CA PRO A 835 30.57 8.89 8.38
C PRO A 835 30.07 10.00 7.46
N VAL A 836 29.72 9.65 6.22
CA VAL A 836 29.14 10.56 5.23
C VAL A 836 27.61 10.62 5.29
N PHE A 837 27.00 9.55 5.81
CA PHE A 837 25.57 9.39 6.07
C PHE A 837 25.38 8.42 7.25
N PHE A 838 24.15 8.31 7.76
CA PHE A 838 23.72 7.21 8.63
C PHE A 838 22.42 6.62 8.11
N VAL A 839 22.24 5.32 8.34
CA VAL A 839 20.96 4.64 8.19
C VAL A 839 20.54 4.13 9.55
N ALA A 840 19.30 4.38 9.95
CA ALA A 840 18.79 3.87 11.21
C ALA A 840 17.39 3.27 11.06
N SER A 841 17.12 2.27 11.90
CA SER A 841 15.80 1.68 12.08
C SER A 841 15.46 1.62 13.56
N ARG A 842 14.19 1.88 13.89
CA ARG A 842 13.64 1.75 15.24
C ARG A 842 12.47 0.78 15.18
N GLY A 843 12.42 -0.20 16.07
CA GLY A 843 11.36 -1.20 16.13
C GLY A 843 10.90 -1.44 17.56
N HIS A 844 9.60 -1.62 17.75
CA HIS A 844 9.02 -1.92 19.05
C HIS A 844 9.08 -3.42 19.33
N HIS A 845 9.85 -3.82 20.35
CA HIS A 845 9.96 -5.21 20.76
C HIS A 845 8.84 -5.59 21.76
N ALA A 846 8.25 -6.77 21.56
CA ALA A 846 7.09 -7.21 22.34
C ALA A 846 7.35 -7.40 23.84
N ASP A 847 8.59 -7.68 24.25
CA ASP A 847 9.04 -7.70 25.64
C ASP A 847 10.58 -7.60 25.65
N ILE A 848 11.12 -6.78 26.55
CA ILE A 848 12.54 -6.61 26.84
C ILE A 848 12.83 -6.69 28.35
N GLY A 849 11.93 -7.33 29.11
CA GLY A 849 12.00 -7.46 30.57
C GLY A 849 11.23 -6.37 31.33
N GLY A 850 11.47 -6.28 32.63
CA GLY A 850 10.80 -5.34 33.54
C GLY A 850 9.67 -5.98 34.36
N LEU A 851 8.88 -5.13 35.01
CA LEU A 851 7.86 -5.52 36.02
C LEU A 851 6.75 -6.41 35.45
N THR A 852 6.21 -6.05 34.29
CA THR A 852 5.07 -6.78 33.69
C THR A 852 5.40 -7.27 32.29
N PRO A 853 4.78 -8.38 31.84
CA PRO A 853 4.84 -8.77 30.44
C PRO A 853 4.46 -7.61 29.51
N GLY A 854 5.17 -7.50 28.40
CA GLY A 854 4.97 -6.45 27.41
C GLY A 854 5.91 -5.27 27.56
N SER A 855 6.68 -5.17 28.66
CA SER A 855 7.56 -4.03 28.98
C SER A 855 6.84 -2.67 28.98
N MET A 856 5.52 -2.67 29.21
CA MET A 856 4.68 -1.48 29.36
C MET A 856 4.02 -1.44 30.76
N PRO A 857 4.78 -1.48 31.87
CA PRO A 857 4.20 -1.56 33.22
C PRO A 857 3.52 -0.25 33.63
N PRO A 858 2.21 -0.20 33.91
CA PRO A 858 1.49 1.05 34.19
C PRO A 858 1.88 1.73 35.51
N ASN A 859 2.54 1.00 36.39
CA ASN A 859 2.90 1.44 37.73
C ASN A 859 4.42 1.61 37.90
N SER A 860 5.21 1.63 36.82
CA SER A 860 6.65 1.90 36.92
C SER A 860 6.90 3.32 37.43
N THR A 861 7.90 3.44 38.29
CA THR A 861 8.37 4.70 38.89
C THR A 861 9.84 4.97 38.60
N SER A 862 10.57 3.97 38.10
CA SER A 862 11.95 4.09 37.65
C SER A 862 12.12 3.40 36.30
N LEU A 863 13.03 3.93 35.47
CA LEU A 863 13.38 3.35 34.17
C LEU A 863 13.85 1.88 34.27
N LEU A 864 14.51 1.50 35.38
CA LEU A 864 14.97 0.12 35.64
C LEU A 864 13.83 -0.90 35.69
N GLN A 865 12.61 -0.45 35.95
CA GLN A 865 11.43 -1.30 36.03
C GLN A 865 10.78 -1.56 34.66
N GLU A 866 11.20 -0.85 33.61
CA GLU A 866 10.56 -0.86 32.29
C GLU A 866 11.23 -1.82 31.30
N GLY A 867 12.47 -2.26 31.54
CA GLY A 867 13.16 -3.23 30.69
C GLY A 867 14.64 -2.94 30.49
N ALA A 868 15.24 -3.63 29.52
CA ALA A 868 16.66 -3.51 29.19
C ALA A 868 17.01 -2.12 28.62
N GLN A 869 18.19 -1.62 28.99
CA GLN A 869 18.62 -0.25 28.68
C GLN A 869 19.93 -0.23 27.89
N PHE A 870 19.96 0.59 26.85
CA PHE A 870 21.08 0.76 25.94
C PHE A 870 21.28 2.26 25.66
N ILE A 871 22.29 2.87 26.27
CA ILE A 871 22.69 4.25 25.97
C ILE A 871 23.46 4.27 24.64
N SER A 872 24.53 3.47 24.58
CA SER A 872 25.34 3.23 23.38
C SER A 872 25.95 1.84 23.48
N PHE A 873 25.54 0.91 22.60
CA PHE A 873 26.09 -0.44 22.56
C PHE A 873 26.45 -0.82 21.12
N LYS A 874 27.74 -1.09 20.85
CA LYS A 874 28.18 -1.66 19.56
C LYS A 874 27.73 -3.12 19.45
N ILE A 875 26.48 -3.31 19.00
CA ILE A 875 25.89 -4.64 18.79
C ILE A 875 26.58 -5.39 17.65
N VAL A 876 27.13 -4.65 16.68
CA VAL A 876 28.13 -5.15 15.74
C VAL A 876 29.36 -4.25 15.87
N GLU A 877 30.52 -4.86 16.03
CA GLU A 877 31.79 -4.16 16.07
C GLU A 877 32.68 -4.72 14.97
N GLN A 878 33.03 -3.88 13.98
CA GLN A 878 33.82 -4.27 12.80
C GLN A 878 33.32 -5.58 12.14
N GLY A 879 32.00 -5.68 11.94
CA GLY A 879 31.35 -6.85 11.33
C GLY A 879 31.10 -8.05 12.24
N GLN A 880 31.48 -8.02 13.52
CA GLN A 880 31.20 -9.10 14.48
C GLN A 880 29.98 -8.82 15.37
N PHE A 881 28.96 -9.67 15.32
CA PHE A 881 27.75 -9.57 16.14
C PHE A 881 28.00 -10.04 17.58
N LYS A 882 27.80 -9.14 18.56
CA LYS A 882 28.08 -9.35 19.99
C LYS A 882 26.91 -10.01 20.72
N GLU A 883 26.60 -11.26 20.34
CA GLU A 883 25.41 -11.98 20.81
C GLU A 883 25.43 -12.26 22.33
N THR A 884 26.57 -12.67 22.87
CA THR A 884 26.71 -13.01 24.30
C THR A 884 26.44 -11.80 25.18
N GLU A 885 27.08 -10.67 24.88
CA GLU A 885 26.93 -9.42 25.63
C GLU A 885 25.54 -8.81 25.47
N LEU A 886 24.90 -9.01 24.32
CA LEU A 886 23.50 -8.64 24.11
C LEU A 886 22.57 -9.46 25.01
N ILE A 887 22.74 -10.78 25.08
CA ILE A 887 21.94 -11.67 25.92
C ILE A 887 22.08 -11.29 27.40
N GLU A 888 23.29 -10.98 27.85
CA GLU A 888 23.52 -10.52 29.21
C GLU A 888 22.71 -9.25 29.51
N ARG A 889 22.84 -8.21 28.66
CA ARG A 889 22.10 -6.94 28.82
C ARG A 889 20.58 -7.10 28.78
N LEU A 890 20.05 -7.93 27.89
CA LEU A 890 18.62 -8.21 27.81
C LEU A 890 18.07 -8.93 29.05
N ASN A 891 18.93 -9.61 29.81
CA ASN A 891 18.57 -10.29 31.06
C ASN A 891 18.86 -9.45 32.32
N GLU A 892 19.60 -8.35 32.21
CA GLU A 892 19.93 -7.47 33.35
C GLU A 892 18.71 -6.96 34.14
N PRO A 893 17.56 -6.64 33.53
CA PRO A 893 16.38 -6.23 34.29
C PRO A 893 15.96 -7.27 35.34
N GLY A 894 16.26 -8.56 35.12
CA GLY A 894 15.99 -9.64 36.09
C GLY A 894 16.81 -9.57 37.37
N LYS A 895 17.82 -8.69 37.46
CA LYS A 895 18.58 -8.42 38.69
C LYS A 895 17.82 -7.48 39.63
N GLN A 896 16.83 -6.76 39.13
CA GLN A 896 16.00 -5.83 39.91
C GLN A 896 14.88 -6.56 40.64
N GLU A 897 14.49 -6.07 41.81
CA GLU A 897 13.41 -6.67 42.59
C GLU A 897 12.09 -6.68 41.79
N ASN A 898 11.40 -7.81 41.80
CA ASN A 898 10.12 -8.02 41.10
C ASN A 898 10.15 -7.80 39.57
N CYS A 899 11.34 -7.69 38.97
CA CYS A 899 11.51 -7.59 37.53
C CYS A 899 11.96 -8.93 36.95
N SER A 900 11.70 -9.11 35.66
CA SER A 900 12.24 -10.23 34.87
C SER A 900 13.20 -9.70 33.82
N GLY A 901 14.17 -10.52 33.41
CA GLY A 901 14.80 -10.36 32.09
C GLY A 901 13.77 -10.51 30.97
N THR A 902 14.19 -10.31 29.72
CA THR A 902 13.29 -10.49 28.59
C THR A 902 12.58 -11.85 28.59
N ARG A 903 11.26 -11.82 28.40
CA ARG A 903 10.42 -13.02 28.29
C ARG A 903 10.40 -13.58 26.86
N THR A 904 10.99 -12.86 25.90
CA THR A 904 10.96 -13.19 24.47
C THR A 904 12.34 -13.13 23.81
N LEU A 905 13.39 -13.58 24.52
CA LEU A 905 14.80 -13.46 24.09
C LEU A 905 15.05 -13.82 22.61
N MET A 906 14.50 -14.96 22.17
CA MET A 906 14.67 -15.42 20.78
C MET A 906 14.03 -14.49 19.76
N HIS A 907 12.91 -13.84 20.08
CA HIS A 907 12.30 -12.82 19.24
C HIS A 907 13.15 -11.54 19.24
N ASN A 908 13.67 -11.12 20.40
CA ASN A 908 14.54 -9.94 20.48
C ASN A 908 15.77 -10.07 19.57
N ILE A 909 16.48 -11.19 19.65
CA ILE A 909 17.68 -11.42 18.83
C ILE A 909 17.33 -11.46 17.34
N ALA A 910 16.23 -12.13 16.97
CA ALA A 910 15.82 -12.22 15.57
C ALA A 910 15.41 -10.87 14.98
N ASP A 911 14.62 -10.08 15.72
CA ASP A 911 14.18 -8.75 15.28
C ASP A 911 15.34 -7.76 15.21
N LEU A 912 16.31 -7.83 16.13
CA LEU A 912 17.53 -7.01 16.06
C LEU A 912 18.38 -7.36 14.83
N LYS A 913 18.51 -8.66 14.50
CA LYS A 913 19.18 -9.11 13.26
C LYS A 913 18.42 -8.62 12.02
N ALA A 914 17.09 -8.61 12.04
CA ALA A 914 16.27 -8.04 10.97
C ALA A 914 16.48 -6.52 10.79
N GLN A 915 16.55 -5.76 11.88
CA GLN A 915 16.88 -4.32 11.84
C GLN A 915 18.28 -4.05 11.28
N ILE A 916 19.28 -4.84 11.66
CA ILE A 916 20.64 -4.75 11.09
C ILE A 916 20.62 -5.02 9.59
N ALA A 917 19.94 -6.09 9.14
CA ALA A 917 19.82 -6.42 7.72
C ALA A 917 19.13 -5.30 6.91
N ALA A 918 18.07 -4.71 7.46
CA ALA A 918 17.37 -3.57 6.88
C ALA A 918 18.29 -2.35 6.72
N ASN A 919 19.07 -2.01 7.75
CA ASN A 919 20.01 -0.90 7.68
C ASN A 919 21.10 -1.15 6.64
N LEU A 920 21.68 -2.36 6.59
CA LEU A 920 22.72 -2.72 5.61
C LEU A 920 22.23 -2.58 4.16
N LYS A 921 20.97 -2.94 3.88
CA LYS A 921 20.36 -2.66 2.56
C LYS A 921 20.34 -1.15 2.27
N GLY A 922 19.99 -0.32 3.25
CA GLY A 922 20.02 1.13 3.11
C GLY A 922 21.43 1.67 2.86
N VAL A 923 22.44 1.15 3.57
CA VAL A 923 23.85 1.52 3.36
C VAL A 923 24.25 1.27 1.91
N LYS A 924 23.94 0.08 1.39
CA LYS A 924 24.24 -0.28 0.00
C LYS A 924 23.57 0.67 -1.01
N LEU A 925 22.29 0.99 -0.82
CA LEU A 925 21.57 1.89 -1.73
C LEU A 925 22.09 3.33 -1.68
N VAL A 926 22.53 3.81 -0.51
CA VAL A 926 23.18 5.13 -0.38
C VAL A 926 24.52 5.14 -1.09
N GLN A 927 25.32 4.08 -0.97
CA GLN A 927 26.58 3.93 -1.70
C GLN A 927 26.35 3.89 -3.22
N GLU A 928 25.38 3.12 -3.70
CA GLU A 928 25.00 3.11 -5.13
C GLU A 928 24.57 4.50 -5.63
N LEU A 929 23.83 5.26 -4.83
CA LEU A 929 23.45 6.63 -5.17
C LEU A 929 24.69 7.55 -5.27
N ILE A 930 25.66 7.38 -4.36
CA ILE A 930 26.95 8.10 -4.37
C ILE A 930 27.79 7.71 -5.60
N ASP A 931 27.83 6.44 -5.96
CA ASP A 931 28.59 5.95 -7.12
C ASP A 931 28.06 6.55 -8.44
N ILE A 932 26.75 6.76 -8.53
CA ILE A 932 26.11 7.36 -9.72
C ILE A 932 26.35 8.87 -9.80
N TYR A 933 26.16 9.60 -8.69
CA TYR A 933 26.07 11.07 -8.69
C TYR A 933 27.26 11.80 -8.05
N SER A 934 28.20 11.08 -7.44
CA SER A 934 29.25 11.57 -6.53
C SER A 934 28.73 12.07 -5.17
N LEU A 935 29.57 11.93 -4.14
CA LEU A 935 29.23 12.30 -2.77
C LEU A 935 28.85 13.78 -2.63
N LYS A 936 29.59 14.67 -3.30
CA LYS A 936 29.37 16.12 -3.22
C LYS A 936 27.99 16.53 -3.74
N LEU A 937 27.56 15.93 -4.85
CA LEU A 937 26.26 16.23 -5.44
C LEU A 937 25.13 15.71 -4.55
N VAL A 938 25.24 14.46 -4.08
CA VAL A 938 24.24 13.85 -3.20
C VAL A 938 24.03 14.68 -1.93
N GLN A 939 25.12 15.15 -1.29
CA GLN A 939 25.03 15.99 -0.09
C GLN A 939 24.51 17.42 -0.38
N ALA A 940 24.82 18.00 -1.54
CA ALA A 940 24.26 19.30 -1.93
C ALA A 940 22.73 19.22 -2.08
N TYR A 941 22.23 18.20 -2.76
CA TYR A 941 20.79 17.99 -2.94
C TYR A 941 20.07 17.60 -1.66
N MET A 942 20.71 16.85 -0.77
CA MET A 942 20.24 16.67 0.60
C MET A 942 20.02 18.02 1.31
N GLY A 943 20.99 18.94 1.22
CA GLY A 943 20.86 20.29 1.78
C GLY A 943 19.68 21.06 1.21
N TYR A 944 19.53 21.09 -0.12
CA TYR A 944 18.42 21.76 -0.78
C TYR A 944 17.04 21.19 -0.41
N ILE A 945 16.94 19.89 -0.18
CA ILE A 945 15.70 19.23 0.29
C ILE A 945 15.33 19.73 1.70
N GLN A 946 16.33 19.94 2.57
CA GLN A 946 16.10 20.50 3.90
C GLN A 946 15.72 21.98 3.85
N ASP A 947 16.35 22.78 2.99
CA ASP A 947 16.02 24.19 2.79
C ASP A 947 14.58 24.40 2.28
N ASN A 948 14.11 23.49 1.41
CA ASN A 948 12.73 23.50 0.93
C ASN A 948 11.71 23.24 2.06
N ALA A 949 11.99 22.28 2.94
CA ALA A 949 11.14 21.99 4.09
C ALA A 949 11.12 23.16 5.10
N GLU A 950 12.26 23.81 5.32
CA GLU A 950 12.35 25.04 6.13
C GLU A 950 11.46 26.15 5.55
N THR A 951 11.51 26.34 4.23
CA THR A 951 10.70 27.37 3.53
C THR A 951 9.21 27.12 3.70
N ALA A 952 8.75 25.87 3.54
CA ALA A 952 7.34 25.54 3.72
C ALA A 952 6.82 25.81 5.14
N VAL A 953 7.64 25.58 6.18
CA VAL A 953 7.28 25.93 7.56
C VAL A 953 7.26 27.45 7.75
N LYS A 954 8.22 28.18 7.18
CA LYS A 954 8.22 29.65 7.21
C LYS A 954 6.95 30.23 6.59
N ASP A 955 6.50 29.69 5.47
CA ASP A 955 5.28 30.14 4.77
C ASP A 955 4.01 29.83 5.58
N LEU A 956 3.96 28.67 6.26
CA LEU A 956 2.89 28.33 7.19
C LEU A 956 2.80 29.38 8.32
N LEU A 957 3.94 29.71 8.95
CA LEU A 957 3.99 30.68 10.04
C LEU A 957 3.50 32.07 9.57
N GLN A 958 3.91 32.51 8.39
CA GLN A 958 3.43 33.76 7.80
C GLN A 958 1.93 33.75 7.53
N THR A 959 1.41 32.65 6.98
CA THR A 959 -0.03 32.48 6.71
C THR A 959 -0.84 32.58 8.00
N ILE A 960 -0.37 31.96 9.08
CA ILE A 960 -1.01 32.02 10.40
C ILE A 960 -1.04 33.46 10.93
N VAL A 961 0.10 34.16 10.90
CA VAL A 961 0.16 35.58 11.31
C VAL A 961 -0.82 36.41 10.48
N HIS A 962 -0.79 36.28 9.15
CA HIS A 962 -1.69 37.03 8.28
C HIS A 962 -3.17 36.74 8.57
N SER A 963 -3.53 35.48 8.86
CA SER A 963 -4.91 35.09 9.15
C SER A 963 -5.44 35.66 10.47
N LEU A 964 -4.59 35.80 11.49
CA LEU A 964 -4.97 36.26 12.83
C LEU A 964 -4.81 37.78 13.00
N SER A 965 -3.87 38.41 12.28
CA SER A 965 -3.59 39.84 12.36
C SER A 965 -4.60 40.74 11.64
N LYS A 966 -5.59 40.17 10.92
CA LYS A 966 -6.66 40.93 10.23
C LYS A 966 -7.47 41.87 11.13
N LYS A 967 -7.32 41.78 12.45
CA LYS A 967 -7.98 42.69 13.41
C LYS A 967 -7.09 43.79 13.97
N GLU A 968 -5.75 43.72 13.91
CA GLU A 968 -4.89 44.66 14.67
C GLU A 968 -3.56 45.07 14.00
N ASN A 969 -3.29 44.73 12.73
CA ASN A 969 -2.04 45.10 12.04
C ASN A 969 -0.77 44.64 12.79
N GLN A 970 -0.87 43.55 13.56
CA GLN A 970 0.22 43.01 14.37
C GLN A 970 1.15 42.12 13.54
N GLU A 971 2.45 42.37 13.64
CA GLU A 971 3.50 41.57 12.97
C GLU A 971 3.94 40.35 13.79
N LYS A 972 3.49 40.28 15.06
CA LYS A 972 3.77 39.19 15.98
C LYS A 972 2.46 38.67 16.57
N VAL A 973 2.32 37.35 16.62
CA VAL A 973 1.13 36.69 17.17
C VAL A 973 1.54 35.77 18.30
N ARG A 974 0.77 35.79 19.39
CA ARG A 974 0.95 34.90 20.53
C ARG A 974 -0.25 33.96 20.66
N LEU A 975 0.02 32.66 20.64
CA LEU A 975 -0.97 31.59 20.81
C LEU A 975 -0.74 30.89 22.14
N GLN A 976 -1.82 30.38 22.75
CA GLN A 976 -1.72 29.64 24.00
C GLN A 976 -2.75 28.52 24.09
N ALA A 977 -2.35 27.41 24.67
CA ALA A 977 -3.26 26.33 25.02
C ALA A 977 -2.78 25.58 26.27
N VAL A 978 -3.74 25.01 26.98
CA VAL A 978 -3.52 24.16 28.15
C VAL A 978 -4.43 22.95 28.05
N ASP A 979 -3.91 21.79 28.43
CA ASP A 979 -4.70 20.59 28.65
C ASP A 979 -4.10 19.75 29.79
N TYR A 980 -4.86 18.76 30.27
CA TYR A 980 -4.58 18.02 31.50
C TYR A 980 -4.58 16.51 31.29
N MET A 981 -3.59 15.83 31.87
CA MET A 981 -3.59 14.38 32.04
C MET A 981 -4.64 13.95 33.06
N ASP A 982 -5.09 12.69 33.06
CA ASP A 982 -6.15 12.20 33.95
C ASP A 982 -5.85 12.32 35.46
N ASP A 983 -4.57 12.45 35.85
CA ASP A 983 -4.14 12.70 37.23
C ASP A 983 -4.15 14.20 37.62
N GLY A 984 -4.42 15.09 36.67
CA GLY A 984 -4.41 16.54 36.85
C GLY A 984 -3.09 17.22 36.47
N SER A 985 -2.05 16.49 36.04
CA SER A 985 -0.82 17.09 35.52
C SER A 985 -1.13 17.93 34.29
N LYS A 986 -0.57 19.15 34.26
CA LYS A 986 -0.86 20.17 33.26
C LYS A 986 0.23 20.19 32.18
N ILE A 987 -0.18 20.29 30.92
CA ILE A 987 0.70 20.66 29.79
C ILE A 987 0.33 22.06 29.34
N CYS A 988 1.32 22.96 29.34
CA CYS A 988 1.16 24.37 28.98
C CYS A 988 1.98 24.66 27.74
N LEU A 989 1.40 25.34 26.76
CA LEU A 989 2.13 25.82 25.59
C LEU A 989 1.81 27.26 25.30
N CYS A 990 2.85 28.05 25.10
CA CYS A 990 2.81 29.38 24.51
C CYS A 990 3.61 29.37 23.20
N ILE A 991 3.06 29.91 22.13
CA ILE A 991 3.73 30.02 20.84
C ILE A 991 3.82 31.49 20.46
N ASP A 992 5.04 32.02 20.41
CA ASP A 992 5.31 33.37 19.91
C ASP A 992 5.80 33.27 18.46
N ILE A 993 5.04 33.83 17.51
CA ILE A 993 5.36 33.79 16.07
C ILE A 993 5.74 35.20 15.61
N ASP A 994 6.91 35.32 14.99
CA ASP A 994 7.39 36.55 14.36
C ASP A 994 7.25 36.44 12.83
N GLY A 995 6.32 37.21 12.24
CA GLY A 995 6.03 37.15 10.81
C GLY A 995 7.14 37.75 9.93
N GLN A 996 7.95 38.67 10.46
CA GLN A 996 9.07 39.30 9.75
C GLN A 996 10.27 38.35 9.72
N GLU A 997 10.66 37.81 10.88
CA GLU A 997 11.76 36.85 10.99
C GLU A 997 11.39 35.46 10.44
N ARG A 998 10.10 35.18 10.28
CA ARG A 998 9.53 33.87 9.90
C ARG A 998 9.99 32.76 10.85
N LYS A 999 10.00 33.06 12.16
CA LYS A 999 10.41 32.15 13.23
C LYS A 999 9.31 32.01 14.26
N ALA A 1000 9.28 30.87 14.94
CA ALA A 1000 8.36 30.63 16.04
C ALA A 1000 9.08 30.06 17.25
N LYS A 1001 8.66 30.50 18.43
CA LYS A 1001 9.16 30.01 19.72
C LYS A 1001 8.05 29.23 20.43
N PHE A 1002 8.29 27.94 20.66
CA PHE A 1002 7.41 27.03 21.38
C PHE A 1002 7.89 26.92 22.82
N ASP A 1003 7.21 27.61 23.73
CA ASP A 1003 7.55 27.68 25.14
C ASP A 1003 6.59 26.84 25.99
N PHE A 1004 7.11 25.74 26.55
CA PHE A 1004 6.36 24.83 27.42
C PHE A 1004 6.47 25.19 28.91
N THR A 1005 6.98 26.38 29.26
CA THR A 1005 7.04 26.86 30.64
C THR A 1005 5.66 26.87 31.29
N GLY A 1006 5.57 26.37 32.53
CA GLY A 1006 4.32 26.18 33.25
C GLY A 1006 3.63 24.82 33.03
N THR A 1007 4.25 23.93 32.26
CA THR A 1007 3.99 22.48 32.31
C THR A 1007 4.42 21.92 33.66
N SER A 1008 3.65 20.97 34.19
CA SER A 1008 3.92 20.34 35.49
C SER A 1008 5.33 19.74 35.58
N GLU A 1009 5.83 19.65 36.81
CA GLU A 1009 7.02 18.89 37.16
C GLU A 1009 6.90 17.43 36.69
N GLN A 1010 8.04 16.73 36.56
CA GLN A 1010 8.03 15.30 36.31
C GLN A 1010 7.17 14.59 37.36
N VAL A 1011 6.43 13.59 36.90
CA VAL A 1011 5.57 12.77 37.77
C VAL A 1011 6.35 11.59 38.32
N TRP A 1012 5.88 11.06 39.45
CA TRP A 1012 6.47 9.87 40.08
C TRP A 1012 6.33 8.59 39.24
N TYR A 1013 5.33 8.54 38.35
CA TYR A 1013 5.02 7.38 37.52
C TYR A 1013 5.58 7.53 36.09
N ASN A 1014 5.01 6.82 35.12
CA ASN A 1014 5.66 6.60 33.83
C ASN A 1014 5.18 7.45 32.65
N TRP A 1015 4.24 8.37 32.85
CA TRP A 1015 3.77 9.26 31.78
C TRP A 1015 4.66 10.49 31.59
N ASN A 1016 5.89 10.45 32.09
CA ASN A 1016 6.93 11.40 31.71
C ASN A 1016 7.34 11.18 30.26
N ALA A 1017 7.35 12.24 29.45
CA ALA A 1017 7.76 12.19 28.05
C ALA A 1017 9.20 12.69 27.90
N PRO A 1018 10.13 11.89 27.36
CA PRO A 1018 11.44 12.37 26.97
C PRO A 1018 11.32 13.52 25.96
N ARG A 1019 12.28 14.46 26.00
CA ARG A 1019 12.28 15.62 25.11
C ARG A 1019 12.14 15.29 23.61
N SER A 1020 12.67 14.13 23.20
CA SER A 1020 12.59 13.58 21.84
C SER A 1020 11.15 13.40 21.35
N ILE A 1021 10.22 13.06 22.24
CA ILE A 1021 8.79 12.95 21.95
C ILE A 1021 8.20 14.32 21.63
N THR A 1022 8.53 15.35 22.42
CA THR A 1022 8.00 16.70 22.23
C THR A 1022 8.42 17.27 20.88
N TYR A 1023 9.69 17.08 20.48
CA TYR A 1023 10.14 17.42 19.13
C TYR A 1023 9.35 16.68 18.04
N SER A 1024 9.11 15.38 18.23
CA SER A 1024 8.33 14.59 17.27
C SER A 1024 6.88 15.08 17.15
N ALA A 1025 6.26 15.48 18.26
CA ALA A 1025 4.92 16.07 18.27
C ALA A 1025 4.86 17.43 17.55
N ILE A 1026 5.87 18.29 17.73
CA ILE A 1026 5.97 19.58 17.03
C ILE A 1026 6.11 19.36 15.52
N ILE A 1027 7.06 18.51 15.10
CA ILE A 1027 7.27 18.17 13.68
C ILE A 1027 5.98 17.62 13.05
N TYR A 1028 5.31 16.71 13.76
CA TYR A 1028 4.04 16.13 13.31
C TYR A 1028 2.97 17.20 13.10
N CYS A 1029 2.75 18.08 14.09
CA CYS A 1029 1.71 19.12 14.01
C CYS A 1029 2.00 20.13 12.91
N LEU A 1030 3.25 20.60 12.78
CA LEU A 1030 3.66 21.50 11.70
C LEU A 1030 3.39 20.86 10.34
N ARG A 1031 3.80 19.60 10.15
CA ARG A 1031 3.55 18.89 8.89
C ARG A 1031 2.07 18.69 8.62
N ALA A 1032 1.26 18.38 9.63
CA ALA A 1032 -0.17 18.11 9.50
C ALA A 1032 -0.99 19.36 9.14
N MET A 1033 -0.49 20.55 9.48
CA MET A 1033 -1.13 21.83 9.12
C MET A 1033 -0.71 22.36 7.75
N ILE A 1034 0.36 21.82 7.14
CA ILE A 1034 0.77 22.17 5.78
C ILE A 1034 -0.11 21.40 4.79
N ALA A 1035 -0.90 22.15 4.01
CA ALA A 1035 -1.92 21.61 3.11
C ALA A 1035 -1.38 20.78 1.93
N HIS A 1036 -0.08 20.87 1.64
CA HIS A 1036 0.58 20.14 0.55
C HIS A 1036 1.68 19.24 1.09
N GLU A 1037 2.12 18.26 0.30
CA GLU A 1037 3.18 17.39 0.77
C GLU A 1037 4.55 18.04 0.64
N ILE A 1038 5.27 18.00 1.76
CA ILE A 1038 6.67 18.35 1.86
C ILE A 1038 7.45 17.14 2.38
N PRO A 1039 8.71 16.95 1.96
CA PRO A 1039 9.57 15.92 2.53
C PRO A 1039 9.78 16.20 4.01
N LEU A 1040 9.59 15.18 4.85
CA LEU A 1040 9.76 15.35 6.28
C LEU A 1040 11.20 15.09 6.67
N ASN A 1041 11.88 16.17 7.04
CA ASN A 1041 13.29 16.20 7.35
C ASN A 1041 13.58 17.28 8.39
N GLN A 1042 14.84 17.41 8.80
CA GLN A 1042 15.24 18.37 9.85
C GLN A 1042 14.92 19.84 9.52
N GLY A 1043 14.79 20.19 8.24
CA GLY A 1043 14.46 21.54 7.78
C GLY A 1043 13.21 22.12 8.45
N CYS A 1044 12.22 21.28 8.75
CA CYS A 1044 10.99 21.70 9.43
C CYS A 1044 11.22 22.32 10.82
N MET A 1045 12.34 21.99 11.48
CA MET A 1045 12.66 22.48 12.84
C MET A 1045 13.60 23.68 12.85
N ARG A 1046 14.28 23.99 11.74
CA ARG A 1046 15.22 25.12 11.68
C ARG A 1046 14.62 26.48 12.04
N PRO A 1047 13.36 26.83 11.68
CA PRO A 1047 12.77 28.12 12.08
C PRO A 1047 12.11 28.07 13.49
N ILE A 1048 12.25 26.96 14.22
CA ILE A 1048 11.52 26.69 15.46
C ILE A 1048 12.47 26.64 16.66
N GLU A 1049 12.29 27.55 17.61
CA GLU A 1049 12.93 27.47 18.92
C GLU A 1049 12.01 26.73 19.90
N VAL A 1050 12.54 25.79 20.68
CA VAL A 1050 11.75 25.02 21.66
C VAL A 1050 12.35 25.20 23.06
N ILE A 1051 11.52 25.64 24.01
CA ILE A 1051 11.87 25.73 25.42
C ILE A 1051 11.13 24.65 26.20
N LEU A 1052 11.90 23.73 26.79
CA LEU A 1052 11.42 22.69 27.70
C LEU A 1052 12.07 22.89 29.07
N PRO A 1053 11.29 23.08 30.15
CA PRO A 1053 11.84 23.16 31.50
C PRO A 1053 12.43 21.82 31.93
N ARG A 1054 13.71 21.78 32.36
CA ARG A 1054 14.34 20.57 32.90
C ARG A 1054 13.62 20.09 34.16
N GLY A 1055 13.48 18.78 34.31
CA GLY A 1055 12.76 18.15 35.43
C GLY A 1055 11.24 18.32 35.33
N SER A 1056 10.72 18.72 34.16
CA SER A 1056 9.29 18.76 33.88
C SER A 1056 8.78 17.43 33.32
N LEU A 1057 7.47 17.32 33.18
CA LEU A 1057 6.81 16.20 32.52
C LEU A 1057 7.33 15.92 31.09
N LEU A 1058 7.86 16.95 30.40
CA LEU A 1058 8.33 16.87 29.00
C LEU A 1058 9.86 16.88 28.83
N ASP A 1059 10.60 16.96 29.94
CA ASP A 1059 12.06 16.81 29.99
C ASP A 1059 12.47 16.25 31.38
N PRO A 1060 12.09 15.00 31.68
CA PRO A 1060 12.29 14.39 33.00
C PRO A 1060 13.75 14.04 33.25
N HIS A 1061 14.08 13.72 34.51
CA HIS A 1061 15.37 13.12 34.86
C HIS A 1061 15.60 11.77 34.15
N GLU A 1062 16.86 11.40 33.92
CA GLU A 1062 17.22 10.20 33.16
C GLU A 1062 16.79 8.87 33.80
N ASP A 1063 16.64 8.84 35.13
CA ASP A 1063 16.18 7.67 35.89
C ASP A 1063 14.65 7.52 35.92
N ALA A 1064 13.91 8.53 35.45
CA ALA A 1064 12.45 8.54 35.52
C ALA A 1064 11.85 7.43 34.62
N ALA A 1065 10.75 6.85 35.06
CA ALA A 1065 9.93 5.99 34.22
C ALA A 1065 9.29 6.81 33.09
N VAL A 1066 9.29 6.29 31.84
CA VAL A 1066 8.88 7.07 30.65
C VAL A 1066 7.96 6.32 29.68
N VAL A 1067 7.68 5.04 29.90
CA VAL A 1067 6.95 4.24 28.91
C VAL A 1067 5.57 4.79 28.57
N GLY A 1068 4.89 5.41 29.54
CA GLY A 1068 3.62 6.11 29.34
C GLY A 1068 3.75 7.42 28.57
N GLY A 1069 4.92 8.06 28.58
CA GLY A 1069 5.17 9.32 27.87
C GLY A 1069 4.98 9.19 26.37
N ASN A 1070 5.50 8.10 25.79
CA ASN A 1070 5.37 7.79 24.38
C ASN A 1070 3.93 7.62 23.92
N VAL A 1071 3.09 7.00 24.75
CA VAL A 1071 1.78 6.53 24.30
C VAL A 1071 0.58 7.31 24.82
N LEU A 1072 0.79 8.12 25.86
CA LEU A 1072 -0.22 8.95 26.50
C LEU A 1072 0.10 10.43 26.33
N THR A 1073 1.24 10.85 26.88
CA THR A 1073 1.63 12.28 26.96
C THR A 1073 1.90 12.86 25.58
N SER A 1074 2.50 12.08 24.67
CA SER A 1074 2.72 12.49 23.27
C SER A 1074 1.42 12.93 22.57
N GLN A 1075 0.32 12.19 22.77
CA GLN A 1075 -0.99 12.52 22.21
C GLN A 1075 -1.53 13.81 22.82
N ARG A 1076 -1.30 14.02 24.12
CA ARG A 1076 -1.71 15.25 24.81
C ARG A 1076 -0.93 16.47 24.34
N VAL A 1077 0.37 16.33 24.08
CA VAL A 1077 1.20 17.41 23.50
C VAL A 1077 0.66 17.81 22.13
N VAL A 1078 0.29 16.85 21.28
CA VAL A 1078 -0.37 17.13 19.99
C VAL A 1078 -1.69 17.86 20.18
N ASP A 1079 -2.56 17.38 21.08
CA ASP A 1079 -3.84 18.02 21.37
C ASP A 1079 -3.65 19.49 21.80
N VAL A 1080 -2.62 19.80 22.61
CA VAL A 1080 -2.30 21.16 23.05
C VAL A 1080 -1.79 22.03 21.89
N ILE A 1081 -0.89 21.50 21.05
CA ILE A 1081 -0.36 22.24 19.89
C ILE A 1081 -1.50 22.57 18.91
N LEU A 1082 -2.28 21.57 18.50
CA LEU A 1082 -3.39 21.77 17.55
C LEU A 1082 -4.47 22.69 18.13
N ARG A 1083 -4.71 22.64 19.45
CA ARG A 1083 -5.58 23.60 20.14
C ARG A 1083 -5.06 25.02 20.05
N ALA A 1084 -3.76 25.25 20.29
CA ALA A 1084 -3.17 26.58 20.24
C ALA A 1084 -3.32 27.22 18.86
N PHE A 1085 -3.21 26.43 17.80
CA PHE A 1085 -3.43 26.87 16.42
C PHE A 1085 -4.91 26.92 15.98
N HIS A 1086 -5.85 26.50 16.83
CA HIS A 1086 -7.27 26.30 16.49
C HIS A 1086 -7.47 25.42 15.24
N ALA A 1087 -6.60 24.42 15.03
CA ALA A 1087 -6.58 23.61 13.81
C ALA A 1087 -7.76 22.62 13.73
N CYS A 1088 -8.05 21.91 14.82
CA CYS A 1088 -9.13 20.92 14.92
C CYS A 1088 -9.54 20.64 16.38
N ALA A 1089 -10.70 20.00 16.57
CA ALA A 1089 -11.09 19.47 17.86
C ALA A 1089 -10.18 18.29 18.28
N ALA A 1090 -10.22 17.91 19.56
CA ALA A 1090 -9.38 16.82 20.07
C ALA A 1090 -9.84 15.47 19.50
N SER A 1091 -8.88 14.62 19.16
CA SER A 1091 -9.14 13.19 18.92
C SER A 1091 -9.22 12.43 20.26
N GLN A 1092 -9.26 11.09 20.20
CA GLN A 1092 -9.25 10.21 21.37
C GLN A 1092 -8.15 10.46 22.43
N GLY A 1093 -7.11 11.24 22.12
CA GLY A 1093 -6.11 11.74 23.08
C GLY A 1093 -5.22 10.68 23.75
N CYS A 1094 -5.20 9.44 23.25
CA CYS A 1094 -4.32 8.36 23.71
C CYS A 1094 -4.21 7.25 22.65
N MET A 1095 -3.28 6.30 22.82
CA MET A 1095 -3.16 5.12 21.93
C MET A 1095 -3.94 3.88 22.43
N ASN A 1096 -4.68 4.01 23.54
CA ASN A 1096 -5.35 2.95 24.29
C ASN A 1096 -4.51 1.65 24.40
N ASN A 1097 -3.40 1.70 25.16
CA ASN A 1097 -2.51 0.55 25.25
C ASN A 1097 -3.01 -0.51 26.22
N ILE A 1098 -2.93 -1.74 25.74
CA ILE A 1098 -3.22 -2.94 26.50
C ILE A 1098 -2.05 -3.90 26.31
N THR A 1099 -1.50 -4.39 27.41
CA THR A 1099 -0.59 -5.53 27.43
C THR A 1099 -1.15 -6.65 28.28
N TRP A 1100 -0.89 -7.88 27.89
CA TRP A 1100 -1.13 -9.02 28.76
C TRP A 1100 -0.17 -10.15 28.52
N GLY A 1101 0.01 -10.97 29.54
CA GLY A 1101 0.91 -12.10 29.46
C GLY A 1101 1.14 -12.82 30.76
N ASP A 1102 2.15 -13.67 30.77
CA ASP A 1102 2.67 -14.40 31.92
C ASP A 1102 4.20 -14.43 31.90
N ASN A 1103 4.79 -14.89 32.99
CA ASN A 1103 6.25 -15.00 33.13
C ASN A 1103 6.83 -16.26 32.48
N GLN A 1104 6.03 -17.09 31.79
CA GLN A 1104 6.48 -18.38 31.27
C GLN A 1104 6.80 -18.35 29.78
N ALA A 1105 6.01 -17.64 28.96
CA ALA A 1105 6.31 -17.45 27.54
C ALA A 1105 5.40 -16.45 26.80
N THR A 1106 4.29 -16.03 27.41
CA THR A 1106 3.28 -15.22 26.70
C THR A 1106 3.45 -13.75 27.02
N SER A 1107 3.72 -12.95 26.00
CA SER A 1107 3.65 -11.49 26.06
C SER A 1107 2.94 -10.98 24.82
N TYR A 1108 1.94 -10.14 25.02
CA TYR A 1108 1.21 -9.48 23.95
C TYR A 1108 1.02 -8.00 24.27
N TYR A 1109 1.21 -7.16 23.26
CA TYR A 1109 1.03 -5.72 23.29
C TYR A 1109 0.13 -5.31 22.15
N GLU A 1110 -0.80 -4.41 22.42
CA GLU A 1110 -1.75 -3.87 21.44
C GLU A 1110 -2.12 -2.41 21.77
N THR A 1111 -2.15 -1.56 20.74
CA THR A 1111 -2.78 -0.22 20.77
C THR A 1111 -4.14 -0.32 20.08
N VAL A 1112 -5.15 0.38 20.59
CA VAL A 1112 -6.51 0.32 20.03
C VAL A 1112 -7.00 1.72 19.62
N ALA A 1113 -7.55 1.81 18.42
CA ALA A 1113 -8.09 3.05 17.86
C ALA A 1113 -9.31 3.62 18.61
N GLY A 1114 -9.70 4.84 18.24
CA GLY A 1114 -10.84 5.54 18.82
C GLY A 1114 -11.41 6.57 17.85
N GLY A 1115 -12.07 7.60 18.37
CA GLY A 1115 -12.65 8.66 17.55
C GLY A 1115 -11.65 9.75 17.17
N ALA A 1116 -11.60 10.14 15.90
CA ALA A 1116 -10.86 11.31 15.44
C ALA A 1116 -11.64 12.62 15.72
N GLY A 1117 -10.92 13.71 15.95
CA GLY A 1117 -11.51 15.03 16.12
C GLY A 1117 -12.06 15.61 14.81
N ALA A 1118 -13.15 16.37 14.89
CA ALA A 1118 -13.68 17.12 13.76
C ALA A 1118 -12.88 18.40 13.49
N GLY A 1119 -12.96 18.91 12.27
CA GLY A 1119 -12.32 20.15 11.86
C GLY A 1119 -13.27 21.14 11.17
N PRO A 1120 -12.73 22.26 10.66
CA PRO A 1120 -13.52 23.35 10.06
C PRO A 1120 -14.39 22.94 8.87
N ASN A 1121 -14.05 21.86 8.17
CA ASN A 1121 -14.79 21.38 7.00
C ASN A 1121 -14.84 19.84 6.90
N TRP A 1122 -14.57 19.11 7.99
CA TRP A 1122 -14.63 17.64 8.01
C TRP A 1122 -15.18 17.08 9.32
N ARG A 1123 -15.83 15.92 9.23
CA ARG A 1123 -16.24 15.10 10.37
C ARG A 1123 -15.09 14.18 10.78
N GLY A 1124 -14.97 13.90 12.08
CA GLY A 1124 -13.98 12.95 12.57
C GLY A 1124 -14.31 11.51 12.15
N ARG A 1125 -13.33 10.76 11.66
CA ARG A 1125 -13.46 9.33 11.35
C ARG A 1125 -13.56 8.50 12.64
N SER A 1126 -14.48 7.54 12.65
CA SER A 1126 -14.66 6.58 13.76
C SER A 1126 -13.68 5.41 13.67
N GLY A 1127 -13.26 4.88 14.81
CA GLY A 1127 -12.48 3.64 14.89
C GLY A 1127 -11.13 3.65 14.16
N VAL A 1128 -10.43 4.79 14.13
CA VAL A 1128 -9.14 4.95 13.43
C VAL A 1128 -8.05 5.48 14.37
N HIS A 1129 -6.79 5.15 14.08
CA HIS A 1129 -5.66 5.76 14.76
C HIS A 1129 -5.44 7.22 14.39
N THR A 1130 -5.02 7.99 15.38
CA THR A 1130 -4.83 9.44 15.26
C THR A 1130 -3.46 9.85 15.79
N HIS A 1131 -2.91 10.90 15.19
CA HIS A 1131 -1.74 11.60 15.70
C HIS A 1131 -0.50 10.71 15.88
N MET A 1132 -0.01 10.50 17.11
CA MET A 1132 1.33 9.95 17.35
C MET A 1132 1.51 8.45 17.08
N THR A 1133 0.48 7.75 16.60
CA THR A 1133 0.55 6.32 16.24
C THR A 1133 -0.19 6.04 14.93
N ASN A 1134 0.13 4.89 14.32
CA ASN A 1134 -0.59 4.33 13.18
C ASN A 1134 -0.47 2.80 13.07
N THR A 1135 -0.27 2.11 14.19
CA THR A 1135 -0.05 0.65 14.15
C THR A 1135 -1.31 -0.11 13.76
N ARG A 1136 -1.16 -1.25 13.08
CA ARG A 1136 -2.30 -2.13 12.76
C ARG A 1136 -2.75 -2.91 13.99
N ILE A 1137 -4.04 -3.27 14.02
CA ILE A 1137 -4.62 -4.18 15.03
C ILE A 1137 -4.36 -5.64 14.60
N THR A 1138 -4.22 -6.56 15.55
CA THR A 1138 -4.08 -7.99 15.21
C THR A 1138 -5.43 -8.55 14.76
N ASP A 1139 -5.43 -9.31 13.66
CA ASP A 1139 -6.65 -9.95 13.14
C ASP A 1139 -7.27 -10.92 14.17
N PRO A 1140 -8.61 -10.95 14.34
CA PRO A 1140 -9.27 -11.80 15.34
C PRO A 1140 -8.86 -13.27 15.30
N GLU A 1141 -8.69 -13.86 14.13
CA GLU A 1141 -8.34 -15.28 14.00
C GLU A 1141 -6.90 -15.55 14.41
N ILE A 1142 -6.00 -14.61 14.08
CA ILE A 1142 -4.60 -14.66 14.48
C ILE A 1142 -4.47 -14.50 15.99
N LEU A 1143 -5.24 -13.58 16.57
CA LEU A 1143 -5.28 -13.34 18.01
C LEU A 1143 -5.69 -14.62 18.77
N GLU A 1144 -6.78 -15.27 18.36
CA GLU A 1144 -7.31 -16.47 19.02
C GLU A 1144 -6.45 -17.72 18.79
N LYS A 1145 -5.77 -17.79 17.64
CA LYS A 1145 -4.85 -18.89 17.33
C LYS A 1145 -3.57 -18.80 18.16
N ARG A 1146 -3.00 -17.61 18.33
CA ARG A 1146 -1.71 -17.44 19.00
C ARG A 1146 -1.83 -17.31 20.51
N PHE A 1147 -2.87 -16.62 20.99
CA PHE A 1147 -2.97 -16.22 22.38
C PHE A 1147 -4.13 -16.93 23.11
N PRO A 1148 -4.01 -17.19 24.42
CA PRO A 1148 -5.06 -17.87 25.20
C PRO A 1148 -6.24 -16.94 25.56
N VAL A 1149 -6.76 -16.24 24.56
CA VAL A 1149 -7.91 -15.32 24.68
C VAL A 1149 -8.92 -15.59 23.58
N VAL A 1150 -10.16 -15.12 23.78
CA VAL A 1150 -11.21 -15.11 22.76
C VAL A 1150 -11.70 -13.67 22.61
N LEU A 1151 -11.74 -13.16 21.39
CA LEU A 1151 -12.30 -11.84 21.12
C LEU A 1151 -13.82 -12.01 21.04
N LEU A 1152 -14.56 -11.43 21.98
CA LEU A 1152 -16.01 -11.54 22.04
C LEU A 1152 -16.72 -10.47 21.22
N LYS A 1153 -16.09 -9.30 21.09
CA LYS A 1153 -16.69 -8.15 20.43
C LYS A 1153 -15.62 -7.17 19.97
N PHE A 1154 -15.79 -6.62 18.77
CA PHE A 1154 -15.03 -5.48 18.27
C PHE A 1154 -15.87 -4.68 17.28
N CYS A 1155 -16.50 -3.60 17.77
CA CYS A 1155 -17.36 -2.73 16.96
C CYS A 1155 -17.17 -1.26 17.34
N LEU A 1156 -17.80 -0.34 16.60
CA LEU A 1156 -17.84 1.06 16.97
C LEU A 1156 -18.66 1.24 18.26
N ARG A 1157 -18.38 2.31 19.00
CA ARG A 1157 -19.12 2.73 20.19
C ARG A 1157 -20.03 3.91 19.78
N PRO A 1158 -21.30 3.64 19.43
CA PRO A 1158 -22.13 4.66 18.80
C PRO A 1158 -22.35 5.87 19.70
N SER A 1159 -22.40 7.05 19.08
CA SER A 1159 -22.70 8.33 19.78
C SER A 1159 -21.69 8.71 20.86
N SER A 1160 -20.46 8.21 20.78
CA SER A 1160 -19.35 8.61 21.65
C SER A 1160 -18.60 9.83 21.14
N GLY A 1161 -18.71 10.18 19.85
CA GLY A 1161 -18.20 11.43 19.28
C GLY A 1161 -19.02 12.65 19.71
N GLY A 1162 -18.33 13.79 19.88
CA GLY A 1162 -18.93 15.08 20.21
C GLY A 1162 -19.73 15.66 19.03
N LYS A 1163 -20.86 16.28 19.34
CA LYS A 1163 -21.71 16.92 18.32
C LYS A 1163 -21.17 18.28 17.91
N GLY A 1164 -21.45 18.70 16.69
CA GLY A 1164 -21.12 20.02 16.18
C GLY A 1164 -21.71 20.18 14.78
N GLN A 1165 -21.40 21.29 14.11
CA GLN A 1165 -21.62 21.38 12.66
C GLN A 1165 -20.95 20.19 11.95
N PHE A 1166 -19.75 19.84 12.40
CA PHE A 1166 -19.07 18.60 12.08
C PHE A 1166 -18.90 17.76 13.34
N HIS A 1167 -19.37 16.51 13.29
CA HIS A 1167 -19.31 15.58 14.42
C HIS A 1167 -17.92 14.96 14.56
N GLY A 1168 -17.47 14.76 15.80
CA GLY A 1168 -16.31 13.93 16.09
C GLY A 1168 -16.59 12.45 15.83
N GLY A 1169 -15.55 11.66 15.58
CA GLY A 1169 -15.66 10.23 15.34
C GLY A 1169 -16.03 9.44 16.60
N ASP A 1170 -16.65 8.29 16.42
CA ASP A 1170 -16.95 7.35 17.50
C ASP A 1170 -15.72 6.50 17.88
N GLY A 1171 -15.57 6.20 19.16
CA GLY A 1171 -14.63 5.22 19.69
C GLY A 1171 -15.05 3.77 19.36
N VAL A 1172 -14.44 2.79 20.03
CA VAL A 1172 -14.71 1.35 19.84
C VAL A 1172 -15.06 0.63 21.14
N ASP A 1173 -15.80 -0.48 21.04
CA ASP A 1173 -16.10 -1.45 22.10
C ASP A 1173 -15.39 -2.78 21.79
N ARG A 1174 -14.28 -3.04 22.49
CA ARG A 1174 -13.45 -4.24 22.33
C ARG A 1174 -13.52 -5.09 23.59
N ARG A 1175 -13.89 -6.38 23.46
CA ARG A 1175 -14.10 -7.29 24.60
C ARG A 1175 -13.30 -8.58 24.46
N ILE A 1176 -12.44 -8.87 25.45
CA ILE A 1176 -11.49 -9.99 25.41
C ILE A 1176 -11.75 -10.91 26.61
N LEU A 1177 -12.07 -12.18 26.33
CA LEU A 1177 -12.23 -13.23 27.32
C LEU A 1177 -10.91 -13.98 27.54
N PHE A 1178 -10.48 -14.10 28.79
CA PHE A 1178 -9.25 -14.80 29.14
C PHE A 1178 -9.50 -16.29 29.38
N ARG A 1179 -8.76 -17.17 28.70
CA ARG A 1179 -8.92 -18.64 28.81
C ARG A 1179 -8.05 -19.25 29.92
N ARG A 1180 -7.04 -18.52 30.40
CA ARG A 1180 -6.18 -18.91 31.52
C ARG A 1180 -5.73 -17.69 32.32
N SER A 1181 -5.10 -17.92 33.47
CA SER A 1181 -4.60 -16.83 34.31
C SER A 1181 -3.49 -16.03 33.61
N MET A 1182 -3.58 -14.71 33.64
CA MET A 1182 -2.60 -13.78 33.07
C MET A 1182 -2.57 -12.48 33.86
N THR A 1183 -1.54 -11.67 33.64
CA THR A 1183 -1.52 -10.27 34.08
C THR A 1183 -1.97 -9.38 32.93
N LEU A 1184 -2.99 -8.55 33.16
CA LEU A 1184 -3.44 -7.51 32.24
C LEU A 1184 -2.92 -6.16 32.74
N SER A 1185 -2.24 -5.42 31.86
CA SER A 1185 -1.70 -4.10 32.11
C SER A 1185 -2.33 -3.10 31.13
N ILE A 1186 -2.76 -1.96 31.66
CA ILE A 1186 -3.56 -0.97 30.94
C ILE A 1186 -2.87 0.38 31.07
N LEU A 1187 -2.57 1.01 29.94
CA LEU A 1187 -2.04 2.37 29.84
C LEU A 1187 -2.94 3.18 28.91
N THR A 1188 -3.87 3.94 29.50
CA THR A 1188 -4.86 4.74 28.77
C THR A 1188 -5.09 6.10 29.43
N GLU A 1189 -5.61 7.04 28.66
CA GLU A 1189 -5.93 8.42 29.05
C GLU A 1189 -7.35 8.80 28.60
N ARG A 1190 -7.82 10.02 28.92
CA ARG A 1190 -9.19 10.48 28.63
C ARG A 1190 -10.26 9.60 29.28
N ARG A 1191 -9.99 9.15 30.51
CA ARG A 1191 -10.95 8.49 31.40
C ARG A 1191 -11.56 9.47 32.41
N VAL A 1192 -10.87 10.59 32.66
CA VAL A 1192 -11.33 11.70 33.51
C VAL A 1192 -11.68 12.91 32.66
N TYR A 1193 -10.75 13.40 31.84
CA TYR A 1193 -10.97 14.57 30.97
C TYR A 1193 -11.49 14.15 29.59
N GLN A 1194 -12.57 14.78 29.15
CA GLN A 1194 -13.15 14.53 27.83
C GLN A 1194 -12.27 15.08 26.70
N PRO A 1195 -12.23 14.43 25.53
CA PRO A 1195 -11.74 15.04 24.29
C PRO A 1195 -12.53 16.32 23.98
N TYR A 1196 -11.85 17.47 23.93
CA TYR A 1196 -12.53 18.76 23.80
C TYR A 1196 -13.11 18.99 22.40
N GLY A 1197 -14.28 19.62 22.33
CA GLY A 1197 -14.80 20.22 21.09
C GLY A 1197 -14.17 21.59 20.82
N LEU A 1198 -14.28 22.08 19.58
CA LEU A 1198 -13.70 23.36 19.17
C LEU A 1198 -14.73 24.24 18.45
N CYS A 1199 -14.56 25.57 18.52
CA CYS A 1199 -15.42 26.55 17.84
C CYS A 1199 -16.93 26.39 18.12
N GLY A 1200 -17.29 25.92 19.32
CA GLY A 1200 -18.69 25.70 19.72
C GLY A 1200 -19.22 24.28 19.53
N GLY A 1201 -18.38 23.34 19.08
CA GLY A 1201 -18.69 21.91 19.11
C GLY A 1201 -18.60 21.34 20.54
N GLU A 1202 -19.36 20.27 20.78
CA GLU A 1202 -19.40 19.52 22.04
C GLU A 1202 -18.19 18.58 22.19
N ASN A 1203 -17.88 18.23 23.42
CA ASN A 1203 -16.83 17.28 23.75
C ASN A 1203 -17.21 15.84 23.39
N GLY A 1204 -16.22 15.01 23.06
CA GLY A 1204 -16.38 13.56 22.97
C GLY A 1204 -16.62 12.91 24.34
N GLN A 1205 -17.13 11.69 24.34
CA GLN A 1205 -17.27 10.90 25.57
C GLN A 1205 -15.93 10.31 26.00
N CYS A 1206 -15.67 10.29 27.31
CA CYS A 1206 -14.52 9.58 27.89
C CYS A 1206 -14.56 8.08 27.56
N GLY A 1207 -13.38 7.46 27.56
CA GLY A 1207 -13.26 6.00 27.52
C GLY A 1207 -13.57 5.36 28.88
N LYS A 1208 -13.65 4.02 28.91
CA LYS A 1208 -13.79 3.21 30.12
C LYS A 1208 -13.05 1.88 29.98
N ASN A 1209 -12.43 1.43 31.06
CA ASN A 1209 -11.78 0.13 31.14
C ASN A 1209 -12.51 -0.69 32.21
N LEU A 1210 -13.22 -1.74 31.82
CA LEU A 1210 -14.04 -2.53 32.73
C LEU A 1210 -13.57 -3.98 32.78
N LEU A 1211 -13.56 -4.56 33.97
CA LEU A 1211 -13.33 -5.96 34.22
C LEU A 1211 -14.65 -6.62 34.62
N LYS A 1212 -15.14 -7.54 33.80
CA LYS A 1212 -16.26 -8.41 34.16
C LYS A 1212 -15.72 -9.73 34.70
N ARG A 1213 -15.96 -10.00 35.98
CA ARG A 1213 -15.61 -11.27 36.62
C ARG A 1213 -16.64 -12.35 36.26
N VAL A 1214 -16.24 -13.61 36.41
CA VAL A 1214 -17.11 -14.78 36.20
C VAL A 1214 -18.39 -14.74 37.05
N ASP A 1215 -18.31 -14.20 38.27
CA ASP A 1215 -19.45 -14.02 39.18
C ASP A 1215 -20.42 -12.89 38.78
N GLY A 1216 -20.19 -12.25 37.63
CA GLY A 1216 -21.03 -11.19 37.09
C GLY A 1216 -20.66 -9.77 37.56
N ARG A 1217 -19.75 -9.61 38.54
CA ARG A 1217 -19.31 -8.27 38.97
C ARG A 1217 -18.60 -7.54 37.84
N VAL A 1218 -18.92 -6.26 37.67
CA VAL A 1218 -18.26 -5.35 36.72
C VAL A 1218 -17.51 -4.28 37.51
N ILE A 1219 -16.19 -4.20 37.30
CA ILE A 1219 -15.28 -3.32 38.04
C ILE A 1219 -14.65 -2.33 37.06
N ASN A 1220 -14.70 -1.04 37.37
CA ASN A 1220 -13.95 -0.03 36.61
C ASN A 1220 -12.48 -0.03 37.06
N LEU A 1221 -11.56 -0.24 36.13
CA LEU A 1221 -10.13 -0.34 36.40
C LEU A 1221 -9.40 1.02 36.37
N GLY A 1222 -10.08 2.11 36.01
CA GLY A 1222 -9.44 3.41 35.80
C GLY A 1222 -8.59 3.45 34.52
N GLY A 1223 -7.80 4.51 34.34
CA GLY A 1223 -7.00 4.71 33.12
C GLY A 1223 -5.68 3.92 33.09
N LYS A 1224 -5.10 3.64 34.26
CA LYS A 1224 -3.78 3.02 34.40
C LYS A 1224 -3.84 1.98 35.51
N SER A 1225 -3.62 0.71 35.17
CA SER A 1225 -3.76 -0.38 36.15
C SER A 1225 -3.11 -1.66 35.68
N SER A 1226 -2.59 -2.45 36.61
CA SER A 1226 -2.21 -3.85 36.37
C SER A 1226 -3.05 -4.77 37.25
N VAL A 1227 -3.72 -5.76 36.66
CA VAL A 1227 -4.63 -6.66 37.37
C VAL A 1227 -4.45 -8.13 36.97
N PRO A 1228 -4.56 -9.07 37.92
CA PRO A 1228 -4.59 -10.49 37.60
C PRO A 1228 -5.96 -10.87 37.01
N MET A 1229 -5.91 -11.43 35.81
CA MET A 1229 -7.05 -12.03 35.11
C MET A 1229 -7.14 -13.51 35.45
N LYS A 1230 -8.35 -13.99 35.73
CA LYS A 1230 -8.65 -15.40 35.93
C LYS A 1230 -9.31 -16.00 34.67
N PRO A 1231 -9.26 -17.33 34.48
CA PRO A 1231 -10.03 -17.97 33.42
C PRO A 1231 -11.52 -17.58 33.53
N GLY A 1232 -12.10 -17.11 32.43
CA GLY A 1232 -13.50 -16.68 32.34
C GLY A 1232 -13.72 -15.19 32.59
N ASP A 1233 -12.71 -14.46 33.07
CA ASP A 1233 -12.80 -13.00 33.17
C ASP A 1233 -12.79 -12.36 31.78
N THR A 1234 -13.59 -11.30 31.63
CA THR A 1234 -13.65 -10.51 30.39
C THR A 1234 -13.17 -9.08 30.64
N PHE A 1235 -12.20 -8.65 29.85
CA PHE A 1235 -11.81 -7.25 29.77
C PHE A 1235 -12.65 -6.52 28.71
N ILE A 1236 -13.20 -5.36 29.06
CA ILE A 1236 -14.03 -4.52 28.18
C ILE A 1236 -13.34 -3.16 28.08
N LEU A 1237 -12.82 -2.85 26.89
CA LEU A 1237 -12.27 -1.55 26.54
C LEU A 1237 -13.30 -0.77 25.75
N LEU A 1238 -13.72 0.37 26.29
CA LEU A 1238 -14.49 1.39 25.59
C LEU A 1238 -13.55 2.57 25.32
N THR A 1239 -13.17 2.82 24.07
CA THR A 1239 -12.26 3.93 23.76
C THR A 1239 -12.99 5.28 23.71
N PRO A 1240 -12.28 6.41 23.86
CA PRO A 1240 -12.87 7.74 23.76
C PRO A 1240 -13.33 8.05 22.33
N GLY A 1241 -14.37 8.89 22.20
CA GLY A 1241 -14.72 9.52 20.93
C GLY A 1241 -13.87 10.75 20.63
N GLY A 1242 -14.06 11.38 19.47
CA GLY A 1242 -13.45 12.68 19.14
C GLY A 1242 -14.37 13.86 19.50
N GLY A 1243 -13.83 15.05 19.67
CA GLY A 1243 -14.60 16.28 19.85
C GLY A 1243 -15.25 16.78 18.55
N GLY A 1244 -16.38 17.48 18.67
CA GLY A 1244 -17.08 18.12 17.56
C GLY A 1244 -16.52 19.50 17.21
N TYR A 1245 -16.83 20.00 16.02
CA TYR A 1245 -16.43 21.32 15.54
C TYR A 1245 -17.66 22.15 15.13
N GLY A 1246 -17.70 23.41 15.56
CA GLY A 1246 -18.78 24.35 15.22
C GLY A 1246 -20.07 24.10 16.00
N LYS A 1247 -20.92 25.12 16.13
CA LYS A 1247 -22.22 24.99 16.79
C LYS A 1247 -23.17 24.12 15.98
N VAL A 1248 -23.98 23.31 16.66
CA VAL A 1248 -25.10 22.59 16.03
C VAL A 1248 -26.16 23.63 15.66
N HIS A 1249 -26.48 23.79 14.37
CA HIS A 1249 -27.63 24.57 13.96
C HIS A 1249 -28.89 23.72 14.15
N GLU A 1250 -29.69 24.06 15.17
CA GLU A 1250 -31.07 23.57 15.29
C GLU A 1250 -31.98 24.43 14.40
N GLU A 1251 -32.07 24.16 13.09
CA GLU A 1251 -33.22 24.61 12.27
C GLU A 1251 -33.27 23.95 10.87
N GLN A 1252 -34.25 23.05 10.72
CA GLN A 1252 -35.08 22.71 9.55
C GLN A 1252 -34.46 22.42 8.17
N GLU A 1253 -34.77 21.20 7.69
CA GLU A 1253 -34.85 20.83 6.28
C GLU A 1253 -35.70 21.84 5.48
N ASN A 1254 -35.05 22.73 4.73
CA ASN A 1254 -35.64 23.36 3.54
C ASN A 1254 -34.52 23.59 2.50
N PRO A 1255 -34.50 22.89 1.35
CA PRO A 1255 -33.36 22.91 0.42
C PRO A 1255 -33.22 24.18 -0.45
N SER A 1256 -34.06 25.21 -0.28
CA SER A 1256 -34.22 26.26 -1.31
C SER A 1256 -33.51 27.59 -1.05
N GLU A 1257 -32.88 27.82 0.09
CA GLU A 1257 -32.18 29.09 0.35
C GLU A 1257 -30.77 28.88 0.91
N ARG A 1258 -29.85 28.47 0.02
CA ARG A 1258 -28.40 28.59 0.25
C ARG A 1258 -27.92 29.89 -0.37
N THR A 1259 -27.58 30.87 0.46
CA THR A 1259 -26.87 32.09 0.05
C THR A 1259 -25.50 31.76 -0.54
N GLU A 1260 -25.18 32.47 -1.62
CA GLU A 1260 -23.98 32.38 -2.47
C GLU A 1260 -22.67 32.47 -1.67
N PHE A 1261 -22.11 31.33 -1.25
CA PHE A 1261 -20.66 31.03 -1.09
C PHE A 1261 -20.48 29.56 -0.63
N GLN A 1262 -21.29 28.65 -1.16
CA GLN A 1262 -21.03 27.21 -1.06
C GLN A 1262 -20.77 26.70 -2.47
N THR A 1263 -19.49 26.62 -2.85
CA THR A 1263 -19.07 25.57 -3.78
C THR A 1263 -19.64 24.27 -3.24
N PHE A 1264 -20.42 23.55 -4.06
CA PHE A 1264 -20.88 22.21 -3.72
C PHE A 1264 -19.69 21.39 -3.24
N THR A 1265 -19.57 21.13 -1.93
CA THR A 1265 -18.62 20.16 -1.44
C THR A 1265 -19.17 18.79 -1.82
N GLU A 1266 -18.63 18.24 -2.90
CA GLU A 1266 -18.80 16.82 -3.20
C GLU A 1266 -18.39 16.01 -1.96
N HIS A 1267 -19.19 15.01 -1.59
CA HIS A 1267 -18.96 14.15 -0.42
C HIS A 1267 -19.33 12.70 -0.78
N GLY A 1268 -18.71 11.70 -0.14
CA GLY A 1268 -19.00 10.27 -0.33
C GLY A 1268 -17.79 9.45 -0.78
N SER A 1269 -17.92 8.12 -0.79
CA SER A 1269 -16.77 7.22 -1.00
C SER A 1269 -16.00 7.47 -2.30
N LEU A 1270 -16.65 7.90 -3.38
CA LEU A 1270 -15.97 8.19 -4.64
C LEU A 1270 -15.12 9.45 -4.54
N PHE A 1271 -15.62 10.47 -3.83
CA PHE A 1271 -14.89 11.71 -3.55
C PHE A 1271 -13.72 11.46 -2.60
N ASP A 1272 -13.94 10.70 -1.53
CA ASP A 1272 -12.86 10.33 -0.60
C ASP A 1272 -11.81 9.44 -1.28
N TYR A 1273 -12.22 8.55 -2.20
CA TYR A 1273 -11.28 7.81 -3.04
C TYR A 1273 -10.48 8.73 -3.97
N LYS A 1274 -11.13 9.67 -4.68
CA LYS A 1274 -10.44 10.65 -5.52
C LYS A 1274 -9.42 11.46 -4.72
N LEU A 1275 -9.78 11.96 -3.54
CA LEU A 1275 -8.84 12.70 -2.67
C LEU A 1275 -7.76 11.84 -2.04
N THR A 1276 -8.06 10.57 -1.78
CA THR A 1276 -7.05 9.59 -1.35
C THR A 1276 -6.05 9.39 -2.49
N GLN A 1277 -6.52 9.24 -3.73
CA GLN A 1277 -5.68 9.17 -4.92
C GLN A 1277 -4.89 10.47 -5.14
N GLU A 1278 -5.52 11.65 -5.12
CA GLU A 1278 -4.97 13.00 -5.38
C GLU A 1278 -3.77 13.43 -4.51
N GLY A 1279 -3.47 12.68 -3.45
CA GLY A 1279 -2.24 12.89 -2.67
C GLY A 1279 -1.49 11.59 -2.42
N SER A 1280 -1.45 10.70 -3.42
CA SER A 1280 -0.56 9.54 -3.50
C SER A 1280 0.66 9.88 -4.35
#